data_AF-A0A7Z9ZES2-F1
#
_entry.id   AF-A0A7Z9ZES2-F1
#
_cell.length_a   1.000
_cell.length_b   1.000
_cell.length_c   1.000
_cell.angle_alpha   90.00
_cell.angle_beta   90.00
_cell.angle_gamma   90.00
#
_symmetry.space_group_name_H-M   'P 1'
#
loop_
_entity.id
_entity.type
_entity.pdbx_description
1 polymer ?
#
loop_
_entity_poly.entity_id
_entity_poly.type
_entity_poly.pdbx_seq_one_letter_code
_entity_poly.pdbx_strand_id
1 'polypeptide(L)'
;MSVIRNALAFSMIVLLTALLSGSSLNGVETSIQPEEFLRQVVIYRDTYGVPHVFGQTEEAAFFGDGYAQAQERLQELVWSALSARGRLSEVFGEQHLGKDYRSRLFRNYQAAEEKYPTLPPEVRRAIEAFVQGVNYYIEEHRAELPAWTPTLTPVDIVAIYRLSALNLALKGSGSEAAASNSWVLSPEKTASGRVVLVADPHGTWTQRREIHIKVKGGDLNVAGDMMHMLVWIGHNGYVAWGGSANRPDLVDVYEEKLNPQNPYEYLYEGEWRPMRVVKEKIPVRRGSQIVEVERELLYTHHGPVIELDRARNRAYAVKTPFFESAEMVTAHYRVAKAKSIEELKAALATLELPNAPNVVAGDREGNIFYVYYGKVPIRSEEYDWTKPVPGWTRETEWRGFIPFEELPQVENPTSGFLQTSNEAPWLVTPDSGLSDDPEDYPEYLVPRRLGATQRGRRLTELLTSKERFELEELKRFAFDTYIGMAAPLKELIFAGYEEHKDELGPLAEPTAQAVEILRPWDDVSRVESKAMTLFKVWYKRYRELGGSIGVGRRQEPTPSVEERRRAFQALKGTVEFMLEQYGTVEVPWGEVHVLKRGERLYTMGAADWEFQTVHMASATAIGSGQERYQDGIWYTHAGSSYMFLVELGDPVRAWSVKPFGQSGDPASPHFADQTELFSRREMKPLWFSEEEVLSNLESAWGLRIKLGTQALGYEAQLRFERPQEVRPRLAEEAPAPLPSGWKAVSPFLTLEPASAGVQGELKFYLPPEVGDAEVAVFRLSDGSWQQLETERSGGFVSAEIEALGTYVALAREEAATAEPHPEVPTAEEIFGWIQDLWRLGAEGQYGYRMPGTPADHQAADYIEGKFREFGLQTHREAVTVPVSFPERWSLTVRVEEREESIPSHFVRYAGFTPPEGLVAEMVYVGEGSEADFAEEDAAVGIEGKIVVVDVIAPGWPMSAFLTDALFVYDPGDTFAGDKATENWPPVNLDESYALAKRDGAAGYVGILTFTVRDNSQFLHWYADGAMPMLFVSPEGGARLKSLLAAGPAEARMVLTGTAGEGVIYNVYGILPGQSDEITVVHTHYDGWATNEASGTAVVMALAEYFAQFPQESRQRTLLFVAFASHFGRKPWGGGWGTYRGFLYEQLPKVVAAISVEMIGKQFKVIEGEYVDMGRIAPVHFGVRGGDRLLSFLREAILAHDLQRSVVTPRLFGEGGKYARSGIPTIERISHNAPQFTNDDTPDTVMVEVLRPTVEAFIDIINRIDATPAGLLK
;
A
#
# COMPACT_ATOMS: atom_id res chain seq x y z
N MET A 1 -49.06 -47.76 -32.61
CA MET A 1 -49.42 -46.73 -31.61
C MET A 1 -49.03 -47.09 -30.17
N SER A 2 -49.25 -48.33 -29.67
CA SER A 2 -48.85 -48.70 -28.29
C SER A 2 -47.35 -48.60 -28.01
N VAL A 3 -46.49 -49.00 -28.95
CA VAL A 3 -45.02 -48.97 -28.79
C VAL A 3 -44.49 -47.55 -28.55
N ILE A 4 -44.99 -46.56 -29.29
CA ILE A 4 -44.61 -45.15 -29.12
C ILE A 4 -45.10 -44.60 -27.77
N ARG A 5 -46.29 -45.03 -27.33
CA ARG A 5 -46.85 -44.62 -26.03
C ARG A 5 -46.07 -45.19 -24.84
N ASN A 6 -45.53 -46.40 -24.97
CA ASN A 6 -44.68 -47.01 -23.95
C ASN A 6 -43.26 -46.42 -23.94
N ALA A 7 -42.70 -46.06 -25.10
CA ALA A 7 -41.41 -45.37 -25.18
C ALA A 7 -41.47 -43.98 -24.52
N LEU A 8 -42.52 -43.19 -24.78
CA LEU A 8 -42.73 -41.90 -24.14
C LEU A 8 -42.96 -42.02 -22.61
N ALA A 9 -43.68 -43.05 -22.16
CA ALA A 9 -43.86 -43.31 -20.73
C ALA A 9 -42.53 -43.71 -20.04
N PHE A 10 -41.69 -44.53 -20.69
CA PHE A 10 -40.40 -44.93 -20.14
C PHE A 10 -39.40 -43.74 -20.11
N SER A 11 -39.38 -42.92 -21.17
CA SER A 11 -38.59 -41.67 -21.18
C SER A 11 -39.09 -40.66 -20.14
N MET A 12 -40.40 -40.54 -19.88
CA MET A 12 -40.92 -39.71 -18.78
C MET A 12 -40.52 -40.26 -17.41
N ILE A 13 -40.54 -41.58 -17.19
CA ILE A 13 -40.13 -42.18 -15.92
C ILE A 13 -38.62 -42.00 -15.69
N VAL A 14 -37.79 -42.12 -16.73
CA VAL A 14 -36.35 -41.86 -16.65
C VAL A 14 -36.05 -40.36 -16.48
N LEU A 15 -36.80 -39.44 -17.10
CA LEU A 15 -36.69 -38.01 -16.79
C LEU A 15 -37.15 -37.69 -15.37
N LEU A 16 -38.22 -38.31 -14.88
CA LEU A 16 -38.71 -38.11 -13.51
C LEU A 16 -37.75 -38.66 -12.45
N THR A 17 -37.07 -39.80 -12.70
CA THR A 17 -36.01 -40.25 -11.79
C THR A 17 -34.75 -39.40 -11.90
N ALA A 18 -34.38 -38.90 -13.07
CA ALA A 18 -33.25 -37.96 -13.23
C ALA A 18 -33.52 -36.58 -12.60
N LEU A 19 -34.76 -36.09 -12.66
CA LEU A 19 -35.20 -34.84 -12.01
C LEU A 19 -35.38 -34.99 -10.50
N LEU A 20 -35.58 -36.22 -9.99
CA LEU A 20 -35.60 -36.52 -8.55
C LEU A 20 -34.21 -36.88 -7.98
N SER A 21 -33.22 -37.19 -8.81
CA SER A 21 -31.82 -37.36 -8.42
C SER A 21 -30.93 -36.14 -8.75
N GLY A 22 -31.53 -35.06 -9.28
CA GLY A 22 -30.85 -33.93 -9.89
C GLY A 22 -30.94 -32.61 -9.13
N SER A 23 -31.17 -32.64 -7.81
CA SER A 23 -31.07 -31.47 -6.91
C SER A 23 -31.03 -31.89 -5.43
N SER A 24 -29.92 -32.49 -5.02
CA SER A 24 -29.45 -32.44 -3.63
C SER A 24 -28.01 -32.94 -3.50
N LEU A 25 -27.07 -32.07 -3.89
CA LEU A 25 -26.00 -31.73 -2.96
C LEU A 25 -26.62 -30.95 -1.79
N ASN A 26 -27.50 -31.62 -1.04
CA ASN A 26 -27.67 -31.27 0.35
C ASN A 26 -26.27 -31.45 0.92
N GLY A 27 -25.75 -30.40 1.55
CA GLY A 27 -24.51 -30.54 2.30
C GLY A 27 -24.66 -31.72 3.26
N VAL A 28 -23.51 -32.27 3.69
CA VAL A 28 -23.54 -33.08 4.90
C VAL A 28 -24.25 -32.22 5.95
N GLU A 29 -25.46 -32.64 6.35
CA GLU A 29 -26.08 -32.17 7.59
C GLU A 29 -25.18 -32.72 8.70
N THR A 30 -24.04 -32.06 8.92
CA THR A 30 -23.41 -32.05 10.23
C THR A 30 -24.46 -31.43 11.13
N SER A 31 -25.28 -32.28 11.73
CA SER A 31 -26.31 -31.85 12.66
C SER A 31 -25.60 -30.98 13.67
N ILE A 32 -25.90 -29.69 13.63
CA ILE A 32 -25.24 -28.72 14.50
C ILE A 32 -25.65 -29.13 15.92
N GLN A 33 -24.70 -29.58 16.73
CA GLN A 33 -24.95 -30.06 18.11
C GLN A 33 -24.21 -29.16 19.14
N PRO A 34 -24.39 -27.81 19.10
CA PRO A 34 -23.64 -26.93 20.00
C PRO A 34 -24.02 -27.20 21.44
N GLU A 35 -25.27 -27.62 21.70
CA GLU A 35 -25.75 -28.01 23.02
C GLU A 35 -24.89 -29.08 23.72
N GLU A 36 -24.19 -29.94 22.96
CA GLU A 36 -23.25 -30.90 23.53
C GLU A 36 -21.90 -30.24 23.88
N PHE A 37 -21.33 -29.45 22.96
CA PHE A 37 -20.05 -28.75 23.21
C PHE A 37 -20.17 -27.64 24.27
N LEU A 38 -21.29 -26.91 24.32
CA LEU A 38 -21.63 -25.93 25.38
C LEU A 38 -21.73 -26.57 26.77
N ARG A 39 -21.90 -27.90 26.85
CA ARG A 39 -21.84 -28.69 28.09
C ARG A 39 -20.47 -29.35 28.34
N GLN A 40 -19.47 -29.00 27.54
CA GLN A 40 -18.12 -29.55 27.62
C GLN A 40 -17.00 -28.50 27.60
N VAL A 41 -17.30 -27.23 27.25
CA VAL A 41 -16.32 -26.14 27.22
C VAL A 41 -16.67 -25.00 28.19
N VAL A 42 -15.62 -24.36 28.71
CA VAL A 42 -15.68 -23.04 29.34
C VAL A 42 -14.56 -22.18 28.74
N ILE A 43 -14.89 -20.96 28.34
CA ILE A 43 -13.94 -19.93 27.92
C ILE A 43 -13.80 -18.95 29.08
N TYR A 44 -12.63 -18.93 29.70
CA TYR A 44 -12.26 -17.91 30.68
C TYR A 44 -11.54 -16.78 29.94
N ARG A 45 -11.82 -15.52 30.24
CA ARG A 45 -11.05 -14.37 29.75
C ARG A 45 -10.33 -13.72 30.92
N ASP A 46 -9.02 -13.56 30.80
CA ASP A 46 -8.21 -12.85 31.80
C ASP A 46 -8.44 -11.33 31.75
N THR A 47 -7.77 -10.60 32.65
CA THR A 47 -7.80 -9.12 32.72
C THR A 47 -7.23 -8.37 31.50
N TYR A 48 -6.77 -9.09 30.48
CA TYR A 48 -6.33 -8.56 29.19
C TYR A 48 -7.16 -9.12 28.01
N GLY A 49 -8.31 -9.72 28.34
CA GLY A 49 -9.25 -10.30 27.40
C GLY A 49 -8.82 -11.63 26.81
N VAL A 50 -7.67 -12.21 27.21
CA VAL A 50 -7.08 -13.40 26.58
C VAL A 50 -7.98 -14.61 26.82
N PRO A 51 -8.43 -15.32 25.77
CA PRO A 51 -9.26 -16.51 25.91
C PRO A 51 -8.42 -17.71 26.37
N HIS A 52 -8.81 -18.28 27.50
CA HIS A 52 -8.37 -19.57 28.01
C HIS A 52 -9.52 -20.58 27.84
N VAL A 53 -9.45 -21.38 26.79
CA VAL A 53 -10.51 -22.29 26.34
C VAL A 53 -10.28 -23.68 26.93
N PHE A 54 -11.08 -24.04 27.93
CA PHE A 54 -10.94 -25.28 28.69
C PHE A 54 -12.04 -26.27 28.30
N GLY A 55 -11.70 -27.30 27.54
CA GLY A 55 -12.59 -28.37 27.10
C GLY A 55 -12.47 -29.67 27.90
N GLN A 56 -13.55 -30.44 27.98
CA GLN A 56 -13.55 -31.83 28.45
C GLN A 56 -13.05 -32.81 27.38
N THR A 57 -13.15 -32.42 26.11
CA THR A 57 -12.69 -33.13 24.91
C THR A 57 -11.91 -32.17 24.01
N GLU A 58 -11.09 -32.69 23.09
CA GLU A 58 -10.41 -31.85 22.09
C GLU A 58 -11.42 -31.12 21.20
N GLU A 59 -12.48 -31.80 20.78
CA GLU A 59 -13.55 -31.24 19.96
C GLU A 59 -14.26 -30.09 20.72
N ALA A 60 -14.59 -30.24 22.00
CA ALA A 60 -15.16 -29.13 22.78
C ALA A 60 -14.19 -27.94 22.94
N ALA A 61 -12.89 -28.21 23.08
CA ALA A 61 -11.88 -27.16 23.17
C ALA A 61 -11.75 -26.39 21.84
N PHE A 62 -11.69 -27.08 20.71
CA PHE A 62 -11.66 -26.42 19.39
C PHE A 62 -12.98 -25.69 19.06
N PHE A 63 -14.14 -26.20 19.49
CA PHE A 63 -15.41 -25.45 19.41
C PHE A 63 -15.36 -24.13 20.18
N GLY A 64 -14.85 -24.15 21.43
CA GLY A 64 -14.69 -22.91 22.20
C GLY A 64 -13.67 -21.95 21.58
N ASP A 65 -12.63 -22.47 20.94
CA ASP A 65 -11.64 -21.67 20.22
C ASP A 65 -12.26 -20.95 19.01
N GLY A 66 -13.02 -21.67 18.17
CA GLY A 66 -13.73 -21.06 17.05
C GLY A 66 -14.73 -19.99 17.49
N TYR A 67 -15.46 -20.23 18.58
CA TYR A 67 -16.34 -19.23 19.18
C TYR A 67 -15.57 -18.00 19.69
N ALA A 68 -14.44 -18.20 20.38
CA ALA A 68 -13.58 -17.12 20.84
C ALA A 68 -13.01 -16.28 19.68
N GLN A 69 -12.56 -16.91 18.59
CA GLN A 69 -12.05 -16.17 17.42
C GLN A 69 -13.15 -15.33 16.77
N ALA A 70 -14.36 -15.87 16.65
CA ALA A 70 -15.47 -15.14 16.08
C ALA A 70 -15.85 -13.93 16.96
N GLN A 71 -15.88 -14.07 18.28
CA GLN A 71 -16.13 -12.96 19.20
C GLN A 71 -15.10 -11.82 19.08
N GLU A 72 -13.84 -12.13 18.81
CA GLU A 72 -12.76 -11.12 18.76
C GLU A 72 -12.55 -10.53 17.36
N ARG A 73 -12.63 -11.37 16.31
CA ARG A 73 -12.01 -11.14 14.99
C ARG A 73 -12.79 -11.78 13.83
N LEU A 74 -14.11 -11.95 13.93
CA LEU A 74 -14.94 -12.55 12.87
C LEU A 74 -14.70 -11.94 11.48
N GLN A 75 -14.56 -10.61 11.39
CA GLN A 75 -14.34 -9.93 10.11
C GLN A 75 -13.04 -10.36 9.42
N GLU A 76 -11.93 -10.49 10.18
CA GLU A 76 -10.65 -10.97 9.65
C GLU A 76 -10.76 -12.43 9.18
N LEU A 77 -11.43 -13.29 9.96
CA LEU A 77 -11.62 -14.70 9.62
C LEU A 77 -12.51 -14.91 8.37
N VAL A 78 -13.60 -14.15 8.26
CA VAL A 78 -14.48 -14.14 7.08
C VAL A 78 -13.75 -13.61 5.85
N TRP A 79 -12.94 -12.56 5.99
CA TRP A 79 -12.11 -12.03 4.90
C TRP A 79 -11.11 -13.09 4.40
N SER A 80 -10.42 -13.79 5.31
CA SER A 80 -9.52 -14.88 4.96
C SER A 80 -10.27 -16.04 4.27
N ALA A 81 -11.47 -16.40 4.72
CA ALA A 81 -12.29 -17.43 4.07
C ALA A 81 -12.70 -17.02 2.64
N LEU A 82 -13.18 -15.79 2.42
CA LEU A 82 -13.52 -15.27 1.10
C LEU A 82 -12.29 -15.18 0.16
N SER A 83 -11.13 -14.80 0.70
CA SER A 83 -9.85 -14.81 -0.02
C SER A 83 -9.45 -16.24 -0.43
N ALA A 84 -9.57 -17.20 0.50
CA ALA A 84 -9.24 -18.60 0.29
C ALA A 84 -10.16 -19.29 -0.73
N ARG A 85 -11.44 -18.91 -0.76
CA ARG A 85 -12.46 -19.32 -1.75
C ARG A 85 -12.26 -18.69 -3.13
N GLY A 86 -11.55 -17.57 -3.23
CA GLY A 86 -11.57 -16.72 -4.43
C GLY A 86 -12.98 -16.20 -4.72
N ARG A 87 -13.59 -15.55 -3.71
CA ARG A 87 -14.92 -14.92 -3.75
C ARG A 87 -14.96 -13.52 -3.11
N LEU A 88 -13.83 -12.84 -2.98
CA LEU A 88 -13.83 -11.43 -2.54
C LEU A 88 -14.54 -10.52 -3.55
N SER A 89 -14.45 -10.78 -4.86
CA SER A 89 -15.08 -9.92 -5.87
C SER A 89 -16.60 -9.98 -5.87
N GLU A 90 -17.18 -11.09 -5.40
CA GLU A 90 -18.63 -11.26 -5.24
C GLU A 90 -19.22 -10.40 -4.09
N VAL A 91 -18.39 -10.11 -3.10
CA VAL A 91 -18.79 -9.37 -1.89
C VAL A 91 -18.38 -7.90 -1.99
N PHE A 92 -17.12 -7.64 -2.33
CA PHE A 92 -16.49 -6.32 -2.23
C PHE A 92 -16.25 -5.62 -3.57
N GLY A 93 -16.39 -6.31 -4.71
CA GLY A 93 -16.33 -5.70 -6.04
C GLY A 93 -15.12 -6.06 -6.90
N GLU A 94 -15.13 -5.55 -8.13
CA GLU A 94 -14.22 -5.94 -9.22
C GLU A 94 -12.73 -5.72 -8.93
N GLN A 95 -12.34 -4.78 -8.06
CA GLN A 95 -10.95 -4.58 -7.63
C GLN A 95 -10.34 -5.83 -6.96
N HIS A 96 -11.17 -6.79 -6.52
CA HIS A 96 -10.72 -8.08 -5.99
C HIS A 96 -10.64 -9.21 -7.02
N LEU A 97 -11.12 -9.02 -8.26
CA LEU A 97 -11.14 -10.07 -9.29
C LEU A 97 -9.74 -10.65 -9.57
N GLY A 98 -8.69 -9.82 -9.53
CA GLY A 98 -7.31 -10.27 -9.69
C GLY A 98 -6.83 -11.19 -8.55
N LYS A 99 -7.32 -10.99 -7.32
CA LYS A 99 -7.02 -11.88 -6.17
C LYS A 99 -7.80 -13.19 -6.28
N ASP A 100 -9.08 -13.11 -6.65
CA ASP A 100 -9.93 -14.29 -6.82
C ASP A 100 -9.46 -15.17 -7.99
N TYR A 101 -9.08 -14.56 -9.11
CA TYR A 101 -8.46 -15.26 -10.24
C TYR A 101 -7.20 -16.02 -9.81
N ARG A 102 -6.28 -15.37 -9.07
CA ARG A 102 -5.04 -16.03 -8.59
C ARG A 102 -5.35 -17.17 -7.61
N SER A 103 -6.28 -16.96 -6.67
CA SER A 103 -6.72 -17.99 -5.71
C SER A 103 -7.27 -19.24 -6.41
N ARG A 104 -8.04 -19.05 -7.50
CA ARG A 104 -8.58 -20.12 -8.35
C ARG A 104 -7.53 -20.75 -9.27
N LEU A 105 -6.66 -19.95 -9.90
CA LEU A 105 -5.55 -20.41 -10.74
C LEU A 105 -4.62 -21.36 -9.98
N PHE A 106 -4.36 -21.07 -8.71
CA PHE A 106 -3.56 -21.94 -7.84
C PHE A 106 -4.38 -23.01 -7.11
N ARG A 107 -5.65 -23.21 -7.49
CA ARG A 107 -6.57 -24.23 -6.93
C ARG A 107 -6.66 -24.16 -5.40
N ASN A 108 -6.60 -22.97 -4.80
CA ASN A 108 -6.46 -22.82 -3.34
C ASN A 108 -7.64 -23.39 -2.54
N TYR A 109 -8.88 -23.19 -3.03
CA TYR A 109 -10.04 -23.84 -2.44
C TYR A 109 -10.20 -25.29 -2.94
N GLN A 110 -10.08 -25.51 -4.26
CA GLN A 110 -10.34 -26.82 -4.87
C GLN A 110 -9.45 -27.94 -4.30
N ALA A 111 -8.13 -27.75 -4.22
CA ALA A 111 -7.27 -28.77 -3.64
C ALA A 111 -7.35 -28.84 -2.10
N ALA A 112 -7.96 -27.86 -1.42
CA ALA A 112 -8.33 -28.03 -0.01
C ALA A 112 -9.55 -28.98 0.11
N GLU A 113 -10.54 -28.81 -0.76
CA GLU A 113 -11.73 -29.68 -0.85
C GLU A 113 -11.37 -31.12 -1.23
N GLU A 114 -10.54 -31.30 -2.27
CA GLU A 114 -10.10 -32.63 -2.75
C GLU A 114 -9.25 -33.40 -1.71
N LYS A 115 -8.47 -32.71 -0.88
CA LYS A 115 -7.53 -33.32 0.09
C LYS A 115 -8.06 -33.33 1.53
N TYR A 116 -9.08 -32.53 1.87
CA TYR A 116 -9.69 -32.57 3.20
C TYR A 116 -10.09 -34.01 3.64
N PRO A 117 -10.63 -34.88 2.77
CA PRO A 117 -10.91 -36.28 3.12
C PRO A 117 -9.68 -37.16 3.40
N THR A 118 -8.46 -36.74 3.08
CA THR A 118 -7.22 -37.50 3.38
C THR A 118 -6.55 -37.10 4.69
N LEU A 119 -6.92 -35.94 5.26
CA LEU A 119 -6.37 -35.48 6.54
C LEU A 119 -6.68 -36.47 7.68
N PRO A 120 -5.80 -36.58 8.70
CA PRO A 120 -6.02 -37.49 9.81
C PRO A 120 -7.37 -37.25 10.52
N PRO A 121 -8.09 -38.31 10.95
CA PRO A 121 -9.44 -38.17 11.50
C PRO A 121 -9.54 -37.20 12.69
N GLU A 122 -8.51 -37.14 13.55
CA GLU A 122 -8.40 -36.23 14.69
C GLU A 122 -8.27 -34.76 14.26
N VAL A 123 -7.47 -34.47 13.23
CA VAL A 123 -7.31 -33.12 12.67
C VAL A 123 -8.63 -32.66 12.06
N ARG A 124 -9.35 -33.54 11.35
CA ARG A 124 -10.67 -33.22 10.78
C ARG A 124 -11.71 -32.90 11.84
N ARG A 125 -11.82 -33.70 12.91
CA ARG A 125 -12.77 -33.43 14.01
C ARG A 125 -12.45 -32.12 14.74
N ALA A 126 -11.17 -31.80 14.92
CA ALA A 126 -10.74 -30.52 15.46
C ALA A 126 -11.21 -29.35 14.57
N ILE A 127 -11.00 -29.43 13.25
CA ILE A 127 -11.46 -28.43 12.27
C ILE A 127 -12.99 -28.32 12.26
N GLU A 128 -13.71 -29.44 12.24
CA GLU A 128 -15.18 -29.51 12.25
C GLU A 128 -15.77 -28.86 13.50
N ALA A 129 -15.16 -29.08 14.66
CA ALA A 129 -15.59 -28.48 15.92
C ALA A 129 -15.28 -26.97 15.95
N PHE A 130 -14.09 -26.55 15.51
CA PHE A 130 -13.72 -25.14 15.36
C PHE A 130 -14.72 -24.38 14.49
N VAL A 131 -15.04 -24.91 13.30
CA VAL A 131 -15.99 -24.30 12.37
C VAL A 131 -17.41 -24.26 12.97
N GLN A 132 -17.82 -25.28 13.74
CA GLN A 132 -19.09 -25.23 14.48
C GLN A 132 -19.10 -24.11 15.53
N GLY A 133 -17.99 -23.85 16.21
CA GLY A 133 -17.86 -22.72 17.15
C GLY A 133 -18.02 -21.35 16.48
N VAL A 134 -17.33 -21.16 15.35
CA VAL A 134 -17.44 -19.95 14.53
C VAL A 134 -18.87 -19.76 14.01
N ASN A 135 -19.46 -20.82 13.44
CA ASN A 135 -20.81 -20.78 12.88
C ASN A 135 -21.89 -20.56 13.96
N TYR A 136 -21.68 -21.08 15.18
CA TYR A 136 -22.58 -20.82 16.30
C TYR A 136 -22.60 -19.34 16.68
N TYR A 137 -21.44 -18.68 16.78
CA TYR A 137 -21.36 -17.23 17.02
C TYR A 137 -22.00 -16.42 15.88
N ILE A 138 -21.71 -16.82 14.62
CA ILE A 138 -22.27 -16.24 13.39
C ILE A 138 -23.81 -16.27 13.41
N GLU A 139 -24.41 -17.34 13.91
CA GLU A 139 -25.87 -17.51 14.00
C GLU A 139 -26.46 -16.73 15.19
N GLU A 140 -25.84 -16.75 16.37
CA GLU A 140 -26.28 -15.95 17.53
C GLU A 140 -26.35 -14.45 17.20
N HIS A 141 -25.44 -13.95 16.35
CA HIS A 141 -25.35 -12.54 15.94
C HIS A 141 -25.84 -12.31 14.50
N ARG A 142 -26.63 -13.23 13.91
CA ARG A 142 -27.05 -13.16 12.49
C ARG A 142 -27.79 -11.87 12.13
N ALA A 143 -28.55 -11.32 13.07
CA ALA A 143 -29.30 -10.07 12.88
C ALA A 143 -28.43 -8.80 12.86
N GLU A 144 -27.21 -8.87 13.40
CA GLU A 144 -26.27 -7.74 13.52
C GLU A 144 -25.19 -7.75 12.42
N LEU A 145 -25.02 -8.90 11.75
CA LEU A 145 -23.98 -9.12 10.75
C LEU A 145 -24.50 -8.86 9.33
N PRO A 146 -23.65 -8.34 8.41
CA PRO A 146 -24.05 -8.14 7.02
C PRO A 146 -24.57 -9.43 6.38
N ALA A 147 -25.64 -9.36 5.59
CA ALA A 147 -26.30 -10.52 5.00
C ALA A 147 -25.38 -11.38 4.08
N TRP A 148 -24.29 -10.81 3.57
CA TRP A 148 -23.27 -11.52 2.80
C TRP A 148 -22.31 -12.37 3.66
N THR A 149 -22.33 -12.21 4.99
CA THR A 149 -21.44 -12.93 5.93
C THR A 149 -21.68 -14.44 5.81
N PRO A 150 -20.74 -15.22 5.24
CA PRO A 150 -20.98 -16.61 4.91
C PRO A 150 -20.96 -17.51 6.15
N THR A 151 -21.68 -18.63 6.08
CA THR A 151 -21.38 -19.81 6.90
C THR A 151 -20.03 -20.39 6.45
N LEU A 152 -19.19 -20.76 7.41
CA LEU A 152 -17.90 -21.41 7.15
C LEU A 152 -18.06 -22.93 7.11
N THR A 153 -17.11 -23.58 6.45
CA THR A 153 -17.02 -25.04 6.27
C THR A 153 -15.64 -25.53 6.72
N PRO A 154 -15.45 -26.82 7.04
CA PRO A 154 -14.14 -27.37 7.38
C PRO A 154 -13.06 -27.12 6.30
N VAL A 155 -13.46 -27.07 5.03
CA VAL A 155 -12.57 -26.80 3.89
C VAL A 155 -12.00 -25.38 3.95
N ASP A 156 -12.75 -24.40 4.48
CA ASP A 156 -12.27 -23.02 4.59
C ASP A 156 -11.02 -22.92 5.45
N ILE A 157 -10.94 -23.67 6.57
CA ILE A 157 -9.78 -23.64 7.45
C ILE A 157 -8.54 -24.19 6.71
N VAL A 158 -8.69 -25.30 6.00
CA VAL A 158 -7.60 -25.86 5.18
C VAL A 158 -7.18 -24.88 4.08
N ALA A 159 -8.15 -24.29 3.37
CA ALA A 159 -7.90 -23.33 2.30
C ALA A 159 -7.25 -22.03 2.80
N ILE A 160 -7.54 -21.60 4.03
CA ILE A 160 -6.90 -20.47 4.71
C ILE A 160 -5.42 -20.77 4.99
N TYR A 161 -5.08 -21.96 5.50
CA TYR A 161 -3.67 -22.32 5.69
C TYR A 161 -2.90 -22.37 4.36
N ARG A 162 -3.55 -22.85 3.28
CA ARG A 162 -2.98 -22.89 1.92
C ARG A 162 -2.73 -21.50 1.31
N LEU A 163 -3.39 -20.43 1.76
CA LEU A 163 -3.08 -19.06 1.32
C LEU A 163 -1.61 -18.68 1.55
N SER A 164 -0.94 -19.25 2.55
CA SER A 164 0.50 -19.06 2.76
C SER A 164 1.32 -19.57 1.57
N ALA A 165 1.04 -20.79 1.09
CA ALA A 165 1.70 -21.32 -0.11
C ALA A 165 1.33 -20.56 -1.39
N LEU A 166 0.09 -20.08 -1.52
CA LEU A 166 -0.30 -19.19 -2.61
C LEU A 166 0.55 -17.90 -2.60
N ASN A 167 0.67 -17.27 -1.44
CA ASN A 167 1.46 -16.04 -1.29
C ASN A 167 2.94 -16.29 -1.64
N LEU A 168 3.54 -17.38 -1.14
CA LEU A 168 4.89 -17.82 -1.50
C LEU A 168 5.06 -17.98 -3.03
N ALA A 169 4.13 -18.69 -3.69
CA ALA A 169 4.18 -18.95 -5.12
C ALA A 169 4.02 -17.68 -5.99
N LEU A 170 3.25 -16.69 -5.53
CA LEU A 170 3.06 -15.41 -6.22
C LEU A 170 4.19 -14.41 -5.96
N LYS A 171 4.85 -14.48 -4.79
CA LYS A 171 5.91 -13.57 -4.34
C LYS A 171 7.31 -14.01 -4.76
N GLY A 172 7.49 -15.29 -5.08
CA GLY A 172 8.80 -15.92 -5.24
C GLY A 172 9.56 -16.02 -3.91
N SER A 173 10.66 -16.76 -3.89
CA SER A 173 11.55 -16.93 -2.73
C SER A 173 12.34 -15.66 -2.31
N GLY A 174 12.03 -14.51 -2.93
CA GLY A 174 12.80 -13.28 -2.82
C GLY A 174 12.09 -12.05 -2.26
N SER A 175 10.76 -12.01 -2.14
CA SER A 175 10.03 -10.76 -1.84
C SER A 175 9.35 -10.69 -0.45
N GLU A 176 9.18 -9.43 -0.01
CA GLU A 176 8.92 -8.95 1.36
C GLU A 176 10.05 -9.13 2.39
N ALA A 177 10.40 -8.00 3.01
CA ALA A 177 11.47 -7.90 3.99
C ALA A 177 10.98 -8.29 5.39
N ALA A 178 10.57 -9.54 5.59
CA ALA A 178 10.21 -10.00 6.92
C ALA A 178 11.42 -9.94 7.87
N ALA A 179 11.30 -9.19 8.97
CA ALA A 179 12.14 -9.38 10.15
C ALA A 179 11.39 -10.21 11.20
N SER A 180 12.14 -10.90 12.05
CA SER A 180 11.68 -11.51 13.29
C SER A 180 12.90 -11.84 14.12
N ASN A 181 12.78 -11.86 15.44
CA ASN A 181 13.79 -12.43 16.34
C ASN A 181 13.22 -13.65 17.04
N SER A 182 14.02 -14.67 17.28
CA SER A 182 13.73 -15.69 18.29
C SER A 182 15.03 -16.25 18.84
N TRP A 183 15.08 -16.53 20.14
CA TRP A 183 16.22 -17.20 20.76
C TRP A 183 15.79 -18.05 21.94
N VAL A 184 16.60 -19.06 22.25
CA VAL A 184 16.38 -20.01 23.34
C VAL A 184 17.68 -20.24 24.10
N LEU A 185 17.58 -20.36 25.41
CA LEU A 185 18.69 -20.59 26.34
C LEU A 185 18.51 -21.95 27.01
N SER A 186 19.62 -22.69 27.14
CA SER A 186 19.66 -23.94 27.92
C SER A 186 19.68 -23.64 29.43
N PRO A 187 19.42 -24.64 30.30
CA PRO A 187 19.49 -24.51 31.75
C PRO A 187 20.80 -23.93 32.28
N GLU A 188 21.94 -24.20 31.61
CA GLU A 188 23.27 -23.74 32.01
C GLU A 188 23.43 -22.22 31.85
N LYS A 189 22.63 -21.62 30.96
CA LYS A 189 22.67 -20.22 30.54
C LYS A 189 21.65 -19.34 31.28
N THR A 190 20.76 -19.93 32.08
CA THR A 190 19.74 -19.22 32.87
C THR A 190 20.04 -19.31 34.36
N ALA A 191 19.72 -18.26 35.11
CA ALA A 191 19.88 -18.26 36.56
C ALA A 191 18.95 -19.27 37.26
N SER A 192 17.78 -19.55 36.67
CA SER A 192 16.78 -20.49 37.18
C SER A 192 17.08 -21.96 36.90
N GLY A 193 18.08 -22.29 36.07
CA GLY A 193 18.38 -23.67 35.68
C GLY A 193 17.27 -24.30 34.84
N ARG A 194 16.64 -23.50 33.98
CA ARG A 194 15.47 -23.86 33.15
C ARG A 194 15.65 -23.35 31.72
N VAL A 195 15.01 -24.00 30.75
CA VAL A 195 14.97 -23.49 29.38
C VAL A 195 14.13 -22.21 29.33
N VAL A 196 14.65 -21.16 28.69
CA VAL A 196 13.91 -19.93 28.41
C VAL A 196 13.92 -19.67 26.91
N LEU A 197 12.73 -19.50 26.32
CA LEU A 197 12.56 -19.10 24.93
C LEU A 197 11.99 -17.68 24.87
N VAL A 198 12.47 -16.89 23.91
CA VAL A 198 11.96 -15.57 23.55
C VAL A 198 11.65 -15.55 22.05
N ALA A 199 10.53 -14.94 21.68
CA ALA A 199 10.16 -14.69 20.30
C ALA A 199 9.59 -13.28 20.14
N ASP A 200 9.95 -12.65 19.03
CA ASP A 200 9.42 -11.35 18.61
C ASP A 200 9.30 -11.34 17.08
N PRO A 201 8.18 -11.82 16.52
CA PRO A 201 7.92 -11.76 15.09
C PRO A 201 7.61 -10.31 14.70
N HIS A 202 8.22 -9.82 13.61
CA HIS A 202 7.95 -8.48 13.10
C HIS A 202 7.05 -8.50 11.87
N GLY A 203 6.13 -7.56 11.79
CA GLY A 203 5.20 -7.43 10.67
C GLY A 203 4.22 -6.28 10.86
N THR A 204 3.24 -6.17 9.96
CA THR A 204 2.09 -5.28 10.14
C THR A 204 1.25 -5.72 11.33
N TRP A 205 0.74 -4.76 12.11
CA TRP A 205 0.03 -5.04 13.36
C TRP A 205 -1.46 -5.43 13.14
N THR A 206 -1.73 -6.45 12.34
CA THR A 206 -3.07 -7.01 12.09
C THR A 206 -3.05 -8.55 12.19
N GLN A 207 -4.22 -9.20 12.25
CA GLN A 207 -4.38 -10.66 12.14
C GLN A 207 -3.83 -11.57 13.27
N ARG A 208 -3.27 -11.04 14.37
CA ARG A 208 -2.71 -11.85 15.49
C ARG A 208 -3.55 -11.83 16.76
N ARG A 209 -3.88 -13.00 17.32
CA ARG A 209 -4.54 -13.19 18.64
C ARG A 209 -3.69 -14.06 19.57
N GLU A 210 -3.72 -13.73 20.85
CA GLU A 210 -3.17 -14.62 21.89
C GLU A 210 -4.28 -15.53 22.40
N ILE A 211 -3.96 -16.78 22.76
CA ILE A 211 -4.91 -17.77 23.26
C ILE A 211 -4.21 -18.85 24.09
N HIS A 212 -4.97 -19.50 24.96
CA HIS A 212 -4.62 -20.73 25.64
C HIS A 212 -5.73 -21.77 25.41
N ILE A 213 -5.42 -22.93 24.83
CA ILE A 213 -6.35 -24.06 24.64
C ILE A 213 -5.92 -25.23 25.53
N LYS A 214 -6.82 -25.73 26.37
CA LYS A 214 -6.56 -26.82 27.32
C LYS A 214 -7.65 -27.88 27.29
N VAL A 215 -7.25 -29.14 27.26
CA VAL A 215 -8.16 -30.29 27.40
C VAL A 215 -7.93 -30.97 28.75
N LYS A 216 -9.01 -31.13 29.51
CA LYS A 216 -8.96 -31.67 30.88
C LYS A 216 -8.52 -33.14 30.87
N GLY A 217 -7.27 -33.38 31.27
CA GLY A 217 -6.68 -34.74 31.30
C GLY A 217 -6.32 -35.28 29.91
N GLY A 218 -6.29 -34.43 28.89
CA GLY A 218 -5.82 -34.76 27.54
C GLY A 218 -4.41 -34.22 27.26
N ASP A 219 -3.92 -34.48 26.05
CA ASP A 219 -2.56 -34.11 25.63
C ASP A 219 -2.43 -32.67 25.08
N LEU A 220 -3.56 -32.00 24.84
CA LEU A 220 -3.58 -30.63 24.31
C LEU A 220 -3.67 -29.61 25.47
N ASN A 221 -2.59 -28.86 25.68
CA ASN A 221 -2.51 -27.77 26.65
C ASN A 221 -1.52 -26.72 26.15
N VAL A 222 -1.96 -25.84 25.24
CA VAL A 222 -1.08 -24.97 24.43
C VAL A 222 -1.47 -23.50 24.57
N ALA A 223 -0.48 -22.61 24.69
CA ALA A 223 -0.69 -21.17 24.76
C ALA A 223 0.33 -20.40 23.91
N GLY A 224 -0.11 -19.29 23.31
CA GLY A 224 0.73 -18.44 22.47
C GLY A 224 -0.03 -17.60 21.45
N ASP A 225 0.69 -17.15 20.41
CA ASP A 225 0.15 -16.40 19.28
C ASP A 225 -0.37 -17.30 18.17
N MET A 226 -1.48 -16.86 17.58
CA MET A 226 -2.28 -17.60 16.63
C MET A 226 -2.90 -16.64 15.61
N MET A 227 -2.81 -16.98 14.33
CA MET A 227 -3.54 -16.26 13.26
C MET A 227 -4.93 -16.86 13.01
N HIS A 228 -5.03 -18.20 13.01
CA HIS A 228 -6.28 -18.93 12.77
C HIS A 228 -6.56 -19.95 13.87
N MET A 229 -6.43 -21.26 13.62
CA MET A 229 -6.89 -22.32 14.55
C MET A 229 -5.78 -22.91 15.45
N LEU A 230 -4.50 -22.77 15.08
CA LEU A 230 -3.38 -23.43 15.77
C LEU A 230 -2.27 -22.43 16.08
N VAL A 231 -1.68 -22.55 17.28
CA VAL A 231 -0.62 -21.67 17.79
C VAL A 231 0.62 -21.78 16.88
N TRP A 232 1.11 -20.63 16.42
CA TRP A 232 2.28 -20.53 15.55
C TRP A 232 3.57 -20.31 16.34
N ILE A 233 3.51 -19.49 17.39
CA ILE A 233 4.61 -19.21 18.32
C ILE A 233 4.06 -19.35 19.74
N GLY A 234 4.69 -20.16 20.58
CA GLY A 234 4.16 -20.41 21.91
C GLY A 234 4.81 -21.58 22.63
N HIS A 235 4.04 -22.18 23.54
CA HIS A 235 4.45 -23.35 24.31
C HIS A 235 3.25 -24.23 24.65
N ASN A 236 3.51 -25.51 24.92
CA ASN A 236 2.52 -26.41 25.54
C ASN A 236 2.91 -26.84 26.97
N GLY A 237 3.89 -26.15 27.54
CA GLY A 237 4.45 -26.43 28.86
C GLY A 237 5.44 -27.58 28.90
N TYR A 238 5.51 -28.43 27.87
CA TYR A 238 6.59 -29.41 27.66
C TYR A 238 7.65 -28.85 26.72
N VAL A 239 7.22 -28.29 25.58
CA VAL A 239 8.05 -27.68 24.55
C VAL A 239 7.61 -26.23 24.36
N ALA A 240 8.57 -25.35 24.09
CA ALA A 240 8.36 -23.99 23.59
C ALA A 240 9.03 -23.85 22.22
N TRP A 241 8.39 -23.10 21.32
CA TRP A 241 8.92 -22.86 19.98
C TRP A 241 8.64 -21.44 19.48
N GLY A 242 9.56 -20.96 18.66
CA GLY A 242 9.52 -19.69 17.96
C GLY A 242 10.30 -19.79 16.65
N GLY A 243 10.57 -18.65 16.02
CA GLY A 243 11.31 -18.65 14.76
C GLY A 243 11.43 -17.29 14.09
N SER A 244 12.11 -17.28 12.94
CA SER A 244 12.18 -16.14 12.03
C SER A 244 11.97 -16.60 10.59
N ALA A 245 11.67 -15.70 9.65
CA ALA A 245 11.78 -16.06 8.22
C ALA A 245 13.22 -16.46 7.86
N ASN A 246 13.38 -17.48 7.01
CA ASN A 246 14.66 -17.81 6.36
C ASN A 246 14.52 -17.61 4.82
N ARG A 247 15.44 -18.15 3.98
CA ARG A 247 15.43 -17.88 2.52
C ARG A 247 15.81 -19.07 1.59
N PRO A 248 15.41 -20.34 1.83
CA PRO A 248 15.54 -21.38 0.82
C PRO A 248 14.66 -21.06 -0.39
N ASP A 249 15.08 -21.53 -1.54
CA ASP A 249 14.31 -21.38 -2.76
C ASP A 249 13.30 -22.53 -2.93
N LEU A 250 12.01 -22.18 -2.90
CA LEU A 250 10.88 -23.12 -2.86
C LEU A 250 9.95 -23.00 -4.07
N VAL A 251 10.23 -22.11 -5.02
CA VAL A 251 9.32 -21.76 -6.12
C VAL A 251 10.12 -21.57 -7.40
N ASP A 252 9.88 -22.44 -8.38
CA ASP A 252 10.52 -22.34 -9.68
C ASP A 252 9.53 -21.87 -10.76
N VAL A 253 10.05 -21.11 -11.74
CA VAL A 253 9.31 -20.73 -12.95
C VAL A 253 9.86 -21.53 -14.12
N TYR A 254 8.99 -22.15 -14.89
CA TYR A 254 9.33 -22.90 -16.10
C TYR A 254 8.90 -22.14 -17.35
N GLU A 255 9.83 -21.87 -18.27
CA GLU A 255 9.55 -21.37 -19.61
C GLU A 255 9.11 -22.55 -20.51
N GLU A 256 7.83 -22.58 -20.85
CA GLU A 256 7.21 -23.59 -21.69
C GLU A 256 7.22 -23.15 -23.17
N LYS A 257 7.64 -24.04 -24.08
CA LYS A 257 7.54 -23.78 -25.53
C LYS A 257 6.17 -24.17 -26.04
N LEU A 258 5.43 -23.22 -26.62
CA LEU A 258 4.10 -23.50 -27.18
C LEU A 258 4.17 -24.06 -28.60
N ASN A 259 3.20 -24.88 -28.98
CA ASN A 259 3.02 -25.31 -30.36
C ASN A 259 2.55 -24.11 -31.20
N PRO A 260 3.29 -23.65 -32.23
CA PRO A 260 2.90 -22.51 -33.05
C PRO A 260 1.61 -22.74 -33.88
N GLN A 261 1.14 -23.97 -33.98
CA GLN A 261 -0.15 -24.33 -34.59
C GLN A 261 -1.29 -24.49 -33.57
N ASN A 262 -0.98 -24.72 -32.28
CA ASN A 262 -1.96 -24.84 -31.21
C ASN A 262 -1.40 -24.30 -29.88
N PRO A 263 -1.65 -23.03 -29.50
CA PRO A 263 -1.08 -22.43 -28.29
C PRO A 263 -1.61 -23.02 -26.97
N TYR A 264 -2.51 -24.02 -27.01
CA TYR A 264 -2.91 -24.84 -25.87
C TYR A 264 -2.13 -26.17 -25.78
N GLU A 265 -1.07 -26.34 -26.57
CA GLU A 265 -0.08 -27.42 -26.45
C GLU A 265 1.30 -26.85 -26.13
N TYR A 266 2.07 -27.57 -25.33
CA TYR A 266 3.45 -27.26 -24.98
C TYR A 266 4.39 -28.43 -25.28
N LEU A 267 5.65 -28.15 -25.60
CA LEU A 267 6.66 -29.17 -25.91
C LEU A 267 7.19 -29.77 -24.61
N TYR A 268 7.33 -31.10 -24.55
CA TYR A 268 8.11 -31.79 -23.52
C TYR A 268 8.72 -33.08 -24.08
N GLU A 269 10.03 -33.28 -23.90
CA GLU A 269 10.78 -34.46 -24.40
C GLU A 269 10.57 -34.72 -25.92
N GLY A 270 10.39 -33.63 -26.69
CA GLY A 270 10.14 -33.70 -28.14
C GLY A 270 8.69 -33.96 -28.56
N GLU A 271 7.77 -34.16 -27.61
CA GLU A 271 6.34 -34.37 -27.86
C GLU A 271 5.51 -33.12 -27.54
N TRP A 272 4.51 -32.81 -28.36
CA TRP A 272 3.51 -31.79 -28.04
C TRP A 272 2.46 -32.38 -27.10
N ARG A 273 2.31 -31.79 -25.91
CA ARG A 273 1.37 -32.20 -24.87
C ARG A 273 0.28 -31.14 -24.69
N PRO A 274 -1.00 -31.53 -24.57
CA PRO A 274 -2.06 -30.57 -24.29
C PRO A 274 -1.91 -29.98 -22.88
N MET A 275 -2.12 -28.68 -22.76
CA MET A 275 -2.40 -28.03 -21.48
C MET A 275 -3.74 -28.51 -20.94
N ARG A 276 -3.87 -28.59 -19.62
CA ARG A 276 -5.19 -28.68 -18.99
C ARG A 276 -5.79 -27.28 -18.98
N VAL A 277 -6.92 -27.12 -19.68
CA VAL A 277 -7.70 -25.88 -19.72
C VAL A 277 -8.92 -26.04 -18.82
N VAL A 278 -9.10 -25.15 -17.85
CA VAL A 278 -10.32 -25.05 -17.04
C VAL A 278 -10.95 -23.70 -17.30
N LYS A 279 -12.22 -23.67 -17.72
CA LYS A 279 -12.99 -22.43 -17.83
C LYS A 279 -13.74 -22.21 -16.52
N GLU A 280 -13.29 -21.23 -15.76
CA GLU A 280 -13.92 -20.80 -14.51
C GLU A 280 -14.82 -19.60 -14.75
N LYS A 281 -15.93 -19.54 -14.03
CA LYS A 281 -16.77 -18.35 -13.94
C LYS A 281 -16.59 -17.73 -12.55
N ILE A 282 -16.01 -16.55 -12.51
CA ILE A 282 -15.76 -15.84 -11.24
C ILE A 282 -16.93 -14.87 -11.02
N PRO A 283 -17.69 -14.98 -9.91
CA PRO A 283 -18.73 -14.02 -9.57
C PRO A 283 -18.10 -12.69 -9.16
N VAL A 284 -18.49 -11.62 -9.85
CA VAL A 284 -18.02 -10.25 -9.60
C VAL A 284 -19.21 -9.36 -9.34
N ARG A 285 -19.20 -8.70 -8.19
CA ARG A 285 -20.14 -7.63 -7.87
C ARG A 285 -19.76 -6.38 -8.67
N ARG A 286 -20.69 -5.93 -9.50
CA ARG A 286 -20.70 -4.60 -10.11
C ARG A 286 -21.96 -3.95 -9.56
N GLY A 287 -21.82 -2.85 -8.81
CA GLY A 287 -22.90 -2.30 -7.98
C GLY A 287 -23.72 -3.39 -7.28
N SER A 288 -25.02 -3.47 -7.58
CA SER A 288 -25.94 -4.45 -6.96
C SER A 288 -26.09 -5.79 -7.70
N GLN A 289 -25.50 -5.98 -8.88
CA GLN A 289 -25.56 -7.24 -9.61
C GLN A 289 -24.29 -8.07 -9.43
N ILE A 290 -24.45 -9.39 -9.37
CA ILE A 290 -23.34 -10.34 -9.48
C ILE A 290 -23.28 -10.80 -10.93
N VAL A 291 -22.21 -10.45 -11.63
CA VAL A 291 -21.93 -10.84 -13.01
C VAL A 291 -20.91 -11.98 -13.01
N GLU A 292 -21.15 -13.02 -13.80
CA GLU A 292 -20.17 -14.09 -14.01
C GLU A 292 -19.11 -13.68 -15.04
N VAL A 293 -17.86 -13.52 -14.60
CA VAL A 293 -16.72 -13.22 -15.48
C VAL A 293 -15.97 -14.52 -15.81
N GLU A 294 -16.00 -14.93 -17.09
CA GLU A 294 -15.25 -16.12 -17.53
C GLU A 294 -13.74 -15.85 -17.57
N ARG A 295 -12.96 -16.82 -17.09
CA ARG A 295 -11.49 -16.85 -17.15
C ARG A 295 -11.02 -18.27 -17.50
N GLU A 296 -9.98 -18.36 -18.33
CA GLU A 296 -9.28 -19.62 -18.58
C GLU A 296 -8.16 -19.78 -17.56
N LEU A 297 -8.14 -20.91 -16.85
CA LEU A 297 -7.04 -21.35 -16.01
C LEU A 297 -6.28 -22.44 -16.77
N LEU A 298 -5.00 -22.19 -17.02
CA LEU A 298 -4.14 -23.05 -17.84
C LEU A 298 -3.09 -23.73 -16.96
N TYR A 299 -2.82 -25.00 -17.23
CA TYR A 299 -1.85 -25.78 -16.47
C TYR A 299 -1.02 -26.68 -17.39
N THR A 300 0.29 -26.71 -17.16
CA THR A 300 1.17 -27.78 -17.66
C THR A 300 1.38 -28.83 -16.56
N HIS A 301 2.30 -29.77 -16.75
CA HIS A 301 2.71 -30.70 -15.70
C HIS A 301 3.57 -30.03 -14.61
N HIS A 302 4.18 -28.87 -14.91
CA HIS A 302 4.91 -28.06 -13.92
C HIS A 302 3.98 -27.31 -12.96
N GLY A 303 2.81 -26.88 -13.41
CA GLY A 303 1.83 -26.18 -12.57
C GLY A 303 0.97 -25.19 -13.35
N PRO A 304 0.36 -24.20 -12.67
CA PRO A 304 -0.42 -23.15 -13.31
C PRO A 304 0.45 -22.25 -14.17
N VAL A 305 -0.03 -21.94 -15.37
CA VAL A 305 0.54 -20.92 -16.25
C VAL A 305 0.11 -19.56 -15.72
N ILE A 306 1.08 -18.75 -15.31
CA ILE A 306 0.85 -17.38 -14.79
C ILE A 306 0.88 -16.32 -15.90
N GLU A 307 1.54 -16.62 -17.03
CA GLU A 307 1.70 -15.70 -18.16
C GLU A 307 1.77 -16.49 -19.49
N LEU A 308 1.18 -15.96 -20.56
CA LEU A 308 0.99 -16.65 -21.85
C LEU A 308 1.37 -15.72 -23.02
N ASP A 309 2.66 -15.69 -23.34
CA ASP A 309 3.22 -14.95 -24.48
C ASP A 309 2.97 -15.70 -25.81
N ARG A 310 1.77 -15.51 -26.35
CA ARG A 310 1.39 -16.03 -27.67
C ARG A 310 2.23 -15.46 -28.82
N ALA A 311 2.85 -14.28 -28.66
CA ALA A 311 3.67 -13.67 -29.72
C ALA A 311 5.03 -14.37 -29.86
N ARG A 312 5.66 -14.77 -28.75
CA ARG A 312 6.92 -15.54 -28.72
C ARG A 312 6.71 -17.05 -28.73
N ASN A 313 5.47 -17.53 -28.73
CA ASN A 313 5.10 -18.93 -28.49
C ASN A 313 5.72 -19.47 -27.19
N ARG A 314 5.45 -18.76 -26.08
CA ARG A 314 5.90 -19.12 -24.72
C ARG A 314 4.77 -19.04 -23.69
N ALA A 315 4.91 -19.84 -22.65
CA ALA A 315 4.15 -19.71 -21.41
C ALA A 315 5.10 -19.80 -20.22
N TYR A 316 4.71 -19.25 -19.08
CA TYR A 316 5.47 -19.34 -17.84
C TYR A 316 4.63 -20.07 -16.78
N ALA A 317 5.07 -21.25 -16.36
CA ALA A 317 4.39 -22.09 -15.38
C ALA A 317 5.11 -22.04 -14.02
N VAL A 318 4.38 -21.96 -12.91
CA VAL A 318 4.95 -21.92 -11.56
C VAL A 318 4.85 -23.28 -10.88
N LYS A 319 5.95 -23.77 -10.28
CA LYS A 319 6.01 -25.03 -9.54
C LYS A 319 6.39 -24.75 -8.08
N THR A 320 5.65 -25.33 -7.14
CA THR A 320 5.88 -25.20 -5.69
C THR A 320 5.54 -26.51 -4.98
N PRO A 321 6.31 -26.97 -3.97
CA PRO A 321 6.09 -28.23 -3.26
C PRO A 321 4.74 -28.31 -2.52
N PHE A 322 4.08 -27.18 -2.35
CA PHE A 322 2.81 -27.04 -1.64
C PHE A 322 1.61 -26.94 -2.58
N PHE A 323 1.79 -27.03 -3.91
CA PHE A 323 0.77 -26.70 -4.90
C PHE A 323 -0.56 -27.44 -4.69
N GLU A 324 -0.52 -28.72 -4.29
CA GLU A 324 -1.71 -29.50 -3.90
C GLU A 324 -1.68 -29.98 -2.42
N SER A 325 -0.83 -29.41 -1.56
CA SER A 325 -0.77 -29.85 -0.15
C SER A 325 -1.91 -29.26 0.67
N ALA A 326 -2.45 -30.07 1.59
CA ALA A 326 -3.37 -29.68 2.66
C ALA A 326 -2.82 -30.01 4.08
N GLU A 327 -1.67 -30.67 4.18
CA GLU A 327 -1.13 -31.22 5.44
C GLU A 327 -0.54 -30.15 6.38
N MET A 328 -0.54 -28.89 5.97
CA MET A 328 -0.10 -27.76 6.79
C MET A 328 -0.80 -27.74 8.16
N VAL A 329 -2.13 -27.97 8.19
CA VAL A 329 -2.90 -28.00 9.45
C VAL A 329 -2.47 -29.18 10.33
N THR A 330 -2.21 -30.35 9.71
CA THR A 330 -1.69 -31.54 10.40
C THR A 330 -0.33 -31.27 11.05
N ALA A 331 0.59 -30.60 10.35
CA ALA A 331 1.91 -30.28 10.87
C ALA A 331 1.83 -29.37 12.10
N HIS A 332 1.04 -28.28 12.04
CA HIS A 332 0.81 -27.39 13.19
C HIS A 332 0.16 -28.13 14.37
N TYR A 333 -0.82 -29.00 14.10
CA TYR A 333 -1.52 -29.76 15.14
C TYR A 333 -0.56 -30.72 15.88
N ARG A 334 0.40 -31.32 15.16
CA ARG A 334 1.46 -32.14 15.76
C ARG A 334 2.46 -31.32 16.56
N VAL A 335 2.91 -30.17 16.04
CA VAL A 335 3.80 -29.24 16.78
C VAL A 335 3.16 -28.83 18.11
N ALA A 336 1.89 -28.45 18.12
CA ALA A 336 1.17 -28.04 19.32
C ALA A 336 1.08 -29.14 20.41
N LYS A 337 1.21 -30.42 20.03
CA LYS A 337 1.09 -31.60 20.92
C LYS A 337 2.42 -32.29 21.25
N ALA A 338 3.54 -31.84 20.69
CA ALA A 338 4.86 -32.44 20.92
C ALA A 338 5.34 -32.26 22.37
N LYS A 339 5.84 -33.33 23.00
CA LYS A 339 6.26 -33.36 24.41
C LYS A 339 7.77 -33.34 24.64
N SER A 340 8.57 -33.48 23.57
CA SER A 340 10.03 -33.33 23.59
C SER A 340 10.54 -32.75 22.27
N ILE A 341 11.82 -32.41 22.20
CA ILE A 341 12.47 -32.01 20.94
C ILE A 341 12.40 -33.12 19.87
N GLU A 342 12.45 -34.40 20.22
CA GLU A 342 12.31 -35.51 19.26
C GLU A 342 10.90 -35.59 18.66
N GLU A 343 9.85 -35.42 19.48
CA GLU A 343 8.48 -35.37 18.97
C GLU A 343 8.26 -34.13 18.08
N LEU A 344 8.87 -32.99 18.42
CA LEU A 344 8.86 -31.79 17.59
C LEU A 344 9.56 -32.04 16.25
N LYS A 345 10.76 -32.65 16.26
CA LYS A 345 11.49 -33.01 15.04
C LYS A 345 10.69 -33.98 14.17
N ALA A 346 9.99 -34.96 14.76
CA ALA A 346 9.09 -35.86 14.05
C ALA A 346 7.86 -35.15 13.42
N ALA A 347 7.34 -34.10 14.06
CA ALA A 347 6.30 -33.25 13.47
C ALA A 347 6.85 -32.43 12.29
N LEU A 348 8.03 -31.84 12.46
CA LEU A 348 8.73 -31.02 11.46
C LEU A 348 9.16 -31.84 10.23
N ALA A 349 9.59 -33.09 10.40
CA ALA A 349 10.06 -33.97 9.32
C ALA A 349 9.02 -34.27 8.21
N THR A 350 7.76 -33.86 8.41
CA THR A 350 6.75 -33.81 7.33
C THR A 350 7.09 -32.81 6.22
N LEU A 351 7.88 -31.77 6.52
CA LEU A 351 8.19 -30.63 5.65
C LEU A 351 6.96 -29.80 5.21
N GLU A 352 5.83 -29.89 5.93
CA GLU A 352 4.55 -29.26 5.56
C GLU A 352 4.26 -27.89 6.22
N LEU A 353 5.17 -27.31 7.03
CA LEU A 353 4.99 -25.92 7.46
C LEU A 353 5.28 -24.96 6.27
N PRO A 354 4.32 -24.08 5.90
CA PRO A 354 4.51 -23.16 4.78
C PRO A 354 5.47 -22.00 5.15
N ASN A 355 5.89 -21.25 4.14
CA ASN A 355 6.73 -20.04 4.24
C ASN A 355 8.13 -20.21 4.85
N ALA A 356 8.59 -21.44 5.10
CA ALA A 356 9.93 -21.76 5.59
C ALA A 356 10.46 -20.83 6.70
N PRO A 357 10.11 -21.09 7.96
CA PRO A 357 10.74 -20.40 9.08
C PRO A 357 12.07 -21.08 9.46
N ASN A 358 13.06 -20.29 9.87
CA ASN A 358 13.98 -20.77 10.91
C ASN A 358 13.14 -21.17 12.12
N VAL A 359 13.24 -22.42 12.57
CA VAL A 359 12.58 -22.89 13.81
C VAL A 359 13.61 -22.90 14.93
N VAL A 360 13.26 -22.29 16.06
CA VAL A 360 14.03 -22.36 17.31
C VAL A 360 13.11 -22.90 18.40
N ALA A 361 13.57 -23.89 19.16
CA ALA A 361 12.76 -24.53 20.20
C ALA A 361 13.60 -24.98 21.39
N GLY A 362 12.92 -25.27 22.49
CA GLY A 362 13.51 -25.97 23.63
C GLY A 362 12.45 -26.70 24.45
N ASP A 363 12.87 -27.67 25.27
CA ASP A 363 11.97 -28.50 26.08
C ASP A 363 12.25 -28.43 27.59
N ARG A 364 11.36 -29.05 28.36
CA ARG A 364 11.46 -29.17 29.83
C ARG A 364 12.63 -30.04 30.32
N GLU A 365 13.22 -30.88 29.47
CA GLU A 365 14.35 -31.75 29.85
C GLU A 365 15.70 -31.01 29.79
N GLY A 366 15.74 -29.87 29.11
CA GLY A 366 16.91 -29.01 28.98
C GLY A 366 17.41 -28.84 27.55
N ASN A 367 16.79 -29.54 26.59
CA ASN A 367 17.25 -29.53 25.21
C ASN A 367 16.88 -28.23 24.52
N ILE A 368 17.76 -27.75 23.64
CA ILE A 368 17.52 -26.64 22.72
C ILE A 368 17.88 -27.03 21.28
N PHE A 369 17.06 -26.60 20.33
CA PHE A 369 17.11 -27.04 18.94
C PHE A 369 16.88 -25.88 17.96
N TYR A 370 17.60 -25.90 16.84
CA TYR A 370 17.43 -25.02 15.71
C TYR A 370 17.43 -25.82 14.40
N VAL A 371 16.59 -25.42 13.44
CA VAL A 371 16.68 -25.89 12.04
C VAL A 371 16.34 -24.78 11.04
N TYR A 372 17.15 -24.70 9.99
CA TYR A 372 16.89 -23.95 8.76
C TYR A 372 15.88 -24.74 7.91
N TYR A 373 14.60 -24.61 8.25
CA TYR A 373 13.54 -25.46 7.71
C TYR A 373 13.13 -25.08 6.28
N GLY A 374 12.82 -26.08 5.44
CA GLY A 374 12.15 -25.87 4.17
C GLY A 374 11.95 -27.16 3.37
N LYS A 375 10.88 -27.24 2.57
CA LYS A 375 10.63 -28.37 1.64
C LYS A 375 11.36 -28.17 0.32
N VAL A 376 12.69 -28.08 0.38
CA VAL A 376 13.53 -27.61 -0.73
C VAL A 376 13.66 -28.69 -1.80
N PRO A 377 13.28 -28.43 -3.07
CA PRO A 377 13.45 -29.40 -4.14
C PRO A 377 14.91 -29.53 -4.55
N ILE A 378 15.33 -30.77 -4.81
CA ILE A 378 16.67 -31.10 -5.30
C ILE A 378 16.72 -30.80 -6.79
N ARG A 379 17.63 -29.91 -7.18
CA ARG A 379 17.72 -29.33 -8.52
C ARG A 379 19.03 -29.72 -9.23
N SER A 380 19.11 -29.47 -10.53
CA SER A 380 20.37 -29.58 -11.28
C SER A 380 21.15 -28.26 -11.17
N GLU A 381 22.42 -28.32 -10.80
CA GLU A 381 23.31 -27.14 -10.68
C GLU A 381 23.74 -26.57 -12.05
N GLU A 382 23.42 -27.26 -13.14
CA GLU A 382 23.68 -26.82 -14.52
C GLU A 382 22.78 -25.64 -14.97
N TYR A 383 21.79 -25.25 -14.17
CA TYR A 383 20.84 -24.18 -14.48
C TYR A 383 20.81 -23.10 -13.39
N ASP A 384 20.58 -21.86 -13.83
CA ASP A 384 20.32 -20.72 -12.96
C ASP A 384 18.82 -20.63 -12.61
N TRP A 385 18.47 -21.13 -11.43
CA TRP A 385 17.10 -21.18 -10.92
C TRP A 385 16.55 -19.82 -10.46
N THR A 386 17.37 -18.77 -10.45
CA THR A 386 16.88 -17.39 -10.23
C THR A 386 16.12 -16.83 -11.43
N LYS A 387 16.10 -17.58 -12.55
CA LYS A 387 15.45 -17.24 -13.82
C LYS A 387 14.48 -18.36 -14.25
N PRO A 388 13.54 -18.08 -15.17
CA PRO A 388 12.74 -19.13 -15.78
C PRO A 388 13.61 -20.22 -16.43
N VAL A 389 13.43 -21.47 -16.02
CA VAL A 389 14.18 -22.62 -16.54
C VAL A 389 13.42 -23.34 -17.67
N PRO A 390 14.08 -24.05 -18.60
CA PRO A 390 13.42 -24.81 -19.66
C PRO A 390 12.33 -25.78 -19.16
N GLY A 391 11.08 -25.61 -19.63
CA GLY A 391 9.95 -26.52 -19.35
C GLY A 391 9.78 -27.69 -20.33
N TRP A 392 10.64 -27.78 -21.35
CA TRP A 392 10.48 -28.76 -22.44
C TRP A 392 11.39 -29.99 -22.34
N THR A 393 12.07 -30.18 -21.21
CA THR A 393 13.20 -31.12 -21.06
C THR A 393 13.20 -31.69 -19.64
N ARG A 394 13.55 -32.96 -19.46
CA ARG A 394 13.57 -33.62 -18.14
C ARG A 394 14.76 -33.21 -17.26
N GLU A 395 15.77 -32.56 -17.81
CA GLU A 395 17.01 -32.19 -17.10
C GLU A 395 16.77 -31.12 -16.01
N THR A 396 15.68 -30.35 -16.14
CA THR A 396 15.14 -29.37 -15.20
C THR A 396 14.01 -29.94 -14.31
N GLU A 397 13.79 -31.25 -14.30
CA GLU A 397 12.86 -31.86 -13.35
C GLU A 397 13.45 -32.01 -11.94
N TRP A 398 12.58 -31.88 -10.93
CA TRP A 398 12.95 -32.01 -9.53
C TRP A 398 13.32 -33.45 -9.20
N ARG A 399 14.46 -33.63 -8.53
CA ARG A 399 15.01 -34.95 -8.15
C ARG A 399 14.58 -35.39 -6.75
N GLY A 400 13.37 -35.00 -6.34
CA GLY A 400 12.86 -35.12 -4.97
C GLY A 400 13.06 -33.85 -4.15
N PHE A 401 13.07 -34.00 -2.83
CA PHE A 401 13.27 -32.91 -1.86
C PHE A 401 14.41 -33.28 -0.91
N ILE A 402 15.12 -32.27 -0.39
CA ILE A 402 16.16 -32.45 0.63
C ILE A 402 15.50 -33.06 1.89
N PRO A 403 15.99 -34.21 2.41
CA PRO A 403 15.49 -34.79 3.66
C PRO A 403 15.63 -33.84 4.84
N PHE A 404 14.74 -33.98 5.84
CA PHE A 404 14.76 -33.13 7.04
C PHE A 404 16.09 -33.22 7.80
N GLU A 405 16.70 -34.41 7.81
CA GLU A 405 17.97 -34.71 8.47
C GLU A 405 19.17 -34.02 7.80
N GLU A 406 19.06 -33.66 6.52
CA GLU A 406 20.11 -33.00 5.72
C GLU A 406 19.99 -31.47 5.75
N LEU A 407 18.94 -30.91 6.36
CA LEU A 407 18.79 -29.46 6.55
C LEU A 407 19.78 -28.94 7.61
N PRO A 408 20.32 -27.71 7.47
CA PRO A 408 21.19 -27.10 8.48
C PRO A 408 20.48 -27.01 9.83
N GLN A 409 21.00 -27.72 10.84
CA GLN A 409 20.39 -27.83 12.16
C GLN A 409 21.46 -27.87 13.26
N VAL A 410 21.11 -27.36 14.45
CA VAL A 410 22.00 -27.31 15.62
C VAL A 410 21.19 -27.72 16.85
N GLU A 411 21.78 -28.56 17.70
CA GLU A 411 21.15 -29.06 18.92
C GLU A 411 22.15 -28.97 20.07
N ASN A 412 21.72 -28.44 21.22
CA ASN A 412 22.51 -28.35 22.45
C ASN A 412 23.97 -27.82 22.28
N PRO A 413 24.18 -26.64 21.66
CA PRO A 413 25.52 -26.08 21.48
C PRO A 413 26.19 -25.72 22.81
N THR A 414 27.52 -25.78 22.83
CA THR A 414 28.35 -25.48 24.02
C THR A 414 28.22 -24.05 24.55
N SER A 415 27.72 -23.12 23.72
CA SER A 415 27.42 -21.73 24.07
C SER A 415 26.25 -21.60 25.06
N GLY A 416 25.39 -22.61 25.17
CA GLY A 416 24.16 -22.61 25.95
C GLY A 416 23.00 -21.80 25.36
N PHE A 417 23.08 -21.36 24.09
CA PHE A 417 21.97 -20.66 23.43
C PHE A 417 21.91 -20.90 21.92
N LEU A 418 20.73 -20.68 21.33
CA LEU A 418 20.49 -20.58 19.90
C LEU A 418 19.67 -19.31 19.64
N GLN A 419 20.04 -18.54 18.61
CA GLN A 419 19.35 -17.30 18.23
C GLN A 419 19.08 -17.26 16.72
N THR A 420 18.06 -16.52 16.29
CA THR A 420 17.85 -16.23 14.87
C THR A 420 17.14 -14.89 14.65
N SER A 421 17.73 -14.07 13.80
CA SER A 421 17.27 -12.76 13.34
C SER A 421 17.29 -12.65 11.81
N ASN A 422 16.96 -13.74 11.10
CA ASN A 422 16.94 -13.85 9.63
C ASN A 422 18.33 -13.86 8.94
N GLU A 423 19.42 -14.16 9.67
CA GLU A 423 20.76 -14.42 9.08
C GLU A 423 20.94 -15.88 8.64
N ALA A 424 22.15 -16.18 8.17
CA ALA A 424 22.60 -17.50 7.74
C ALA A 424 22.68 -18.52 8.88
N PRO A 425 22.45 -19.82 8.61
CA PRO A 425 22.26 -20.83 9.65
C PRO A 425 23.48 -21.08 10.54
N TRP A 426 24.70 -20.84 10.06
CA TRP A 426 25.92 -20.99 10.87
C TRP A 426 26.08 -19.93 11.96
N LEU A 427 25.31 -18.83 11.91
CA LEU A 427 25.38 -17.69 12.83
C LEU A 427 24.39 -17.76 14.00
N VAL A 428 23.67 -18.87 14.15
CA VAL A 428 22.68 -19.05 15.24
C VAL A 428 23.31 -19.23 16.63
N THR A 429 24.60 -19.52 16.68
CA THR A 429 25.43 -19.61 17.89
C THR A 429 26.91 -19.48 17.49
N PRO A 430 27.79 -18.98 18.37
CA PRO A 430 29.22 -19.28 18.28
C PRO A 430 29.45 -20.79 18.17
N ASP A 431 30.44 -21.18 17.37
CA ASP A 431 30.87 -22.58 17.16
C ASP A 431 29.71 -23.55 16.85
N SER A 432 28.80 -23.16 15.95
CA SER A 432 27.58 -23.91 15.60
C SER A 432 27.79 -25.31 15.02
N GLY A 433 29.01 -25.64 14.58
CA GLY A 433 29.33 -26.92 13.95
C GLY A 433 28.83 -27.06 12.50
N LEU A 434 28.11 -26.07 12.00
CA LEU A 434 27.77 -25.89 10.58
C LEU A 434 28.96 -25.23 9.85
N SER A 435 29.05 -25.41 8.54
CA SER A 435 30.05 -24.68 7.75
C SER A 435 29.68 -23.20 7.67
N ASP A 436 30.68 -22.32 7.76
CA ASP A 436 30.54 -20.89 7.54
C ASP A 436 30.94 -20.47 6.11
N ASP A 437 31.36 -21.41 5.26
CA ASP A 437 31.50 -21.22 3.82
C ASP A 437 30.15 -21.44 3.12
N PRO A 438 29.56 -20.41 2.47
CA PRO A 438 28.32 -20.57 1.72
C PRO A 438 28.40 -21.57 0.57
N GLU A 439 29.60 -21.87 0.05
CA GLU A 439 29.80 -22.82 -1.05
C GLU A 439 29.62 -24.30 -0.64
N ASP A 440 29.63 -24.61 0.66
CA ASP A 440 29.31 -25.96 1.17
C ASP A 440 27.78 -26.26 1.13
N TYR A 441 26.96 -25.27 0.78
CA TYR A 441 25.51 -25.39 0.65
C TYR A 441 25.06 -25.10 -0.79
N PRO A 442 24.10 -25.86 -1.36
CA PRO A 442 23.48 -25.48 -2.63
C PRO A 442 22.84 -24.09 -2.51
N GLU A 443 23.03 -23.22 -3.51
CA GLU A 443 22.54 -21.83 -3.47
C GLU A 443 21.01 -21.73 -3.33
N TYR A 444 20.28 -22.75 -3.81
CA TYR A 444 18.83 -22.87 -3.66
C TYR A 444 18.38 -23.38 -2.27
N LEU A 445 19.30 -23.83 -1.41
CA LEU A 445 19.06 -24.12 0.01
C LEU A 445 19.46 -22.91 0.87
N VAL A 446 20.71 -22.46 0.78
CA VAL A 446 21.19 -21.25 1.48
C VAL A 446 21.73 -20.26 0.45
N PRO A 447 21.03 -19.14 0.18
CA PRO A 447 21.51 -18.16 -0.80
C PRO A 447 22.83 -17.53 -0.37
N ARG A 448 23.81 -17.50 -1.29
CA ARG A 448 25.16 -16.91 -1.09
C ARG A 448 25.17 -15.49 -0.52
N ARG A 449 24.10 -14.73 -0.75
CA ARG A 449 23.89 -13.36 -0.23
C ARG A 449 23.53 -13.28 1.26
N LEU A 450 23.27 -14.41 1.92
CA LEU A 450 22.79 -14.46 3.30
C LEU A 450 23.97 -14.36 4.28
N GLY A 451 23.83 -13.52 5.30
CA GLY A 451 24.89 -13.28 6.28
C GLY A 451 24.35 -12.55 7.52
N ALA A 452 25.23 -12.15 8.42
CA ALA A 452 24.88 -11.59 9.72
C ALA A 452 24.02 -10.32 9.63
N THR A 453 22.86 -10.31 10.31
CA THR A 453 22.06 -9.09 10.50
C THR A 453 22.58 -8.26 11.68
N GLN A 454 22.20 -6.97 11.74
CA GLN A 454 22.56 -6.14 12.91
C GLN A 454 21.88 -6.65 14.19
N ARG A 455 20.64 -7.16 14.08
CA ARG A 455 19.89 -7.77 15.19
C ARG A 455 20.57 -9.04 15.71
N GLY A 456 20.95 -9.96 14.82
CA GLY A 456 21.63 -11.21 15.22
C GLY A 456 23.01 -10.97 15.81
N ARG A 457 23.77 -9.98 15.29
CA ARG A 457 25.02 -9.51 15.92
C ARG A 457 24.77 -8.99 17.33
N ARG A 458 23.76 -8.13 17.51
CA ARG A 458 23.40 -7.55 18.81
C ARG A 458 22.91 -8.62 19.80
N LEU A 459 22.08 -9.57 19.37
CA LEU A 459 21.67 -10.70 20.21
C LEU A 459 22.85 -11.59 20.58
N THR A 460 23.76 -11.87 19.65
CA THR A 460 24.99 -12.63 19.94
C THR A 460 25.88 -11.92 20.95
N GLU A 461 26.09 -10.61 20.81
CA GLU A 461 26.81 -9.77 21.79
C GLU A 461 26.14 -9.84 23.18
N LEU A 462 24.83 -9.64 23.25
CA LEU A 462 24.06 -9.68 24.50
C LEU A 462 24.13 -11.06 25.16
N LEU A 463 23.93 -12.15 24.41
CA LEU A 463 23.90 -13.53 24.92
C LEU A 463 25.30 -14.11 25.21
N THR A 464 26.37 -13.54 24.66
CA THR A 464 27.76 -13.89 25.03
C THR A 464 28.31 -13.04 26.17
N SER A 465 27.68 -11.91 26.52
CA SER A 465 28.16 -10.98 27.57
C SER A 465 28.30 -11.58 28.98
N LYS A 466 27.61 -12.69 29.27
CA LYS A 466 27.64 -13.39 30.57
C LYS A 466 27.50 -14.90 30.43
N GLU A 467 27.90 -15.61 31.49
CA GLU A 467 27.66 -17.06 31.63
C GLU A 467 26.18 -17.37 31.88
N ARG A 468 25.49 -16.58 32.70
CA ARG A 468 24.06 -16.77 33.04
C ARG A 468 23.29 -15.46 33.06
N PHE A 469 22.00 -15.55 32.71
CA PHE A 469 21.07 -14.42 32.71
C PHE A 469 19.89 -14.64 33.65
N GLU A 470 19.49 -13.56 34.31
CA GLU A 470 18.20 -13.46 34.98
C GLU A 470 17.07 -13.22 33.97
N LEU A 471 15.86 -13.67 34.31
CA LEU A 471 14.68 -13.52 33.45
C LEU A 471 14.42 -12.05 33.03
N GLU A 472 14.59 -11.12 33.96
CA GLU A 472 14.39 -9.68 33.72
C GLU A 472 15.48 -9.07 32.81
N GLU A 473 16.63 -9.73 32.64
CA GLU A 473 17.62 -9.33 31.63
C GLU A 473 17.13 -9.74 30.23
N LEU A 474 16.59 -10.94 30.09
CA LEU A 474 16.08 -11.46 28.80
C LEU A 474 14.87 -10.66 28.32
N LYS A 475 13.98 -10.23 29.22
CA LYS A 475 12.89 -9.27 28.88
C LYS A 475 13.45 -7.94 28.38
N ARG A 476 14.49 -7.40 29.01
CA ARG A 476 15.13 -6.15 28.56
C ARG A 476 15.82 -6.31 27.20
N PHE A 477 16.41 -7.47 26.90
CA PHE A 477 16.99 -7.75 25.59
C PHE A 477 15.93 -7.76 24.48
N ALA A 478 14.72 -8.25 24.77
CA ALA A 478 13.60 -8.16 23.83
C ALA A 478 13.22 -6.71 23.48
N PHE A 479 13.41 -5.76 24.40
CA PHE A 479 13.21 -4.33 24.18
C PHE A 479 14.51 -3.54 23.88
N ASP A 480 15.58 -4.21 23.44
CA ASP A 480 16.84 -3.55 23.05
C ASP A 480 16.65 -2.74 21.76
N THR A 481 17.02 -1.46 21.83
CA THR A 481 16.83 -0.46 20.77
C THR A 481 18.17 0.16 20.34
N TYR A 482 19.27 -0.60 20.47
CA TYR A 482 20.61 -0.16 20.08
C TYR A 482 20.82 -0.21 18.55
N ILE A 483 21.26 0.91 17.99
CA ILE A 483 21.42 1.11 16.56
C ILE A 483 22.89 0.86 16.20
N GLY A 484 23.22 -0.40 15.87
CA GLY A 484 24.59 -0.84 15.60
C GLY A 484 25.30 -0.17 14.40
N MET A 485 24.61 0.67 13.64
CA MET A 485 25.17 1.50 12.57
C MET A 485 25.39 2.97 12.96
N ALA A 486 24.90 3.42 14.11
CA ALA A 486 24.95 4.84 14.47
C ALA A 486 26.37 5.32 14.78
N ALA A 487 27.18 4.56 15.54
CA ALA A 487 28.57 4.91 15.82
C ALA A 487 29.42 5.29 14.58
N PRO A 488 29.56 4.45 13.52
CA PRO A 488 30.34 4.84 12.34
C PRO A 488 29.71 5.98 11.54
N LEU A 489 28.37 6.16 11.60
CA LEU A 489 27.70 7.28 10.94
C LEU A 489 27.82 8.59 11.73
N LYS A 490 27.91 8.55 13.06
CA LYS A 490 28.25 9.72 13.89
C LYS A 490 29.65 10.24 13.57
N GLU A 491 30.63 9.36 13.45
CA GLU A 491 31.99 9.76 13.05
C GLU A 491 31.99 10.41 11.65
N LEU A 492 31.18 9.89 10.71
CA LEU A 492 30.96 10.51 9.40
C LEU A 492 30.34 11.92 9.50
N ILE A 493 29.29 12.08 10.33
CA ILE A 493 28.64 13.37 10.61
C ILE A 493 29.65 14.36 11.20
N PHE A 494 30.42 13.95 12.20
CA PHE A 494 31.38 14.82 12.89
C PHE A 494 32.55 15.20 11.97
N ALA A 495 33.07 14.27 11.17
CA ALA A 495 34.14 14.59 10.23
C ALA A 495 33.66 15.59 9.16
N GLY A 496 32.48 15.38 8.57
CA GLY A 496 31.89 16.33 7.62
C GLY A 496 31.58 17.70 8.25
N TYR A 497 31.13 17.73 9.51
CA TYR A 497 30.92 18.98 10.25
C TYR A 497 32.23 19.74 10.49
N GLU A 498 33.27 19.09 11.01
CA GLU A 498 34.55 19.76 11.28
C GLU A 498 35.23 20.28 10.01
N GLU A 499 35.07 19.61 8.86
CA GLU A 499 35.60 20.05 7.57
C GLU A 499 34.86 21.25 6.96
N HIS A 500 33.56 21.44 7.26
CA HIS A 500 32.69 22.37 6.50
C HIS A 500 31.84 23.34 7.35
N LYS A 501 31.92 23.32 8.68
CA LYS A 501 31.10 24.16 9.58
C LYS A 501 31.14 25.67 9.29
N ASP A 502 32.23 26.19 8.71
CA ASP A 502 32.35 27.60 8.34
C ASP A 502 31.38 28.01 7.20
N GLU A 503 30.80 27.04 6.47
CA GLU A 503 29.80 27.26 5.41
C GLU A 503 28.35 27.40 5.94
N LEU A 504 28.13 27.23 7.25
CA LEU A 504 26.78 27.17 7.83
C LEU A 504 26.09 28.53 7.95
N GLY A 505 26.84 29.63 8.02
CA GLY A 505 26.29 30.98 8.17
C GLY A 505 25.33 31.09 9.37
N PRO A 506 24.07 31.54 9.19
CA PRO A 506 23.08 31.62 10.27
C PRO A 506 22.77 30.30 10.99
N LEU A 507 23.05 29.15 10.36
CA LEU A 507 22.79 27.82 10.95
C LEU A 507 23.92 27.32 11.85
N ALA A 508 25.03 28.06 11.97
CA ALA A 508 26.23 27.61 12.67
C ALA A 508 25.94 27.22 14.13
N GLU A 509 25.19 28.03 14.87
CA GLU A 509 24.83 27.78 16.27
C GLU A 509 23.80 26.63 16.42
N PRO A 510 22.65 26.60 15.72
CA PRO A 510 21.75 25.45 15.74
C PRO A 510 22.38 24.12 15.30
N THR A 511 23.34 24.16 14.35
CA THR A 511 24.06 22.94 13.93
C THR A 511 25.10 22.52 14.94
N ALA A 512 25.79 23.45 15.61
CA ALA A 512 26.65 23.13 16.74
C ALA A 512 25.86 22.44 17.86
N GLN A 513 24.67 22.97 18.21
CA GLN A 513 23.76 22.36 19.17
C GLN A 513 23.32 20.95 18.75
N ALA A 514 22.96 20.74 17.47
CA ALA A 514 22.64 19.39 16.96
C ALA A 514 23.82 18.41 17.09
N VAL A 515 25.06 18.85 16.85
CA VAL A 515 26.27 18.05 17.04
C VAL A 515 26.54 17.79 18.53
N GLU A 516 26.30 18.75 19.42
CA GLU A 516 26.40 18.58 20.88
C GLU A 516 25.36 17.59 21.43
N ILE A 517 24.19 17.48 20.80
CA ILE A 517 23.17 16.47 21.13
C ILE A 517 23.58 15.07 20.62
N LEU A 518 24.11 14.97 19.40
CA LEU A 518 24.52 13.70 18.79
C LEU A 518 25.78 13.10 19.43
N ARG A 519 26.73 13.93 19.88
CA ARG A 519 28.04 13.49 20.39
C ARG A 519 28.00 12.59 21.65
N PRO A 520 27.22 12.89 22.71
CA PRO A 520 27.11 12.03 23.89
C PRO A 520 26.05 10.93 23.75
N TRP A 521 25.35 10.83 22.61
CA TRP A 521 24.34 9.80 22.42
C TRP A 521 24.96 8.40 22.43
N ASP A 522 24.32 7.49 23.18
CA ASP A 522 24.74 6.10 23.37
C ASP A 522 24.16 5.15 22.32
N ASP A 523 23.70 5.68 21.18
CA ASP A 523 23.18 4.95 20.02
C ASP A 523 21.91 4.11 20.29
N VAL A 524 21.24 4.38 21.41
CA VAL A 524 19.97 3.73 21.78
C VAL A 524 18.79 4.65 21.49
N SER A 525 17.80 4.17 20.74
CA SER A 525 16.51 4.86 20.62
C SER A 525 15.75 4.79 21.95
N ARG A 526 15.28 5.94 22.46
CA ARG A 526 14.45 6.10 23.67
C ARG A 526 13.49 7.26 23.46
N VAL A 527 12.39 7.32 24.21
CA VAL A 527 11.39 8.40 24.05
C VAL A 527 11.99 9.79 24.33
N GLU A 528 12.99 9.88 25.20
CA GLU A 528 13.71 11.12 25.54
C GLU A 528 14.84 11.46 24.55
N SER A 529 15.14 10.58 23.57
CA SER A 529 16.33 10.72 22.72
C SER A 529 16.15 11.78 21.64
N LYS A 530 16.55 13.01 21.95
CA LYS A 530 16.67 14.11 20.96
C LYS A 530 17.61 13.75 19.81
N ALA A 531 18.70 13.03 20.14
CA ALA A 531 19.68 12.54 19.18
C ALA A 531 19.07 11.54 18.17
N MET A 532 18.12 10.70 18.60
CA MET A 532 17.44 9.77 17.69
C MET A 532 16.61 10.52 16.63
N THR A 533 15.88 11.57 17.01
CA THR A 533 15.12 12.39 16.05
C THR A 533 16.04 13.03 15.01
N LEU A 534 17.15 13.63 15.47
CA LEU A 534 18.17 14.19 14.59
C LEU A 534 18.76 13.12 13.67
N PHE A 535 19.08 11.93 14.20
CA PHE A 535 19.67 10.84 13.45
C PHE A 535 18.70 10.24 12.41
N LYS A 536 17.40 10.12 12.72
CA LYS A 536 16.36 9.67 11.76
C LYS A 536 16.27 10.63 10.57
N VAL A 537 16.11 11.93 10.83
CA VAL A 537 16.01 12.96 9.79
C VAL A 537 17.31 13.04 8.99
N TRP A 538 18.46 12.97 9.67
CA TRP A 538 19.77 12.97 9.02
C TRP A 538 19.96 11.76 8.12
N TYR A 539 19.66 10.55 8.60
CA TYR A 539 19.86 9.32 7.84
C TYR A 539 18.99 9.32 6.58
N LYS A 540 17.72 9.74 6.69
CA LYS A 540 16.83 9.93 5.53
C LYS A 540 17.44 10.89 4.50
N ARG A 541 17.86 12.08 4.91
CA ARG A 541 18.47 13.09 4.03
C ARG A 541 19.81 12.65 3.43
N TYR A 542 20.62 11.93 4.20
CA TYR A 542 21.88 11.37 3.75
C TYR A 542 21.65 10.31 2.66
N ARG A 543 20.64 9.45 2.80
CA ARG A 543 20.22 8.50 1.77
C ARG A 543 19.63 9.21 0.54
N GLU A 544 18.83 10.26 0.71
CA GLU A 544 18.32 11.12 -0.38
C GLU A 544 19.43 11.82 -1.19
N LEU A 545 20.59 12.07 -0.56
CA LEU A 545 21.80 12.64 -1.20
C LEU A 545 22.74 11.57 -1.80
N GLY A 546 22.30 10.31 -1.90
CA GLY A 546 23.10 9.21 -2.43
C GLY A 546 24.17 8.66 -1.48
N GLY A 547 24.05 8.94 -0.18
CA GLY A 547 24.98 8.47 0.86
C GLY A 547 25.01 6.95 0.97
N SER A 548 26.18 6.35 0.74
CA SER A 548 26.32 4.89 0.54
C SER A 548 26.52 4.08 1.83
N ILE A 549 27.02 4.69 2.91
CA ILE A 549 27.37 4.00 4.16
C ILE A 549 26.09 3.66 4.93
N GLY A 550 25.83 2.38 5.18
CA GLY A 550 24.56 1.97 5.79
C GLY A 550 24.47 0.48 6.09
N VAL A 551 23.24 -0.04 6.20
CA VAL A 551 23.00 -1.45 6.50
C VAL A 551 23.40 -2.33 5.30
N GLY A 552 24.32 -3.27 5.53
CA GLY A 552 24.40 -4.51 4.74
C GLY A 552 25.50 -4.68 3.70
N ARG A 553 26.47 -3.76 3.56
CA ARG A 553 27.68 -3.97 2.73
C ARG A 553 28.97 -3.57 3.46
N ARG A 554 30.12 -4.01 2.96
CA ARG A 554 31.46 -3.80 3.55
C ARG A 554 31.63 -2.35 4.00
N GLN A 555 32.09 -2.14 5.23
CA GLN A 555 32.63 -0.84 5.63
C GLN A 555 33.86 -0.56 4.77
N GLU A 556 33.87 0.57 4.05
CA GLU A 556 35.11 1.12 3.56
C GLU A 556 35.97 1.54 4.76
N PRO A 557 37.28 1.27 4.77
CA PRO A 557 38.13 1.49 5.94
C PRO A 557 38.32 2.98 6.30
N THR A 558 37.97 3.90 5.40
CA THR A 558 37.88 5.35 5.64
C THR A 558 36.83 5.95 4.69
N PRO A 559 35.84 6.73 5.16
CA PRO A 559 34.89 7.39 4.27
C PRO A 559 35.56 8.37 3.30
N SER A 560 35.07 8.43 2.06
CA SER A 560 35.55 9.37 1.03
C SER A 560 35.24 10.84 1.37
N VAL A 561 35.86 11.78 0.65
CA VAL A 561 35.56 13.22 0.75
C VAL A 561 34.09 13.48 0.39
N GLU A 562 33.60 12.90 -0.71
CA GLU A 562 32.20 12.93 -1.11
C GLU A 562 31.24 12.46 -0.02
N GLU A 563 31.55 11.37 0.68
CA GLU A 563 30.68 10.84 1.74
C GLU A 563 30.63 11.78 2.96
N ARG A 564 31.76 12.40 3.33
CA ARG A 564 31.78 13.44 4.38
C ARG A 564 31.05 14.70 3.95
N ARG A 565 31.15 15.09 2.67
CA ARG A 565 30.43 16.22 2.09
C ARG A 565 28.91 15.99 2.08
N ARG A 566 28.45 14.80 1.68
CA ARG A 566 27.04 14.37 1.76
C ARG A 566 26.54 14.37 3.21
N ALA A 567 27.32 13.84 4.14
CA ALA A 567 26.97 13.82 5.56
C ALA A 567 26.81 15.23 6.15
N PHE A 568 27.68 16.16 5.79
CA PHE A 568 27.56 17.58 6.15
C PHE A 568 26.30 18.23 5.56
N GLN A 569 26.04 18.02 4.26
CA GLN A 569 24.84 18.55 3.60
C GLN A 569 23.55 18.00 4.21
N ALA A 570 23.52 16.71 4.55
CA ALA A 570 22.43 16.08 5.28
C ALA A 570 22.26 16.66 6.70
N LEU A 571 23.35 16.97 7.41
CA LEU A 571 23.31 17.60 8.73
C LEU A 571 22.73 19.02 8.66
N LYS A 572 23.20 19.85 7.71
CA LYS A 572 22.64 21.18 7.45
C LYS A 572 21.14 21.10 7.15
N GLY A 573 20.74 20.23 6.22
CA GLY A 573 19.33 20.04 5.87
C GLY A 573 18.47 19.49 7.02
N THR A 574 19.06 18.69 7.91
CA THR A 574 18.39 18.22 9.13
C THR A 574 18.09 19.38 10.06
N VAL A 575 19.06 20.24 10.31
CA VAL A 575 18.88 21.43 11.17
C VAL A 575 17.84 22.38 10.57
N GLU A 576 17.88 22.62 9.26
CA GLU A 576 16.85 23.40 8.54
C GLU A 576 15.44 22.82 8.75
N PHE A 577 15.27 21.50 8.56
CA PHE A 577 14.00 20.81 8.78
C PHE A 577 13.52 20.89 10.23
N MET A 578 14.40 20.66 11.20
CA MET A 578 14.04 20.65 12.62
C MET A 578 13.56 22.04 13.08
N LEU A 579 14.21 23.10 12.61
CA LEU A 579 13.79 24.48 12.85
C LEU A 579 12.50 24.84 12.11
N GLU A 580 12.30 24.39 10.87
CA GLU A 580 11.08 24.64 10.08
C GLU A 580 9.85 23.92 10.65
N GLN A 581 10.00 22.67 11.08
CA GLN A 581 8.87 21.84 11.55
C GLN A 581 8.57 22.01 13.05
N TYR A 582 9.59 22.20 13.88
CA TYR A 582 9.44 22.17 15.35
C TYR A 582 9.97 23.43 16.05
N GLY A 583 10.58 24.37 15.32
CA GLY A 583 11.22 25.56 15.90
C GLY A 583 12.48 25.28 16.72
N THR A 584 12.93 24.03 16.81
CA THR A 584 14.08 23.62 17.64
C THR A 584 14.71 22.33 17.12
N VAL A 585 16.02 22.15 17.37
CA VAL A 585 16.74 20.88 17.16
C VAL A 585 16.56 19.89 18.33
N GLU A 586 15.92 20.31 19.42
CA GLU A 586 15.85 19.57 20.69
C GLU A 586 14.60 18.67 20.86
N VAL A 587 14.06 18.09 19.80
CA VAL A 587 12.79 17.35 19.85
C VAL A 587 12.99 15.91 20.33
N PRO A 588 12.43 15.50 21.48
CA PRO A 588 12.49 14.11 21.95
C PRO A 588 11.77 13.15 20.98
N TRP A 589 12.38 12.00 20.71
CA TRP A 589 11.85 11.03 19.75
C TRP A 589 10.42 10.57 20.05
N GLY A 590 10.06 10.41 21.32
CA GLY A 590 8.72 9.98 21.72
C GLY A 590 7.61 11.00 21.46
N GLU A 591 7.91 12.28 21.23
CA GLU A 591 6.92 13.30 20.86
C GLU A 591 6.50 13.17 19.39
N VAL A 592 7.43 12.73 18.53
CA VAL A 592 7.24 12.65 17.08
C VAL A 592 7.07 11.21 16.57
N HIS A 593 7.41 10.20 17.36
CA HIS A 593 7.29 8.79 16.98
C HIS A 593 6.26 8.09 17.87
N VAL A 594 5.08 7.82 17.31
CA VAL A 594 3.89 7.44 18.08
C VAL A 594 3.09 6.31 17.44
N LEU A 595 2.22 5.70 18.22
CA LEU A 595 1.12 4.85 17.75
C LEU A 595 -0.22 5.53 18.10
N LYS A 596 -1.09 5.75 17.11
CA LYS A 596 -2.48 6.15 17.32
C LYS A 596 -3.38 4.92 17.52
N ARG A 597 -4.15 4.87 18.61
CA ARG A 597 -5.25 3.92 18.85
C ARG A 597 -6.48 4.68 19.33
N GLY A 598 -7.55 4.65 18.53
CA GLY A 598 -8.67 5.59 18.70
C GLY A 598 -8.15 7.03 18.64
N GLU A 599 -8.63 7.91 19.50
CA GLU A 599 -8.11 9.29 19.59
C GLU A 599 -6.84 9.46 20.44
N ARG A 600 -6.29 8.38 21.02
CA ARG A 600 -5.10 8.47 21.87
C ARG A 600 -3.81 8.16 21.10
N LEU A 601 -2.80 9.01 21.33
CA LEU A 601 -1.43 8.77 20.90
C LEU A 601 -0.63 8.13 22.04
N TYR A 602 0.23 7.17 21.68
CA TYR A 602 1.12 6.45 22.59
C TYR A 602 2.57 6.62 22.09
N THR A 603 3.46 7.09 22.96
CA THR A 603 4.84 7.42 22.60
C THR A 603 5.67 6.14 22.40
N MET A 604 6.40 6.05 21.29
CA MET A 604 7.10 4.82 20.89
C MET A 604 8.61 5.01 20.95
N GLY A 605 9.24 4.46 21.98
CA GLY A 605 10.70 4.55 22.16
C GLY A 605 11.52 3.61 21.26
N ALA A 606 10.91 2.86 20.34
CA ALA A 606 11.61 1.93 19.45
C ALA A 606 12.30 2.65 18.28
N ALA A 607 12.86 1.92 17.30
CA ALA A 607 13.35 2.50 16.06
C ALA A 607 12.59 1.97 14.84
N ASP A 608 12.58 2.78 13.77
CA ASP A 608 12.07 2.40 12.45
C ASP A 608 12.84 1.22 11.83
N TRP A 609 12.17 0.53 10.91
CA TRP A 609 12.66 -0.60 10.13
C TRP A 609 14.11 -0.45 9.63
N GLU A 610 14.45 0.72 9.10
CA GLU A 610 15.73 1.00 8.45
C GLU A 610 16.95 0.86 9.37
N PHE A 611 16.77 0.93 10.70
CA PHE A 611 17.85 0.82 11.69
C PHE A 611 18.12 -0.60 12.17
N GLN A 612 17.21 -1.55 11.89
CA GLN A 612 17.31 -2.97 12.29
C GLN A 612 17.71 -3.16 13.77
N THR A 613 16.98 -2.53 14.68
CA THR A 613 17.10 -2.75 16.13
C THR A 613 16.39 -4.05 16.54
N VAL A 614 16.69 -4.63 17.71
CA VAL A 614 16.00 -5.85 18.16
C VAL A 614 14.50 -5.57 18.31
N HIS A 615 14.14 -4.52 19.05
CA HIS A 615 12.78 -4.03 19.20
C HIS A 615 12.45 -2.92 18.20
N MET A 616 11.45 -3.14 17.34
CA MET A 616 11.03 -2.17 16.33
C MET A 616 9.58 -1.75 16.50
N ALA A 617 9.32 -0.47 16.29
CA ALA A 617 8.00 0.08 15.99
C ALA A 617 8.25 1.05 14.84
N SER A 618 7.59 0.83 13.71
CA SER A 618 8.00 1.38 12.42
C SER A 618 6.85 2.16 11.79
N ALA A 619 7.10 3.43 11.53
CA ALA A 619 6.29 4.28 10.66
C ALA A 619 6.65 4.05 9.18
N THR A 620 7.88 3.62 8.89
CA THR A 620 8.26 3.08 7.58
C THR A 620 7.62 1.70 7.37
N ALA A 621 6.84 1.52 6.31
CA ALA A 621 6.24 0.24 5.95
C ALA A 621 7.33 -0.78 5.56
N ILE A 622 7.33 -1.92 6.24
CA ILE A 622 8.32 -2.98 6.09
C ILE A 622 8.30 -3.53 4.65
N GLY A 623 9.44 -3.45 3.96
CA GLY A 623 9.61 -3.96 2.59
C GLY A 623 9.25 -3.00 1.45
N SER A 624 8.31 -2.05 1.64
CA SER A 624 7.99 -1.04 0.62
C SER A 624 8.70 0.30 0.83
N GLY A 625 9.22 0.57 2.03
CA GLY A 625 9.86 1.85 2.36
C GLY A 625 8.89 3.02 2.49
N GLN A 626 7.58 2.79 2.41
CA GLN A 626 6.57 3.85 2.40
C GLN A 626 6.30 4.35 3.83
N GLU A 627 6.67 5.59 4.11
CA GLU A 627 6.63 6.18 5.45
C GLU A 627 5.27 6.82 5.78
N ARG A 628 4.71 6.50 6.95
CA ARG A 628 3.54 7.19 7.52
C ARG A 628 3.99 8.40 8.34
N TYR A 629 4.34 9.47 7.65
CA TYR A 629 4.67 10.77 8.25
C TYR A 629 3.60 11.81 7.91
N GLN A 630 3.07 12.48 8.93
CA GLN A 630 2.06 13.54 8.80
C GLN A 630 2.25 14.55 9.94
N ASP A 631 2.21 15.85 9.62
CA ASP A 631 2.16 16.97 10.59
C ASP A 631 3.25 16.91 11.69
N GLY A 632 4.48 16.57 11.33
CA GLY A 632 5.59 16.43 12.28
C GLY A 632 5.68 15.08 12.99
N ILE A 633 4.81 14.12 12.65
CA ILE A 633 4.63 12.88 13.41
C ILE A 633 4.77 11.65 12.49
N TRP A 634 5.61 10.72 12.92
CA TRP A 634 5.78 9.36 12.42
C TRP A 634 4.79 8.41 13.12
N TYR A 635 3.81 7.91 12.37
CA TYR A 635 2.76 7.02 12.85
C TYR A 635 3.14 5.55 12.62
N THR A 636 3.61 4.92 13.69
CA THR A 636 3.98 3.50 13.71
C THR A 636 2.79 2.59 13.40
N HIS A 637 3.02 1.55 12.59
CA HIS A 637 1.99 0.60 12.16
C HIS A 637 2.48 -0.84 11.91
N ALA A 638 3.78 -1.07 12.10
CA ALA A 638 4.46 -2.35 11.93
C ALA A 638 5.66 -2.46 12.87
N GLY A 639 6.24 -3.65 13.00
CA GLY A 639 7.40 -3.91 13.87
C GLY A 639 7.13 -5.10 14.80
N SER A 640 7.74 -5.11 15.98
CA SER A 640 7.50 -6.09 17.06
C SER A 640 6.00 -6.27 17.28
N SER A 641 5.47 -7.48 17.07
CA SER A 641 4.01 -7.70 16.93
C SER A 641 3.38 -8.63 17.98
N TYR A 642 4.14 -9.63 18.45
CA TYR A 642 3.79 -10.46 19.59
C TYR A 642 5.09 -10.81 20.33
N MET A 643 5.51 -9.93 21.22
CA MET A 643 6.71 -10.17 22.02
C MET A 643 6.34 -11.18 23.09
N PHE A 644 7.04 -12.31 23.14
CA PHE A 644 6.71 -13.46 23.98
C PHE A 644 7.96 -14.03 24.63
N LEU A 645 7.85 -14.36 25.91
CA LEU A 645 8.90 -15.02 26.68
C LEU A 645 8.29 -16.11 27.55
N VAL A 646 8.88 -17.31 27.54
CA VAL A 646 8.49 -18.42 28.41
C VAL A 646 9.70 -19.06 29.06
N GLU A 647 9.58 -19.33 30.36
CA GLU A 647 10.45 -20.24 31.11
C GLU A 647 9.73 -21.58 31.29
N LEU A 648 10.32 -22.65 30.73
CA LEU A 648 9.83 -24.01 30.87
C LEU A 648 10.25 -24.59 32.23
N GLY A 649 9.27 -24.95 33.03
CA GLY A 649 9.45 -25.61 34.31
C GLY A 649 8.11 -25.96 34.93
N ASP A 650 8.08 -26.41 36.18
CA ASP A 650 6.85 -26.64 36.94
C ASP A 650 6.82 -25.72 38.17
N PRO A 651 5.86 -24.77 38.29
CA PRO A 651 4.99 -24.30 37.21
C PRO A 651 5.78 -23.63 36.07
N VAL A 652 5.13 -23.55 34.90
CA VAL A 652 5.59 -22.77 33.73
C VAL A 652 5.37 -21.28 34.03
N ARG A 653 6.26 -20.41 33.55
CA ARG A 653 6.08 -18.96 33.70
C ARG A 653 6.24 -18.28 32.34
N ALA A 654 5.24 -17.53 31.89
CA ALA A 654 5.24 -16.89 30.59
C ALA A 654 4.82 -15.41 30.68
N TRP A 655 5.26 -14.63 29.69
CA TRP A 655 4.98 -13.20 29.53
C TRP A 655 4.78 -12.88 28.05
N SER A 656 3.98 -11.85 27.78
CA SER A 656 3.73 -11.37 26.44
C SER A 656 3.36 -9.89 26.40
N VAL A 657 3.43 -9.27 25.21
CA VAL A 657 2.74 -8.02 24.92
C VAL A 657 2.44 -7.90 23.42
N LYS A 658 1.28 -7.32 23.10
CA LYS A 658 0.85 -6.98 21.74
C LYS A 658 0.60 -5.47 21.64
N PRO A 659 1.16 -4.75 20.66
CA PRO A 659 0.97 -3.30 20.53
C PRO A 659 -0.50 -2.92 20.26
N PHE A 660 -1.30 -3.86 19.74
CA PHE A 660 -2.67 -3.64 19.24
C PHE A 660 -3.76 -4.30 20.12
N GLY A 661 -3.44 -4.66 21.36
CA GLY A 661 -4.38 -5.29 22.28
C GLY A 661 -4.79 -6.71 21.87
N GLN A 662 -5.81 -7.25 22.53
CA GLN A 662 -6.42 -8.51 22.14
C GLN A 662 -7.52 -8.30 21.09
N SER A 663 -8.41 -7.34 21.33
CA SER A 663 -9.58 -7.09 20.48
C SER A 663 -9.29 -6.15 19.30
N GLY A 664 -9.97 -6.41 18.17
CA GLY A 664 -10.00 -5.50 17.03
C GLY A 664 -11.08 -4.42 17.12
N ASP A 665 -12.07 -4.58 18.01
CA ASP A 665 -13.19 -3.66 18.19
C ASP A 665 -12.78 -2.41 18.99
N PRO A 666 -12.90 -1.18 18.43
CA PRO A 666 -12.62 0.07 19.15
C PRO A 666 -13.45 0.32 20.41
N ALA A 667 -14.60 -0.34 20.57
CA ALA A 667 -15.43 -0.24 21.77
C ALA A 667 -14.96 -1.18 22.91
N SER A 668 -14.03 -2.11 22.64
CA SER A 668 -13.55 -3.08 23.61
C SER A 668 -12.52 -2.46 24.58
N PRO A 669 -12.56 -2.77 25.89
CA PRO A 669 -11.49 -2.36 26.81
C PRO A 669 -10.11 -2.92 26.41
N HIS A 670 -10.09 -4.09 25.76
CA HIS A 670 -8.87 -4.75 25.29
C HIS A 670 -8.42 -4.31 23.89
N PHE A 671 -8.88 -3.13 23.45
CA PHE A 671 -8.42 -2.50 22.21
C PHE A 671 -7.06 -1.81 22.40
N ALA A 672 -6.76 -1.21 23.56
CA ALA A 672 -5.52 -0.44 23.73
C ALA A 672 -4.85 -0.59 25.11
N ASP A 673 -5.30 -1.54 25.93
CA ASP A 673 -4.72 -1.89 27.22
C ASP A 673 -3.24 -2.31 27.10
N GLN A 674 -2.93 -3.23 26.19
CA GLN A 674 -1.56 -3.67 25.92
C GLN A 674 -0.73 -2.66 25.11
N THR A 675 -1.37 -1.72 24.40
CA THR A 675 -0.66 -0.61 23.73
C THR A 675 0.13 0.25 24.71
N GLU A 676 -0.44 0.49 25.89
CA GLU A 676 0.22 1.27 26.95
C GLU A 676 1.38 0.51 27.62
N LEU A 677 1.28 -0.82 27.72
CA LEU A 677 2.39 -1.67 28.18
C LEU A 677 3.53 -1.69 27.16
N PHE A 678 3.20 -1.85 25.87
CA PHE A 678 4.18 -1.85 24.78
C PHE A 678 4.93 -0.52 24.70
N SER A 679 4.22 0.61 24.81
CA SER A 679 4.78 1.97 24.90
C SER A 679 5.79 2.10 26.06
N ARG A 680 5.49 1.48 27.21
CA ARG A 680 6.35 1.46 28.41
C ARG A 680 7.47 0.41 28.38
N ARG A 681 7.54 -0.43 27.33
CA ARG A 681 8.45 -1.59 27.24
C ARG A 681 8.21 -2.63 28.36
N GLU A 682 6.95 -2.84 28.68
CA GLU A 682 6.48 -3.79 29.71
C GLU A 682 5.81 -5.00 29.05
N MET A 683 5.94 -6.18 29.67
CA MET A 683 5.19 -7.39 29.29
C MET A 683 4.20 -7.75 30.38
N LYS A 684 2.95 -8.07 30.00
CA LYS A 684 2.02 -8.73 30.90
C LYS A 684 2.44 -10.19 31.12
N PRO A 685 2.04 -10.83 32.22
CA PRO A 685 2.08 -12.29 32.31
C PRO A 685 1.16 -12.96 31.29
N LEU A 686 1.46 -14.20 30.92
CA LEU A 686 0.58 -15.12 30.20
C LEU A 686 0.25 -16.28 31.14
N TRP A 687 -0.99 -16.30 31.63
CA TRP A 687 -1.45 -17.25 32.64
C TRP A 687 -1.65 -18.65 32.02
N PHE A 688 -1.05 -19.66 32.64
CA PHE A 688 -1.02 -21.02 32.09
C PHE A 688 -1.58 -22.08 33.04
N SER A 689 -1.35 -21.97 34.34
CA SER A 689 -2.06 -22.84 35.28
C SER A 689 -3.53 -22.42 35.43
N GLU A 690 -4.39 -23.38 35.75
CA GLU A 690 -5.82 -23.15 35.98
C GLU A 690 -6.06 -22.27 37.22
N GLU A 691 -5.16 -22.31 38.20
CA GLU A 691 -5.18 -21.43 39.37
C GLU A 691 -4.85 -19.98 39.00
N GLU A 692 -3.83 -19.73 38.17
CA GLU A 692 -3.50 -18.38 37.68
C GLU A 692 -4.62 -17.80 36.81
N VAL A 693 -5.17 -18.58 35.88
CA VAL A 693 -6.27 -18.15 35.01
C VAL A 693 -7.50 -17.76 35.83
N LEU A 694 -7.89 -18.59 36.81
CA LEU A 694 -9.05 -18.30 37.67
C LEU A 694 -8.80 -17.14 38.65
N SER A 695 -7.54 -16.91 39.06
CA SER A 695 -7.17 -15.81 39.96
C SER A 695 -7.10 -14.45 39.26
N ASN A 696 -6.94 -14.43 37.94
CA ASN A 696 -6.89 -13.22 37.10
C ASN A 696 -8.07 -13.16 36.11
N LEU A 697 -9.20 -13.75 36.51
CA LEU A 697 -10.41 -13.85 35.68
C LEU A 697 -11.18 -12.53 35.63
N GLU A 698 -11.46 -12.04 34.42
CA GLU A 698 -12.39 -10.92 34.19
C GLU A 698 -13.81 -11.43 33.87
N SER A 699 -13.92 -12.39 32.95
CA SER A 699 -15.23 -12.95 32.55
C SER A 699 -15.14 -14.42 32.14
N ALA A 700 -16.26 -15.13 32.20
CA ALA A 700 -16.35 -16.52 31.79
C ALA A 700 -17.62 -16.79 30.96
N TRP A 701 -17.50 -17.60 29.92
CA TRP A 701 -18.58 -18.04 29.05
C TRP A 701 -18.59 -19.57 28.97
N GLY A 702 -19.78 -20.19 29.00
CA GLY A 702 -19.94 -21.63 28.93
C GLY A 702 -20.71 -22.23 30.12
N LEU A 703 -20.44 -23.51 30.39
CA LEU A 703 -21.25 -24.41 31.23
C LEU A 703 -21.68 -23.80 32.59
N ARG A 704 -22.99 -23.79 32.86
CA ARG A 704 -23.63 -23.30 34.11
C ARG A 704 -22.84 -23.69 35.38
N ILE A 705 -22.03 -22.77 35.89
CA ILE A 705 -21.25 -22.98 37.10
C ILE A 705 -22.19 -22.90 38.32
N LYS A 706 -22.64 -24.06 38.80
CA LYS A 706 -23.06 -24.18 40.20
C LYS A 706 -21.80 -24.19 41.06
N LEU A 707 -21.37 -23.02 41.54
CA LEU A 707 -20.31 -22.92 42.53
C LEU A 707 -20.76 -23.66 43.80
N GLY A 708 -20.22 -24.85 44.02
CA GLY A 708 -20.36 -25.59 45.27
C GLY A 708 -19.61 -24.84 46.37
N THR A 709 -20.35 -24.29 47.32
CA THR A 709 -19.82 -23.53 48.46
C THR A 709 -18.97 -24.41 49.38
N GLN A 710 -17.64 -24.49 49.15
CA GLN A 710 -16.71 -25.01 50.17
C GLN A 710 -15.21 -24.65 50.06
N ALA A 711 -14.72 -24.01 48.99
CA ALA A 711 -13.26 -23.89 48.76
C ALA A 711 -12.62 -22.51 49.06
N LEU A 712 -13.34 -21.38 48.91
CA LEU A 712 -12.76 -20.03 49.05
C LEU A 712 -13.60 -19.14 49.96
N GLY A 713 -12.96 -18.58 50.99
CA GLY A 713 -13.58 -17.79 52.07
C GLY A 713 -13.90 -16.34 51.71
N TYR A 714 -14.41 -16.08 50.50
CA TYR A 714 -14.87 -14.76 50.07
C TYR A 714 -16.32 -14.84 49.60
N GLU A 715 -17.24 -14.22 50.34
CA GLU A 715 -18.63 -14.02 49.88
C GLU A 715 -18.69 -12.93 48.80
N ALA A 716 -18.32 -13.27 47.58
CA ALA A 716 -18.74 -12.54 46.40
C ALA A 716 -20.03 -13.19 45.86
N GLN A 717 -21.18 -12.51 46.02
CA GLN A 717 -22.42 -12.93 45.36
C GLN A 717 -22.33 -12.64 43.86
N LEU A 718 -21.68 -13.53 43.11
CA LEU A 718 -21.78 -13.56 41.65
C LEU A 718 -23.21 -14.00 41.26
N ARG A 719 -24.09 -13.00 41.10
CA ARG A 719 -25.32 -13.18 40.34
C ARG A 719 -24.96 -13.40 38.88
N PHE A 720 -25.37 -14.53 38.33
CA PHE A 720 -25.46 -14.72 36.88
C PHE A 720 -26.65 -13.91 36.35
N GLU A 721 -26.47 -12.59 36.25
CA GLU A 721 -27.28 -11.75 35.38
C GLU A 721 -26.64 -11.84 33.98
N ARG A 722 -27.47 -12.04 32.94
CA ARG A 722 -27.03 -11.71 31.56
C ARG A 722 -26.53 -10.26 31.56
N PRO A 723 -25.57 -9.85 30.71
CA PRO A 723 -25.21 -8.45 30.59
C PRO A 723 -26.47 -7.62 30.30
N GLN A 724 -27.02 -6.97 31.32
CA GLN A 724 -28.00 -5.92 31.11
C GLN A 724 -27.18 -4.72 30.66
N GLU A 725 -27.38 -4.33 29.41
CA GLU A 725 -26.94 -3.01 28.96
C GLU A 725 -27.46 -1.97 29.95
N VAL A 726 -26.55 -1.22 30.57
CA VAL A 726 -26.94 -0.03 31.35
C VAL A 726 -27.24 1.10 30.37
N ARG A 727 -28.34 0.96 29.62
CA ARG A 727 -28.97 2.10 28.94
C ARG A 727 -29.81 2.88 29.97
N PRO A 728 -29.81 4.22 29.96
CA PRO A 728 -30.67 5.00 30.83
C PRO A 728 -32.16 4.71 30.54
N ARG A 729 -32.95 4.49 31.60
CA ARG A 729 -34.39 4.17 31.49
C ARG A 729 -35.17 5.31 30.83
N LEU A 730 -35.68 5.07 29.62
CA LEU A 730 -36.94 5.65 29.15
C LEU A 730 -38.08 4.65 29.48
N ALA A 731 -39.26 5.17 29.80
CA ALA A 731 -40.33 4.37 30.40
C ALA A 731 -41.05 3.46 29.38
N GLU A 732 -41.34 2.22 29.79
CA GLU A 732 -42.16 1.28 29.03
C GLU A 732 -43.67 1.63 29.17
N GLU A 733 -44.20 2.42 28.24
CA GLU A 733 -45.61 2.32 27.84
C GLU A 733 -45.65 1.87 26.38
N ALA A 734 -46.18 0.66 26.15
CA ALA A 734 -46.17 0.06 24.82
C ALA A 734 -47.14 0.81 23.87
N PRO A 735 -46.70 1.24 22.67
CA PRO A 735 -47.60 1.87 21.70
C PRO A 735 -48.65 0.87 21.18
N ALA A 736 -49.80 1.40 20.77
CA ALA A 736 -50.92 0.60 20.26
C ALA A 736 -50.50 -0.33 19.11
N PRO A 737 -51.02 -1.56 19.03
CA PRO A 737 -50.57 -2.58 18.09
C PRO A 737 -50.64 -2.09 16.64
N LEU A 738 -49.61 -2.45 15.86
CA LEU A 738 -49.45 -2.03 14.47
C LEU A 738 -50.62 -2.50 13.58
N PRO A 739 -50.98 -1.73 12.54
CA PRO A 739 -51.92 -2.18 11.51
C PRO A 739 -51.47 -3.52 10.90
N SER A 740 -52.38 -4.51 10.87
CA SER A 740 -52.02 -5.88 10.47
C SER A 740 -51.47 -5.95 9.05
N GLY A 741 -50.25 -6.48 8.91
CA GLY A 741 -49.56 -6.67 7.63
C GLY A 741 -48.44 -5.65 7.35
N TRP A 742 -48.49 -4.48 7.98
CA TRP A 742 -47.50 -3.40 7.78
C TRP A 742 -46.30 -3.57 8.74
N LYS A 743 -45.10 -3.22 8.27
CA LYS A 743 -43.85 -3.22 9.05
C LYS A 743 -43.23 -1.82 9.08
N ALA A 744 -42.51 -1.49 10.16
CA ALA A 744 -41.85 -0.18 10.32
C ALA A 744 -40.50 -0.13 9.57
N VAL A 745 -40.13 1.04 9.05
CA VAL A 745 -38.83 1.27 8.39
C VAL A 745 -37.87 1.97 9.36
N SER A 746 -36.89 1.24 9.90
CA SER A 746 -35.80 1.70 10.80
C SER A 746 -36.22 2.12 12.23
N PRO A 747 -35.39 1.89 13.28
CA PRO A 747 -35.79 2.07 14.68
C PRO A 747 -35.38 3.43 15.32
N PHE A 748 -35.17 4.49 14.52
CA PHE A 748 -34.86 5.83 15.08
C PHE A 748 -36.14 6.60 15.40
N LEU A 749 -36.62 6.42 16.62
CA LEU A 749 -37.84 7.04 17.13
C LEU A 749 -37.53 8.31 17.94
N THR A 750 -37.59 9.48 17.30
CA THR A 750 -37.50 10.78 18.02
C THR A 750 -38.86 11.14 18.61
N LEU A 751 -39.09 10.76 19.88
CA LEU A 751 -40.21 11.28 20.67
C LEU A 751 -39.71 12.36 21.62
N GLU A 752 -40.17 13.60 21.43
CA GLU A 752 -39.96 14.67 22.41
C GLU A 752 -40.95 14.54 23.58
N PRO A 753 -40.48 14.60 24.85
CA PRO A 753 -41.36 14.46 26.01
C PRO A 753 -41.90 15.83 26.46
N ALA A 754 -43.15 16.12 26.12
CA ALA A 754 -43.93 17.15 26.82
C ALA A 754 -45.39 16.71 27.03
N SER A 755 -45.88 17.00 28.23
CA SER A 755 -47.23 16.73 28.74
C SER A 755 -48.39 17.03 27.77
N ALA A 756 -49.32 16.06 27.69
CA ALA A 756 -50.66 16.10 27.08
C ALA A 756 -50.74 15.85 25.55
N GLY A 757 -51.10 14.60 25.20
CA GLY A 757 -51.60 14.22 23.87
C GLY A 757 -50.52 13.80 22.88
N VAL A 758 -50.24 12.50 22.77
CA VAL A 758 -49.27 11.97 21.80
C VAL A 758 -49.84 12.09 20.38
N GLN A 759 -49.23 12.93 19.56
CA GLN A 759 -49.27 12.84 18.10
C GLN A 759 -47.87 12.50 17.59
N GLY A 760 -47.76 11.45 16.80
CA GLY A 760 -46.51 11.04 16.16
C GLY A 760 -46.79 10.36 14.82
N GLU A 761 -45.97 10.65 13.82
CA GLU A 761 -46.07 10.05 12.48
C GLU A 761 -44.97 9.01 12.29
N LEU A 762 -45.34 7.86 11.73
CA LEU A 762 -44.42 6.81 11.35
C LEU A 762 -44.69 6.36 9.91
N LYS A 763 -43.60 6.15 9.15
CA LYS A 763 -43.67 5.52 7.82
C LYS A 763 -43.60 4.01 7.97
N PHE A 764 -44.59 3.33 7.41
CA PHE A 764 -44.70 1.89 7.38
C PHE A 764 -44.68 1.39 5.93
N TYR A 765 -44.21 0.16 5.71
CA TYR A 765 -44.24 -0.50 4.40
C TYR A 765 -45.03 -1.80 4.46
N LEU A 766 -45.72 -2.12 3.37
CA LEU A 766 -46.41 -3.39 3.16
C LEU A 766 -45.57 -4.23 2.17
N PRO A 767 -44.95 -5.34 2.59
CA PRO A 767 -44.18 -6.18 1.67
C PRO A 767 -45.12 -6.94 0.71
N PRO A 768 -45.00 -6.78 -0.62
CA PRO A 768 -45.77 -7.53 -1.59
C PRO A 768 -45.16 -8.91 -1.84
N GLU A 769 -45.98 -9.91 -2.17
CA GLU A 769 -45.48 -11.25 -2.50
C GLU A 769 -44.84 -11.31 -3.90
N VAL A 770 -45.21 -10.41 -4.84
CA VAL A 770 -44.47 -10.05 -6.07
C VAL A 770 -44.89 -8.62 -6.50
N GLY A 771 -43.94 -7.66 -6.63
CA GLY A 771 -44.20 -6.31 -7.18
C GLY A 771 -43.54 -5.15 -6.41
N ASP A 772 -43.82 -3.90 -6.81
CA ASP A 772 -43.38 -2.69 -6.10
C ASP A 772 -44.02 -2.62 -4.71
N ALA A 773 -43.26 -2.17 -3.70
CA ALA A 773 -43.74 -2.08 -2.32
C ALA A 773 -44.52 -0.78 -2.09
N GLU A 774 -45.65 -0.85 -1.37
CA GLU A 774 -46.39 0.33 -0.93
C GLU A 774 -45.87 0.80 0.43
N VAL A 775 -45.53 2.09 0.52
CA VAL A 775 -45.06 2.79 1.71
C VAL A 775 -46.11 3.81 2.10
N ALA A 776 -46.62 3.77 3.33
CA ALA A 776 -47.66 4.67 3.81
C ALA A 776 -47.28 5.33 5.12
N VAL A 777 -47.66 6.61 5.25
CA VAL A 777 -47.46 7.39 6.49
C VAL A 777 -48.68 7.18 7.37
N PHE A 778 -48.49 6.85 8.65
CA PHE A 778 -49.57 6.74 9.63
C PHE A 778 -49.29 7.64 10.84
N ARG A 779 -50.29 8.39 11.29
CA ARG A 779 -50.25 9.20 12.51
C ARG A 779 -50.97 8.47 13.65
N LEU A 780 -50.33 8.36 14.81
CA LEU A 780 -51.00 7.93 16.03
C LEU A 780 -51.85 9.09 16.56
N SER A 781 -53.16 8.88 16.68
CA SER A 781 -54.13 9.85 17.17
C SER A 781 -55.17 9.12 18.03
N ASP A 782 -55.45 9.62 19.22
CA ASP A 782 -56.43 9.08 20.17
C ASP A 782 -56.28 7.57 20.46
N GLY A 783 -55.05 7.07 20.43
CA GLY A 783 -54.73 5.65 20.67
C GLY A 783 -54.93 4.73 19.46
N SER A 784 -55.13 5.27 18.26
CA SER A 784 -55.28 4.52 17.02
C SER A 784 -54.43 5.09 15.87
N TRP A 785 -53.94 4.21 14.99
CA TRP A 785 -53.15 4.60 13.81
C TRP A 785 -54.08 5.00 12.66
N GLN A 786 -54.00 6.25 12.20
CA GLN A 786 -54.67 6.73 10.98
C GLN A 786 -53.66 6.87 9.83
N GLN A 787 -53.95 6.25 8.70
CA GLN A 787 -53.18 6.37 7.46
C GLN A 787 -53.40 7.76 6.83
N LEU A 788 -52.33 8.47 6.50
CA LEU A 788 -52.36 9.81 5.91
C LEU A 788 -52.16 9.77 4.39
N GLU A 789 -51.07 9.14 3.93
CA GLU A 789 -50.68 9.08 2.50
C GLU A 789 -50.02 7.73 2.15
N THR A 790 -49.88 7.43 0.86
CA THR A 790 -49.29 6.18 0.35
C THR A 790 -48.58 6.38 -0.98
N GLU A 791 -47.32 5.95 -1.07
CA GLU A 791 -46.45 5.96 -2.25
C GLU A 791 -46.02 4.53 -2.61
N ARG A 792 -45.53 4.32 -3.84
CA ARG A 792 -44.94 3.04 -4.30
C ARG A 792 -43.44 3.20 -4.52
N SER A 793 -42.65 2.30 -3.93
CA SER A 793 -41.19 2.25 -4.07
C SER A 793 -40.74 1.06 -4.91
N GLY A 794 -39.96 1.32 -5.96
CA GLY A 794 -39.35 0.29 -6.81
C GLY A 794 -38.02 -0.27 -6.27
N GLY A 795 -37.75 -1.54 -6.58
CA GLY A 795 -36.44 -2.20 -6.70
C GLY A 795 -35.31 -1.94 -5.68
N PHE A 796 -35.04 -2.90 -4.77
CA PHE A 796 -33.94 -2.83 -3.78
C PHE A 796 -32.80 -3.87 -3.93
N VAL A 797 -32.64 -4.51 -5.11
CA VAL A 797 -31.33 -5.08 -5.57
C VAL A 797 -30.98 -4.54 -6.96
N SER A 798 -31.72 -3.53 -7.39
CA SER A 798 -31.22 -2.60 -8.38
C SER A 798 -30.50 -1.43 -7.68
N ALA A 799 -30.90 -1.02 -6.48
CA ALA A 799 -30.31 0.06 -5.64
C ALA A 799 -28.79 0.03 -5.27
N GLU A 800 -27.90 -0.52 -6.12
CA GLU A 800 -26.48 -0.15 -6.20
C GLU A 800 -25.91 -0.13 -7.64
N ILE A 801 -26.51 -0.83 -8.64
CA ILE A 801 -26.29 -0.54 -10.09
C ILE A 801 -27.29 0.47 -10.63
N GLU A 802 -28.53 0.44 -10.15
CA GLU A 802 -29.52 1.52 -10.15
C GLU A 802 -29.46 2.33 -8.84
N ALA A 803 -28.57 2.08 -7.86
CA ALA A 803 -28.01 3.28 -7.20
C ALA A 803 -27.00 3.88 -8.16
N LEU A 804 -25.90 3.26 -8.61
CA LEU A 804 -25.04 3.97 -9.57
C LEU A 804 -25.74 4.46 -10.86
N GLY A 805 -26.86 3.88 -11.28
CA GLY A 805 -27.59 4.16 -12.51
C GLY A 805 -28.81 5.04 -12.31
N THR A 806 -29.48 4.98 -11.14
CA THR A 806 -30.50 5.95 -10.70
C THR A 806 -29.90 6.98 -9.73
N TYR A 807 -28.60 7.00 -9.50
CA TYR A 807 -27.79 8.08 -8.89
C TYR A 807 -26.86 8.66 -9.95
N VAL A 808 -26.54 7.95 -11.03
CA VAL A 808 -26.25 8.63 -12.31
C VAL A 808 -27.53 9.23 -12.87
N ALA A 809 -28.69 8.57 -12.83
CA ALA A 809 -29.93 9.19 -13.27
C ALA A 809 -30.57 10.13 -12.23
N LEU A 810 -30.37 9.99 -10.91
CA LEU A 810 -30.73 11.04 -9.94
C LEU A 810 -29.68 12.13 -9.84
N ALA A 811 -28.37 11.91 -10.05
CA ALA A 811 -27.44 13.04 -10.18
C ALA A 811 -27.60 13.74 -11.55
N ARG A 812 -28.01 13.03 -12.61
CA ARG A 812 -28.41 13.64 -13.89
C ARG A 812 -29.83 14.22 -13.86
N GLU A 813 -30.77 13.71 -13.07
CA GLU A 813 -32.07 14.34 -12.84
C GLU A 813 -31.93 15.50 -11.85
N GLU A 814 -31.16 15.41 -10.77
CA GLU A 814 -30.79 16.54 -9.90
C GLU A 814 -29.96 17.57 -10.67
N ALA A 815 -29.06 17.20 -11.59
CA ALA A 815 -28.40 18.17 -12.48
C ALA A 815 -29.32 18.71 -13.60
N ALA A 816 -30.39 17.98 -13.96
CA ALA A 816 -31.40 18.45 -14.92
C ALA A 816 -32.64 19.12 -14.27
N THR A 817 -32.71 19.15 -12.93
CA THR A 817 -33.80 19.77 -12.15
C THR A 817 -33.30 20.81 -11.15
N ALA A 818 -32.03 20.76 -10.73
CA ALA A 818 -31.28 21.98 -10.45
C ALA A 818 -31.36 22.86 -11.69
N GLU A 819 -31.61 24.15 -11.50
CA GLU A 819 -31.54 25.07 -12.63
C GLU A 819 -30.12 25.01 -13.19
N PRO A 820 -29.93 24.65 -14.48
CA PRO A 820 -28.61 24.43 -15.06
C PRO A 820 -27.83 25.72 -14.92
N HIS A 821 -26.73 25.69 -14.13
CA HIS A 821 -26.03 26.86 -13.60
C HIS A 821 -26.07 28.04 -14.58
N PRO A 822 -27.05 28.95 -14.42
CA PRO A 822 -27.23 30.02 -15.38
C PRO A 822 -26.01 30.93 -15.25
N GLU A 823 -25.64 31.58 -16.34
CA GLU A 823 -24.52 32.54 -16.33
C GLU A 823 -23.13 31.91 -16.11
N VAL A 824 -22.97 30.58 -16.19
CA VAL A 824 -21.67 29.92 -16.44
C VAL A 824 -21.22 30.22 -17.89
N PRO A 825 -19.95 30.65 -18.10
CA PRO A 825 -19.39 30.89 -19.43
C PRO A 825 -19.57 29.72 -20.40
N THR A 826 -19.84 30.02 -21.66
CA THR A 826 -19.98 29.01 -22.71
C THR A 826 -18.65 28.31 -23.01
N ALA A 827 -18.69 27.10 -23.56
CA ALA A 827 -17.48 26.38 -23.96
C ALA A 827 -16.68 27.19 -25.00
N GLU A 828 -17.38 27.91 -25.87
CA GLU A 828 -16.82 28.82 -26.87
C GLU A 828 -16.12 30.05 -26.24
N GLU A 829 -16.66 30.64 -25.17
CA GLU A 829 -16.02 31.75 -24.45
C GLU A 829 -14.76 31.28 -23.72
N ILE A 830 -14.84 30.15 -23.00
CA ILE A 830 -13.69 29.53 -22.32
C ILE A 830 -12.60 29.20 -23.35
N PHE A 831 -12.99 28.60 -24.48
CA PHE A 831 -12.06 28.29 -25.57
C PHE A 831 -11.46 29.55 -26.23
N GLY A 832 -12.23 30.64 -26.33
CA GLY A 832 -11.71 31.93 -26.78
C GLY A 832 -10.58 32.45 -25.89
N TRP A 833 -10.67 32.29 -24.58
CA TRP A 833 -9.58 32.66 -23.66
C TRP A 833 -8.36 31.73 -23.81
N ILE A 834 -8.58 30.45 -24.10
CA ILE A 834 -7.49 29.52 -24.44
C ILE A 834 -6.76 30.00 -25.71
N GLN A 835 -7.50 30.40 -26.74
CA GLN A 835 -6.94 30.93 -27.99
C GLN A 835 -6.16 32.23 -27.76
N ASP A 836 -6.67 33.15 -26.92
CA ASP A 836 -5.96 34.37 -26.53
C ASP A 836 -4.65 34.08 -25.82
N LEU A 837 -4.67 33.25 -24.76
CA LEU A 837 -3.47 32.86 -24.02
C LEU A 837 -2.47 32.13 -24.93
N TRP A 838 -2.92 31.20 -25.77
CA TRP A 838 -2.06 30.52 -26.73
C TRP A 838 -1.39 31.52 -27.69
N ARG A 839 -2.16 32.46 -28.24
CA ARG A 839 -1.68 33.50 -29.14
C ARG A 839 -0.59 34.39 -28.51
N LEU A 840 -0.73 34.78 -27.24
CA LEU A 840 0.30 35.53 -26.52
C LEU A 840 1.66 34.78 -26.48
N GLY A 841 1.62 33.44 -26.41
CA GLY A 841 2.81 32.60 -26.53
C GLY A 841 3.31 32.49 -27.97
N ALA A 842 2.42 32.13 -28.90
CA ALA A 842 2.74 31.86 -30.30
C ALA A 842 3.27 33.09 -31.07
N GLU A 843 2.83 34.29 -30.72
CA GLU A 843 3.35 35.57 -31.25
C GLU A 843 4.63 36.04 -30.51
N GLY A 844 5.00 35.38 -29.40
CA GLY A 844 6.18 35.67 -28.59
C GLY A 844 7.49 35.16 -29.19
N GLN A 845 8.62 35.70 -28.71
CA GLN A 845 9.98 35.41 -29.21
C GLN A 845 10.30 33.90 -29.29
N TYR A 846 9.77 33.11 -28.35
CA TYR A 846 10.05 31.68 -28.22
C TYR A 846 8.89 30.78 -28.65
N GLY A 847 7.80 31.32 -29.21
CA GLY A 847 6.64 30.53 -29.64
C GLY A 847 5.73 30.00 -28.52
N TYR A 848 6.08 30.21 -27.24
CA TYR A 848 5.26 29.89 -26.08
C TYR A 848 5.38 30.95 -24.98
N ARG A 849 4.49 30.89 -23.97
CA ARG A 849 4.50 31.79 -22.81
C ARG A 849 5.63 31.42 -21.83
N MET A 850 6.88 31.68 -22.22
CA MET A 850 8.06 31.37 -21.41
C MET A 850 8.17 32.32 -20.20
N PRO A 851 8.38 31.81 -18.97
CA PRO A 851 8.45 32.66 -17.78
C PRO A 851 9.58 33.69 -17.83
N GLY A 852 9.26 34.93 -17.44
CA GLY A 852 10.13 36.10 -17.43
C GLY A 852 10.15 36.87 -18.76
N THR A 853 9.46 36.38 -19.80
CA THR A 853 9.42 37.02 -21.11
C THR A 853 8.23 37.98 -21.25
N PRO A 854 8.23 38.87 -22.27
CA PRO A 854 7.06 39.71 -22.55
C PRO A 854 5.75 38.92 -22.77
N ALA A 855 5.82 37.67 -23.25
CA ALA A 855 4.65 36.81 -23.45
C ALA A 855 4.05 36.33 -22.11
N ASP A 856 4.90 35.97 -21.14
CA ASP A 856 4.50 35.68 -19.75
C ASP A 856 3.87 36.92 -19.10
N HIS A 857 4.52 38.09 -19.21
CA HIS A 857 4.01 39.34 -18.61
C HIS A 857 2.68 39.76 -19.22
N GLN A 858 2.49 39.61 -20.54
CA GLN A 858 1.23 39.86 -21.21
C GLN A 858 0.13 38.88 -20.79
N ALA A 859 0.47 37.62 -20.50
CA ALA A 859 -0.48 36.65 -19.97
C ALA A 859 -0.90 37.00 -18.53
N ALA A 860 0.03 37.45 -17.68
CA ALA A 860 -0.31 38.02 -16.38
C ALA A 860 -1.24 39.25 -16.49
N ASP A 861 -0.94 40.16 -17.42
CA ASP A 861 -1.79 41.33 -17.71
C ASP A 861 -3.19 40.94 -18.18
N TYR A 862 -3.30 39.89 -19.01
CA TYR A 862 -4.57 39.35 -19.49
C TYR A 862 -5.39 38.72 -18.37
N ILE A 863 -4.81 37.81 -17.59
CA ILE A 863 -5.48 37.09 -16.49
C ILE A 863 -5.91 38.07 -15.39
N GLU A 864 -5.04 39.00 -14.99
CA GLU A 864 -5.42 40.03 -14.02
C GLU A 864 -6.47 41.00 -14.59
N GLY A 865 -6.38 41.30 -15.89
CA GLY A 865 -7.41 42.04 -16.63
C GLY A 865 -8.77 41.35 -16.53
N LYS A 866 -8.83 40.04 -16.77
CA LYS A 866 -10.04 39.22 -16.63
C LYS A 866 -10.57 39.17 -15.20
N PHE A 867 -9.74 38.92 -14.20
CA PHE A 867 -10.20 38.98 -12.80
C PHE A 867 -10.77 40.36 -12.43
N ARG A 868 -10.23 41.48 -12.94
CA ARG A 868 -10.83 42.81 -12.73
C ARG A 868 -12.12 43.02 -13.52
N GLU A 869 -12.23 42.50 -14.75
CA GLU A 869 -13.44 42.54 -15.59
C GLU A 869 -14.61 41.82 -14.90
N PHE A 870 -14.34 40.66 -14.30
CA PHE A 870 -15.30 39.88 -13.50
C PHE A 870 -15.61 40.50 -12.12
N GLY A 871 -14.88 41.53 -11.69
CA GLY A 871 -15.11 42.25 -10.43
C GLY A 871 -14.39 41.69 -9.19
N LEU A 872 -13.41 40.80 -9.35
CA LEU A 872 -12.58 40.31 -8.24
C LEU A 872 -11.62 41.39 -7.72
N GLN A 873 -11.25 41.32 -6.45
CA GLN A 873 -10.10 42.06 -5.95
C GLN A 873 -8.83 41.38 -6.47
N THR A 874 -7.96 42.10 -7.19
CA THR A 874 -6.73 41.53 -7.74
C THR A 874 -5.50 41.86 -6.90
N HIS A 875 -4.63 40.87 -6.75
CA HIS A 875 -3.27 41.05 -6.27
C HIS A 875 -2.30 40.47 -7.31
N ARG A 876 -1.19 41.15 -7.56
CA ARG A 876 -0.09 40.67 -8.40
C ARG A 876 1.18 40.64 -7.57
N GLU A 877 1.78 39.47 -7.46
CA GLU A 877 3.05 39.26 -6.78
C GLU A 877 4.16 39.17 -7.83
N ALA A 878 5.12 40.11 -7.76
CA ALA A 878 6.35 40.03 -8.53
C ALA A 878 7.32 39.08 -7.84
N VAL A 879 7.68 37.97 -8.49
CA VAL A 879 8.65 37.00 -7.98
C VAL A 879 9.90 37.04 -8.85
N THR A 880 11.06 37.25 -8.21
CA THR A 880 12.35 37.14 -8.89
C THR A 880 12.76 35.68 -8.99
N VAL A 881 13.01 35.20 -10.20
CA VAL A 881 13.45 33.82 -10.49
C VAL A 881 14.68 33.83 -11.40
N PRO A 882 15.50 32.76 -11.40
CA PRO A 882 16.48 32.54 -12.45
C PRO A 882 15.79 32.50 -13.82
N VAL A 883 16.30 33.26 -14.77
CA VAL A 883 15.90 33.26 -16.18
C VAL A 883 17.11 32.97 -17.07
N SER A 884 16.85 32.27 -18.17
CA SER A 884 17.80 32.06 -19.25
C SER A 884 17.06 32.37 -20.55
N PHE A 885 17.57 33.34 -21.30
CA PHE A 885 16.97 33.84 -22.54
C PHE A 885 17.94 33.60 -23.71
N PRO A 886 17.79 32.48 -24.44
CA PRO A 886 18.58 32.19 -25.63
C PRO A 886 18.33 33.20 -26.76
N GLU A 887 19.41 33.73 -27.33
CA GLU A 887 19.38 34.64 -28.48
C GLU A 887 19.65 33.91 -29.80
N ARG A 888 20.52 32.90 -29.77
CA ARG A 888 20.90 32.10 -30.95
C ARG A 888 21.26 30.69 -30.53
N TRP A 889 20.82 29.71 -31.29
CA TRP A 889 21.26 28.32 -31.16
C TRP A 889 21.42 27.67 -32.53
N SER A 890 22.36 26.73 -32.64
CA SER A 890 22.55 25.88 -33.81
C SER A 890 23.47 24.70 -33.49
N LEU A 891 23.20 23.55 -34.09
CA LEU A 891 24.10 22.40 -34.08
C LEU A 891 24.57 22.12 -35.52
N THR A 892 25.87 22.28 -35.77
CA THR A 892 26.51 21.89 -37.04
C THR A 892 27.52 20.78 -36.76
N VAL A 893 27.46 19.70 -37.54
CA VAL A 893 28.30 18.51 -37.37
C VAL A 893 29.13 18.29 -38.63
N ARG A 894 30.42 18.00 -38.46
CA ARG A 894 31.39 17.77 -39.52
C ARG A 894 32.02 16.39 -39.39
N VAL A 895 31.98 15.63 -40.47
CA VAL A 895 32.65 14.33 -40.63
C VAL A 895 33.45 14.38 -41.93
N GLU A 896 34.77 14.25 -41.85
CA GLU A 896 35.70 14.45 -42.97
C GLU A 896 35.48 15.82 -43.69
N GLU A 897 35.17 15.82 -44.99
CA GLU A 897 34.85 17.01 -45.79
C GLU A 897 33.34 17.36 -45.78
N ARG A 898 32.48 16.56 -45.14
CA ARG A 898 31.03 16.78 -45.09
C ARG A 898 30.65 17.55 -43.83
N GLU A 899 30.07 18.73 -44.02
CA GLU A 899 29.45 19.54 -42.95
C GLU A 899 27.93 19.52 -43.12
N GLU A 900 27.20 19.32 -42.01
CA GLU A 900 25.75 19.21 -42.00
C GLU A 900 25.13 19.94 -40.80
N SER A 901 24.12 20.77 -41.06
CA SER A 901 23.33 21.42 -40.00
C SER A 901 22.20 20.50 -39.53
N ILE A 902 22.10 20.33 -38.22
CA ILE A 902 21.10 19.51 -37.54
C ILE A 902 20.08 20.45 -36.89
N PRO A 903 18.80 20.41 -37.32
CA PRO A 903 17.72 21.12 -36.65
C PRO A 903 17.71 20.77 -35.17
N SER A 904 17.72 21.79 -34.33
CA SER A 904 17.88 21.67 -32.88
C SER A 904 17.15 22.81 -32.18
N HIS A 905 16.82 22.60 -30.89
CA HIS A 905 16.25 23.63 -30.03
C HIS A 905 17.00 23.71 -28.70
N PHE A 906 16.92 24.86 -28.03
CA PHE A 906 17.52 25.03 -26.71
C PHE A 906 16.75 24.26 -25.63
N VAL A 907 17.41 23.93 -24.53
CA VAL A 907 16.76 23.45 -23.30
C VAL A 907 16.65 24.59 -22.31
N ARG A 908 15.49 24.74 -21.65
CA ARG A 908 15.24 25.79 -20.67
C ARG A 908 16.26 25.67 -19.51
N TYR A 909 16.89 26.80 -19.18
CA TYR A 909 17.98 26.90 -18.19
C TYR A 909 19.29 26.13 -18.51
N ALA A 910 19.50 25.72 -19.76
CA ALA A 910 20.82 25.25 -20.20
C ALA A 910 21.91 26.34 -20.04
N GLY A 911 23.16 25.90 -19.91
CA GLY A 911 24.31 26.80 -19.97
C GLY A 911 24.51 27.40 -21.36
N PHE A 912 25.23 28.52 -21.45
CA PHE A 912 25.56 29.15 -22.73
C PHE A 912 26.98 28.79 -23.20
N THR A 913 27.13 28.61 -24.51
CA THR A 913 28.43 28.51 -25.19
C THR A 913 29.11 29.87 -25.27
N PRO A 914 30.44 29.93 -25.51
CA PRO A 914 31.10 31.16 -25.97
C PRO A 914 30.40 31.76 -27.20
N PRO A 915 30.54 33.09 -27.46
CA PRO A 915 29.91 33.77 -28.61
C PRO A 915 30.22 33.16 -30.00
N GLU A 916 31.40 32.55 -30.12
CA GLU A 916 31.92 31.79 -31.27
C GLU A 916 31.38 30.36 -31.39
N GLY A 917 30.75 29.83 -30.34
CA GLY A 917 30.29 28.44 -30.22
C GLY A 917 31.33 27.51 -29.59
N LEU A 918 30.84 26.44 -28.96
CA LEU A 918 31.63 25.30 -28.52
C LEU A 918 31.96 24.41 -29.72
N VAL A 919 33.25 24.12 -29.95
CA VAL A 919 33.70 23.13 -30.93
C VAL A 919 34.34 21.96 -30.20
N ALA A 920 33.78 20.77 -30.35
CA ALA A 920 34.24 19.54 -29.69
C ALA A 920 33.87 18.28 -30.49
N GLU A 921 34.52 17.16 -30.19
CA GLU A 921 34.14 15.84 -30.70
C GLU A 921 32.74 15.45 -30.16
N MET A 922 31.92 14.79 -30.98
CA MET A 922 30.63 14.21 -30.56
C MET A 922 30.75 12.71 -30.28
N VAL A 923 30.09 12.25 -29.21
CA VAL A 923 29.98 10.84 -28.84
C VAL A 923 28.52 10.49 -28.54
N TYR A 924 28.06 9.33 -29.02
CA TYR A 924 26.74 8.79 -28.67
C TYR A 924 26.88 7.75 -27.56
N VAL A 925 26.08 7.90 -26.49
CA VAL A 925 26.14 7.09 -25.25
C VAL A 925 24.80 6.43 -24.93
N GLY A 926 24.13 5.88 -25.96
CA GLY A 926 22.91 5.09 -25.75
C GLY A 926 21.79 5.86 -25.08
N GLU A 927 21.17 5.23 -24.07
CA GLU A 927 20.15 5.84 -23.20
C GLU A 927 20.77 6.61 -22.02
N GLY A 928 22.11 6.70 -21.94
CA GLY A 928 22.83 7.45 -20.92
C GLY A 928 22.71 6.84 -19.52
N SER A 929 22.62 5.51 -19.43
CA SER A 929 22.73 4.78 -18.17
C SER A 929 24.18 4.78 -17.66
N GLU A 930 24.39 4.50 -16.36
CA GLU A 930 25.75 4.40 -15.81
C GLU A 930 26.61 3.33 -16.52
N ALA A 931 26.00 2.32 -17.16
CA ALA A 931 26.70 1.35 -17.99
C ALA A 931 27.12 1.94 -19.36
N ASP A 932 26.26 2.74 -20.01
CA ASP A 932 26.59 3.41 -21.28
C ASP A 932 27.76 4.42 -21.13
N PHE A 933 27.92 4.99 -19.93
CA PHE A 933 29.05 5.85 -19.57
C PHE A 933 30.30 5.05 -19.09
N ALA A 934 30.19 3.72 -18.90
CA ALA A 934 31.24 2.88 -18.29
C ALA A 934 31.73 1.70 -19.15
N GLU A 935 31.31 1.57 -20.42
CA GLU A 935 31.76 0.47 -21.29
C GLU A 935 33.30 0.47 -21.49
N GLU A 936 33.99 -0.52 -20.91
CA GLU A 936 35.46 -0.67 -21.01
C GLU A 936 35.97 -0.96 -22.44
N ASP A 937 35.09 -1.38 -23.37
CA ASP A 937 35.42 -1.62 -24.78
C ASP A 937 35.27 -0.36 -25.67
N ALA A 938 34.74 0.75 -25.14
CA ALA A 938 34.65 2.03 -25.86
C ALA A 938 35.86 2.92 -25.53
N ALA A 939 36.73 3.15 -26.52
CA ALA A 939 37.91 4.03 -26.39
C ALA A 939 37.57 5.54 -26.33
N VAL A 940 36.47 5.92 -25.67
CA VAL A 940 35.85 7.25 -25.76
C VAL A 940 35.68 7.88 -24.39
N GLY A 941 36.78 8.37 -23.81
CA GLY A 941 36.69 9.34 -22.71
C GLY A 941 35.84 10.54 -23.16
N ILE A 942 34.80 10.86 -22.39
CA ILE A 942 33.83 11.90 -22.74
C ILE A 942 34.19 13.29 -22.23
N GLU A 943 35.27 13.39 -21.45
CA GLU A 943 35.85 14.65 -20.98
C GLU A 943 36.12 15.60 -22.16
N GLY A 944 35.52 16.79 -22.12
CA GLY A 944 35.64 17.80 -23.18
C GLY A 944 34.81 17.54 -24.45
N LYS A 945 33.99 16.48 -24.49
CA LYS A 945 33.16 16.11 -25.67
C LYS A 945 31.72 16.60 -25.57
N ILE A 946 31.02 16.63 -26.71
CA ILE A 946 29.56 16.79 -26.75
C ILE A 946 28.92 15.40 -26.74
N VAL A 947 28.21 15.07 -25.66
CA VAL A 947 27.50 13.78 -25.56
C VAL A 947 26.15 13.82 -26.29
N VAL A 948 25.73 12.68 -26.83
CA VAL A 948 24.44 12.47 -27.48
C VAL A 948 23.72 11.33 -26.80
N VAL A 949 22.50 11.58 -26.32
CA VAL A 949 21.71 10.63 -25.52
C VAL A 949 20.32 10.46 -26.12
N ASP A 950 19.85 9.23 -26.20
CA ASP A 950 18.43 8.94 -26.47
C ASP A 950 17.61 9.24 -25.22
N VAL A 951 16.87 10.35 -25.23
CA VAL A 951 15.93 10.72 -24.16
C VAL A 951 14.66 9.89 -24.36
N ILE A 952 14.32 9.07 -23.37
CA ILE A 952 13.17 8.16 -23.39
C ILE A 952 12.08 8.62 -22.44
N ALA A 953 10.83 8.60 -22.92
CA ALA A 953 9.63 8.81 -22.13
C ALA A 953 8.68 7.62 -22.36
N PRO A 954 8.76 6.56 -21.55
CA PRO A 954 7.87 5.41 -21.68
C PRO A 954 6.46 5.77 -21.22
N GLY A 955 5.44 5.35 -21.99
CA GLY A 955 4.05 5.48 -21.58
C GLY A 955 3.75 4.75 -20.26
N TRP A 956 3.08 5.42 -19.32
CA TRP A 956 2.69 4.79 -18.05
C TRP A 956 1.52 3.84 -18.26
N PRO A 957 1.62 2.56 -17.86
CA PRO A 957 0.57 1.58 -18.14
C PRO A 957 -0.74 1.98 -17.45
N MET A 958 -1.87 1.96 -18.17
CA MET A 958 -3.18 2.36 -17.63
C MET A 958 -3.59 1.49 -16.44
N SER A 959 -3.12 0.24 -16.39
CA SER A 959 -3.29 -0.65 -15.23
C SER A 959 -2.69 -0.09 -13.94
N ALA A 960 -1.64 0.74 -13.98
CA ALA A 960 -1.08 1.37 -12.78
C ALA A 960 -2.03 2.43 -12.19
N PHE A 961 -2.67 3.24 -13.03
CA PHE A 961 -3.69 4.19 -12.59
C PHE A 961 -4.94 3.48 -12.04
N LEU A 962 -5.37 2.40 -12.70
CA LEU A 962 -6.55 1.63 -12.30
C LEU A 962 -6.34 0.76 -11.06
N THR A 963 -5.11 0.34 -10.75
CA THR A 963 -4.79 -0.48 -9.56
C THR A 963 -5.00 0.29 -8.24
N ASP A 964 -4.70 1.61 -8.25
CA ASP A 964 -4.82 2.50 -7.09
C ASP A 964 -6.10 3.37 -7.12
N ALA A 965 -7.06 3.03 -8.00
CA ALA A 965 -8.25 3.84 -8.19
C ALA A 965 -9.24 3.72 -7.01
N LEU A 966 -9.63 4.86 -6.46
CA LEU A 966 -10.72 5.01 -5.48
C LEU A 966 -12.08 5.04 -6.18
N PHE A 967 -12.12 5.56 -7.41
CA PHE A 967 -13.30 5.66 -8.25
C PHE A 967 -12.88 5.76 -9.72
N VAL A 968 -13.65 5.15 -10.62
CA VAL A 968 -13.44 5.21 -12.08
C VAL A 968 -14.76 5.51 -12.75
N TYR A 969 -14.77 6.47 -13.67
CA TYR A 969 -15.92 6.79 -14.51
C TYR A 969 -15.54 6.76 -15.99
N ASP A 970 -15.86 5.65 -16.64
CA ASP A 970 -15.68 5.43 -18.08
C ASP A 970 -16.85 4.58 -18.59
N PRO A 971 -18.04 5.18 -18.80
CA PRO A 971 -19.25 4.43 -19.13
C PRO A 971 -19.19 3.73 -20.49
N GLY A 972 -18.20 4.06 -21.33
CA GLY A 972 -17.97 3.41 -22.62
C GLY A 972 -16.90 2.30 -22.61
N ASP A 973 -16.32 1.94 -21.45
CA ASP A 973 -15.18 1.00 -21.31
C ASP A 973 -14.02 1.33 -22.26
N THR A 974 -13.81 2.62 -22.49
CA THR A 974 -12.90 3.15 -23.51
C THR A 974 -11.42 3.04 -23.10
N PHE A 975 -11.13 2.87 -21.80
CA PHE A 975 -9.83 2.55 -21.24
C PHE A 975 -9.34 1.14 -21.59
N ALA A 976 -10.22 0.17 -21.87
CA ALA A 976 -9.80 -1.17 -22.27
C ALA A 976 -8.95 -1.19 -23.57
N GLY A 977 -9.08 -0.15 -24.40
CA GLY A 977 -8.27 0.08 -25.60
C GLY A 977 -6.97 0.87 -25.38
N ASP A 978 -6.68 1.32 -24.16
CA ASP A 978 -5.52 2.13 -23.80
C ASP A 978 -4.57 1.32 -22.92
N LYS A 979 -3.45 0.86 -23.49
CA LYS A 979 -2.44 0.10 -22.74
C LYS A 979 -1.64 0.98 -21.78
N ALA A 980 -1.41 2.23 -22.18
CA ALA A 980 -0.64 3.23 -21.45
C ALA A 980 -1.16 4.64 -21.77
N THR A 981 -0.76 5.62 -20.96
CA THR A 981 -0.70 7.02 -21.39
C THR A 981 0.40 7.18 -22.44
N GLU A 982 0.31 8.21 -23.29
CA GLU A 982 1.35 8.46 -24.28
C GLU A 982 2.53 9.22 -23.63
N ASN A 983 3.72 8.59 -23.66
CA ASN A 983 5.04 9.23 -23.69
C ASN A 983 5.34 10.42 -22.75
N TRP A 984 4.92 10.36 -21.48
CA TRP A 984 5.31 11.34 -20.45
C TRP A 984 5.35 10.69 -19.04
N PRO A 985 6.30 11.06 -18.16
CA PRO A 985 7.45 11.95 -18.37
C PRO A 985 8.69 11.24 -18.95
N PRO A 986 9.68 12.00 -19.48
CA PRO A 986 11.04 11.51 -19.68
C PRO A 986 11.62 10.93 -18.38
N VAL A 987 12.23 9.75 -18.45
CA VAL A 987 12.68 9.01 -17.25
C VAL A 987 14.19 9.01 -17.03
N ASN A 988 14.99 9.15 -18.10
CA ASN A 988 16.45 9.08 -18.03
C ASN A 988 17.16 10.43 -18.04
N LEU A 989 16.46 11.52 -18.37
CA LEU A 989 17.08 12.81 -18.69
C LEU A 989 17.92 13.42 -17.54
N ASP A 990 17.37 13.42 -16.32
CA ASP A 990 18.06 13.97 -15.15
C ASP A 990 19.32 13.16 -14.81
N GLU A 991 19.23 11.83 -14.92
CA GLU A 991 20.33 10.90 -14.62
C GLU A 991 21.44 11.01 -15.67
N SER A 992 21.09 10.93 -16.96
CA SER A 992 22.06 11.01 -18.06
C SER A 992 22.74 12.38 -18.15
N TYR A 993 22.02 13.48 -17.85
CA TYR A 993 22.62 14.82 -17.76
C TYR A 993 23.59 14.93 -16.58
N ALA A 994 23.23 14.38 -15.42
CA ALA A 994 24.09 14.37 -14.23
C ALA A 994 25.35 13.53 -14.44
N LEU A 995 25.26 12.37 -15.10
CA LEU A 995 26.39 11.50 -15.45
C LEU A 995 27.31 12.20 -16.46
N ALA A 996 26.77 12.74 -17.56
CA ALA A 996 27.54 13.50 -18.54
C ALA A 996 28.33 14.66 -17.90
N LYS A 997 27.69 15.38 -16.96
CA LYS A 997 28.33 16.47 -16.21
C LYS A 997 29.40 15.96 -15.23
N ARG A 998 29.13 14.87 -14.51
CA ARG A 998 30.07 14.21 -13.58
C ARG A 998 31.38 13.86 -14.29
N ASP A 999 31.26 13.34 -15.50
CA ASP A 999 32.35 12.76 -16.28
C ASP A 999 32.97 13.76 -17.29
N GLY A 1000 32.65 15.05 -17.14
CA GLY A 1000 33.39 16.15 -17.78
C GLY A 1000 32.97 16.51 -19.20
N ALA A 1001 31.77 16.14 -19.66
CA ALA A 1001 31.28 16.56 -20.97
C ALA A 1001 31.24 18.10 -21.11
N ALA A 1002 31.57 18.60 -22.30
CA ALA A 1002 31.55 20.02 -22.63
C ALA A 1002 30.17 20.51 -23.10
N GLY A 1003 29.31 19.60 -23.57
CA GLY A 1003 27.95 19.91 -24.03
C GLY A 1003 27.10 18.65 -24.17
N TYR A 1004 25.79 18.83 -24.28
CA TYR A 1004 24.81 17.74 -24.29
C TYR A 1004 23.80 17.89 -25.42
N VAL A 1005 23.49 16.80 -26.13
CA VAL A 1005 22.44 16.74 -27.15
C VAL A 1005 21.48 15.59 -26.82
N GLY A 1006 20.24 15.94 -26.44
CA GLY A 1006 19.19 14.94 -26.22
C GLY A 1006 18.41 14.67 -27.51
N ILE A 1007 18.31 13.40 -27.90
CA ILE A 1007 17.42 12.95 -28.97
C ILE A 1007 16.06 12.64 -28.33
N LEU A 1008 15.02 13.37 -28.72
CA LEU A 1008 13.67 13.19 -28.20
C LEU A 1008 13.00 11.99 -28.86
N THR A 1009 13.33 10.78 -28.43
CA THR A 1009 12.87 9.52 -29.06
C THR A 1009 11.34 9.34 -29.06
N PHE A 1010 10.64 10.15 -28.27
CA PHE A 1010 9.23 10.03 -27.93
C PHE A 1010 8.32 11.09 -28.60
N THR A 1011 8.90 12.10 -29.28
CA THR A 1011 8.14 13.07 -30.10
C THR A 1011 8.00 12.58 -31.54
N VAL A 1012 7.12 13.22 -32.32
CA VAL A 1012 6.87 12.87 -33.73
C VAL A 1012 7.93 13.46 -34.67
N ARG A 1013 8.05 14.79 -34.71
CA ARG A 1013 8.92 15.53 -35.66
C ARG A 1013 9.62 16.74 -35.06
N ASP A 1014 9.17 17.22 -33.91
CA ASP A 1014 9.63 18.47 -33.30
C ASP A 1014 10.82 18.27 -32.34
N ASN A 1015 11.62 19.32 -32.18
CA ASN A 1015 12.75 19.42 -31.26
C ASN A 1015 12.33 19.88 -29.84
N SER A 1016 11.01 20.03 -29.60
CA SER A 1016 10.30 20.50 -28.38
C SER A 1016 10.88 21.76 -27.70
N GLN A 1017 10.12 22.84 -27.66
CA GLN A 1017 10.61 24.14 -27.16
C GLN A 1017 10.47 24.31 -25.64
N PHE A 1018 9.67 23.45 -25.00
CA PHE A 1018 9.28 23.57 -23.60
C PHE A 1018 9.01 22.18 -23.04
N LEU A 1019 10.05 21.55 -22.48
CA LEU A 1019 9.92 20.46 -21.51
C LEU A 1019 10.21 21.06 -20.12
N HIS A 1020 9.52 20.60 -19.07
CA HIS A 1020 9.70 21.12 -17.69
C HIS A 1020 11.06 20.84 -17.04
N TRP A 1021 11.96 20.19 -17.77
CA TRP A 1021 13.26 19.81 -17.24
C TRP A 1021 14.21 20.99 -17.24
N TYR A 1022 14.70 21.30 -16.05
CA TYR A 1022 15.49 22.48 -15.76
C TYR A 1022 16.95 22.09 -15.58
N ALA A 1023 17.75 22.34 -16.62
CA ALA A 1023 19.20 22.27 -16.48
C ALA A 1023 19.68 23.29 -15.44
N ASP A 1024 20.80 23.02 -14.77
CA ASP A 1024 21.32 23.85 -13.69
C ASP A 1024 22.21 25.02 -14.18
N GLY A 1025 22.17 25.32 -15.47
CA GLY A 1025 23.00 26.32 -16.14
C GLY A 1025 24.47 25.93 -16.34
N ALA A 1026 24.92 24.76 -15.89
CA ALA A 1026 26.36 24.43 -15.88
C ALA A 1026 26.91 23.97 -17.25
N MET A 1027 26.10 23.33 -18.08
CA MET A 1027 26.51 22.77 -19.38
C MET A 1027 25.52 23.18 -20.49
N PRO A 1028 25.99 23.58 -21.69
CA PRO A 1028 25.13 23.87 -22.82
C PRO A 1028 24.44 22.62 -23.34
N MET A 1029 23.16 22.77 -23.69
CA MET A 1029 22.28 21.65 -23.97
C MET A 1029 21.29 21.99 -25.08
N LEU A 1030 21.18 21.10 -26.07
CA LEU A 1030 20.20 21.19 -27.15
C LEU A 1030 19.37 19.90 -27.22
N PHE A 1031 18.12 20.02 -27.67
CA PHE A 1031 17.30 18.88 -28.09
C PHE A 1031 17.23 18.79 -29.62
N VAL A 1032 17.08 17.55 -30.11
CA VAL A 1032 16.80 17.23 -31.52
C VAL A 1032 15.66 16.21 -31.60
N SER A 1033 14.88 16.30 -32.68
CA SER A 1033 13.80 15.36 -33.00
C SER A 1033 14.33 13.96 -33.35
N PRO A 1034 13.47 12.92 -33.45
CA PRO A 1034 13.90 11.59 -33.89
C PRO A 1034 14.61 11.60 -35.25
N GLU A 1035 14.18 12.45 -36.20
CA GLU A 1035 14.84 12.61 -37.50
C GLU A 1035 16.23 13.24 -37.36
N GLY A 1036 16.35 14.29 -36.53
CA GLY A 1036 17.64 14.91 -36.21
C GLY A 1036 18.60 13.92 -35.54
N GLY A 1037 18.08 13.12 -34.60
CA GLY A 1037 18.82 12.05 -33.94
C GLY A 1037 19.26 10.93 -34.90
N ALA A 1038 18.40 10.48 -35.80
CA ALA A 1038 18.75 9.50 -36.83
C ALA A 1038 19.86 10.02 -37.77
N ARG A 1039 19.81 11.31 -38.12
CA ARG A 1039 20.88 11.98 -38.89
C ARG A 1039 22.19 12.08 -38.09
N LEU A 1040 22.14 12.44 -36.81
CA LEU A 1040 23.31 12.44 -35.92
C LEU A 1040 23.96 11.05 -35.82
N LYS A 1041 23.17 10.00 -35.55
CA LYS A 1041 23.67 8.63 -35.47
C LYS A 1041 24.28 8.17 -36.80
N SER A 1042 23.69 8.55 -37.93
CA SER A 1042 24.24 8.26 -39.27
C SER A 1042 25.58 8.96 -39.54
N LEU A 1043 25.76 10.20 -39.06
CA LEU A 1043 27.04 10.92 -39.14
C LEU A 1043 28.10 10.29 -38.23
N LEU A 1044 27.76 9.99 -36.98
CA LEU A 1044 28.66 9.34 -36.02
C LEU A 1044 29.09 7.93 -36.47
N ALA A 1045 28.20 7.19 -37.16
CA ALA A 1045 28.53 5.90 -37.74
C ALA A 1045 29.45 5.98 -38.98
N ALA A 1046 29.59 7.16 -39.61
CA ALA A 1046 30.47 7.36 -40.77
C ALA A 1046 31.92 7.64 -40.37
N GLY A 1047 32.18 8.07 -39.13
CA GLY A 1047 33.53 8.33 -38.60
C GLY A 1047 33.51 9.32 -37.44
N PRO A 1048 34.68 9.67 -36.88
CA PRO A 1048 34.79 10.68 -35.81
C PRO A 1048 34.16 12.01 -36.26
N ALA A 1049 33.18 12.48 -35.50
CA ALA A 1049 32.45 13.70 -35.79
C ALA A 1049 32.90 14.84 -34.87
N GLU A 1050 33.21 15.99 -35.44
CA GLU A 1050 33.40 17.24 -34.70
C GLU A 1050 32.15 18.08 -34.88
N ALA A 1051 31.64 18.70 -33.80
CA ALA A 1051 30.50 19.58 -33.88
C ALA A 1051 30.76 20.95 -33.30
N ARG A 1052 30.14 21.93 -33.95
CA ARG A 1052 29.98 23.29 -33.47
C ARG A 1052 28.58 23.44 -32.89
N MET A 1053 28.49 23.40 -31.57
CA MET A 1053 27.31 23.79 -30.82
C MET A 1053 27.37 25.30 -30.58
N VAL A 1054 26.32 26.02 -30.97
CA VAL A 1054 26.08 27.40 -30.56
C VAL A 1054 24.84 27.39 -29.69
N LEU A 1055 24.94 28.02 -28.52
CA LEU A 1055 23.82 28.38 -27.68
C LEU A 1055 24.25 29.65 -26.94
N THR A 1056 23.93 30.83 -27.48
CA THR A 1056 24.27 32.13 -26.87
C THR A 1056 23.02 32.83 -26.38
N GLY A 1057 23.12 33.53 -25.26
CA GLY A 1057 22.03 34.32 -24.70
C GLY A 1057 22.42 34.96 -23.38
N THR A 1058 21.41 35.39 -22.62
CA THR A 1058 21.59 36.00 -21.31
C THR A 1058 20.97 35.15 -20.20
N ALA A 1059 21.72 34.93 -19.12
CA ALA A 1059 21.23 34.28 -17.90
C ALA A 1059 21.37 35.26 -16.74
N GLY A 1060 20.42 35.21 -15.80
CA GLY A 1060 20.42 36.08 -14.63
C GLY A 1060 19.11 35.96 -13.85
N GLU A 1061 18.74 37.04 -13.19
CA GLU A 1061 17.46 37.16 -12.50
C GLU A 1061 16.44 37.86 -13.42
N GLY A 1062 15.24 37.28 -13.52
CA GLY A 1062 14.09 37.87 -14.18
C GLY A 1062 12.90 37.90 -13.24
N VAL A 1063 11.90 38.71 -13.58
CA VAL A 1063 10.67 38.84 -12.79
C VAL A 1063 9.56 38.08 -13.49
N ILE A 1064 8.82 37.28 -12.73
CA ILE A 1064 7.55 36.64 -13.13
C ILE A 1064 6.42 37.17 -12.24
N TYR A 1065 5.16 36.95 -12.63
CA TYR A 1065 4.01 37.56 -11.93
C TYR A 1065 2.95 36.53 -11.54
N ASN A 1066 2.93 36.10 -10.29
CA ASN A 1066 1.79 35.31 -9.80
C ASN A 1066 0.56 36.22 -9.70
N VAL A 1067 -0.55 35.80 -10.30
CA VAL A 1067 -1.80 36.57 -10.36
C VAL A 1067 -2.85 35.95 -9.45
N TYR A 1068 -3.45 36.78 -8.61
CA TYR A 1068 -4.44 36.39 -7.62
C TYR A 1068 -5.75 37.13 -7.87
N GLY A 1069 -6.85 36.38 -7.93
CA GLY A 1069 -8.22 36.89 -7.88
C GLY A 1069 -8.85 36.52 -6.53
N ILE A 1070 -9.35 37.51 -5.79
CA ILE A 1070 -9.88 37.32 -4.44
C ILE A 1070 -11.36 37.67 -4.42
N LEU A 1071 -12.20 36.72 -4.01
CA LEU A 1071 -13.61 36.94 -3.67
C LEU A 1071 -13.80 36.74 -2.16
N PRO A 1072 -13.98 37.82 -1.38
CA PRO A 1072 -14.29 37.71 0.04
C PRO A 1072 -15.56 36.89 0.30
N GLY A 1073 -15.55 36.14 1.41
CA GLY A 1073 -16.71 35.50 2.01
C GLY A 1073 -17.02 36.05 3.40
N GLN A 1074 -17.84 35.34 4.17
CA GLN A 1074 -18.23 35.74 5.53
C GLN A 1074 -17.18 35.43 6.62
N SER A 1075 -16.23 34.53 6.33
CA SER A 1075 -15.10 34.20 7.19
C SER A 1075 -13.75 34.48 6.51
N ASP A 1076 -12.68 34.47 7.31
CA ASP A 1076 -11.30 34.54 6.84
C ASP A 1076 -10.71 33.17 6.46
N GLU A 1077 -11.46 32.07 6.58
CA GLU A 1077 -11.11 30.77 5.99
C GLU A 1077 -11.07 30.88 4.45
N ILE A 1078 -10.12 30.19 3.82
CA ILE A 1078 -9.85 30.28 2.38
C ILE A 1078 -9.97 28.92 1.71
N THR A 1079 -10.72 28.87 0.60
CA THR A 1079 -10.61 27.78 -0.39
C THR A 1079 -9.79 28.29 -1.57
N VAL A 1080 -8.68 27.62 -1.88
CA VAL A 1080 -7.80 27.99 -2.99
C VAL A 1080 -8.19 27.22 -4.24
N VAL A 1081 -8.34 27.92 -5.36
CA VAL A 1081 -8.53 27.34 -6.70
C VAL A 1081 -7.35 27.80 -7.55
N HIS A 1082 -6.52 26.89 -8.04
CA HIS A 1082 -5.27 27.27 -8.69
C HIS A 1082 -4.94 26.47 -9.94
N THR A 1083 -4.04 27.07 -10.71
CA THR A 1083 -3.41 26.55 -11.93
C THR A 1083 -2.14 27.36 -12.18
N HIS A 1084 -1.43 27.04 -13.25
CA HIS A 1084 -0.33 27.81 -13.82
C HIS A 1084 -0.63 28.15 -15.28
N TYR A 1085 0.12 29.09 -15.85
CA TYR A 1085 -0.18 29.65 -17.17
C TYR A 1085 0.98 29.60 -18.18
N ASP A 1086 2.18 29.09 -17.84
CA ASP A 1086 3.33 29.05 -18.76
C ASP A 1086 3.31 27.84 -19.71
N GLY A 1087 3.14 28.08 -21.01
CA GLY A 1087 3.10 27.02 -22.03
C GLY A 1087 2.28 27.41 -23.26
N TRP A 1088 1.56 26.43 -23.82
CA TRP A 1088 0.70 26.58 -25.00
C TRP A 1088 -0.80 26.42 -24.67
N ALA A 1089 -1.55 25.60 -25.40
CA ALA A 1089 -3.01 25.58 -25.43
C ALA A 1089 -3.61 24.54 -24.47
N THR A 1090 -3.51 23.25 -24.81
CA THR A 1090 -4.02 22.16 -23.96
C THR A 1090 -3.25 22.07 -22.67
N ASN A 1091 -1.94 22.32 -22.68
CA ASN A 1091 -1.14 22.30 -21.47
C ASN A 1091 -1.73 23.27 -20.43
N GLU A 1092 -1.55 24.59 -20.59
CA GLU A 1092 -1.81 25.55 -19.50
C GLU A 1092 -2.84 26.63 -19.76
N ALA A 1093 -3.09 26.97 -21.02
CA ALA A 1093 -4.17 27.91 -21.30
C ALA A 1093 -5.52 27.30 -20.90
N SER A 1094 -5.68 25.98 -21.04
CA SER A 1094 -6.90 25.26 -20.67
C SER A 1094 -7.21 25.28 -19.17
N GLY A 1095 -6.24 24.96 -18.30
CA GLY A 1095 -6.38 25.05 -16.84
C GLY A 1095 -6.65 26.49 -16.39
N THR A 1096 -5.86 27.44 -16.92
CA THR A 1096 -6.06 28.88 -16.70
C THR A 1096 -7.47 29.34 -17.07
N ALA A 1097 -7.97 28.96 -18.25
CA ALA A 1097 -9.31 29.36 -18.70
C ALA A 1097 -10.43 28.78 -17.83
N VAL A 1098 -10.30 27.54 -17.33
CA VAL A 1098 -11.27 26.95 -16.39
C VAL A 1098 -11.24 27.66 -15.03
N VAL A 1099 -10.06 28.01 -14.51
CA VAL A 1099 -9.95 28.81 -13.27
C VAL A 1099 -10.54 30.21 -13.45
N MET A 1100 -10.38 30.84 -14.61
CA MET A 1100 -11.05 32.11 -14.94
C MET A 1100 -12.58 31.96 -15.03
N ALA A 1101 -13.10 30.86 -15.60
CA ALA A 1101 -14.54 30.62 -15.69
C ALA A 1101 -15.18 30.42 -14.31
N LEU A 1102 -14.48 29.71 -13.41
CA LEU A 1102 -14.89 29.59 -12.01
C LEU A 1102 -14.88 30.95 -11.30
N ALA A 1103 -13.86 31.78 -11.54
CA ALA A 1103 -13.78 33.13 -10.99
C ALA A 1103 -14.93 34.03 -11.47
N GLU A 1104 -15.25 34.00 -12.77
CA GLU A 1104 -16.39 34.75 -13.35
C GLU A 1104 -17.73 34.29 -12.78
N TYR A 1105 -17.98 32.98 -12.71
CA TYR A 1105 -19.20 32.45 -12.12
C TYR A 1105 -19.37 32.90 -10.65
N PHE A 1106 -18.37 32.68 -9.80
CA PHE A 1106 -18.49 32.99 -8.38
C PHE A 1106 -18.58 34.49 -8.08
N ALA A 1107 -18.06 35.36 -8.95
CA ALA A 1107 -18.09 36.81 -8.76
C ALA A 1107 -19.47 37.43 -8.95
N GLN A 1108 -20.40 36.75 -9.64
CA GLN A 1108 -21.77 37.23 -9.86
C GLN A 1108 -22.61 37.25 -8.57
N PHE A 1109 -22.20 36.48 -7.55
CA PHE A 1109 -22.91 36.36 -6.28
C PHE A 1109 -22.35 37.30 -5.20
N PRO A 1110 -23.22 37.89 -4.34
CA PRO A 1110 -22.81 38.80 -3.27
C PRO A 1110 -22.00 38.09 -2.17
N GLN A 1111 -21.23 38.83 -1.36
CA GLN A 1111 -20.35 38.26 -0.33
C GLN A 1111 -21.09 37.37 0.69
N GLU A 1112 -22.34 37.70 0.99
CA GLU A 1112 -23.22 36.98 1.91
C GLU A 1112 -23.62 35.57 1.40
N SER A 1113 -23.39 35.24 0.13
CA SER A 1113 -23.63 33.89 -0.41
C SER A 1113 -22.49 32.90 -0.12
N ARG A 1114 -21.31 33.38 0.29
CA ARG A 1114 -20.11 32.57 0.53
C ARG A 1114 -19.78 32.53 2.01
N GLN A 1115 -19.55 31.33 2.56
CA GLN A 1115 -19.02 31.18 3.92
C GLN A 1115 -17.54 31.56 3.96
N ARG A 1116 -16.78 31.22 2.91
CA ARG A 1116 -15.32 31.38 2.83
C ARG A 1116 -14.89 32.34 1.74
N THR A 1117 -13.67 32.83 1.90
CA THR A 1117 -12.99 33.57 0.84
C THR A 1117 -12.51 32.60 -0.23
N LEU A 1118 -12.87 32.84 -1.49
CA LEU A 1118 -12.33 32.09 -2.63
C LEU A 1118 -11.09 32.82 -3.15
N LEU A 1119 -9.97 32.09 -3.23
CA LEU A 1119 -8.70 32.60 -3.73
C LEU A 1119 -8.32 31.88 -5.03
N PHE A 1120 -8.52 32.55 -6.15
CA PHE A 1120 -8.14 32.09 -7.48
C PHE A 1120 -6.68 32.46 -7.74
N VAL A 1121 -5.86 31.51 -8.19
CA VAL A 1121 -4.41 31.70 -8.38
C VAL A 1121 -3.97 31.18 -9.75
N ALA A 1122 -3.28 32.02 -10.51
CA ALA A 1122 -2.58 31.64 -11.73
C ALA A 1122 -1.08 31.88 -11.54
N PHE A 1123 -0.30 30.80 -11.44
CA PHE A 1123 1.15 30.87 -11.28
C PHE A 1123 1.86 31.08 -12.61
N ALA A 1124 2.92 31.89 -12.57
CA ALA A 1124 3.69 32.29 -13.76
C ALA A 1124 4.76 31.28 -14.22
N SER A 1125 4.96 30.20 -13.48
CA SER A 1125 5.82 29.09 -13.88
C SER A 1125 5.36 27.82 -13.20
N HIS A 1126 5.34 26.71 -13.95
CA HIS A 1126 5.54 25.38 -13.43
C HIS A 1126 6.64 25.39 -12.38
N PHE A 1127 6.38 24.76 -11.25
CA PHE A 1127 7.35 24.45 -10.21
C PHE A 1127 8.40 25.54 -9.92
N GLY A 1128 8.23 26.26 -8.81
CA GLY A 1128 9.33 26.97 -8.13
C GLY A 1128 10.44 26.05 -7.54
N ARG A 1129 10.88 25.03 -8.30
CA ARG A 1129 11.99 24.09 -8.10
C ARG A 1129 12.45 23.66 -9.50
N LYS A 1130 13.73 23.51 -9.83
CA LYS A 1130 15.03 23.58 -9.10
C LYS A 1130 16.03 24.29 -10.06
N PRO A 1131 17.28 24.66 -9.70
CA PRO A 1131 18.30 23.76 -9.12
C PRO A 1131 18.36 23.69 -7.58
N TRP A 1132 17.71 24.60 -6.84
CA TRP A 1132 17.75 24.64 -5.37
C TRP A 1132 16.35 24.49 -4.76
N GLY A 1133 16.22 23.76 -3.65
CA GLY A 1133 14.96 23.08 -3.33
C GLY A 1133 13.91 23.84 -2.49
N GLY A 1134 12.82 24.37 -3.10
CA GLY A 1134 11.56 24.72 -2.40
C GLY A 1134 10.43 23.66 -2.54
N GLY A 1135 9.74 23.19 -1.50
CA GLY A 1135 9.28 24.01 -0.39
C GLY A 1135 8.42 25.17 -0.89
N TRP A 1136 7.64 25.80 -0.02
CA TRP A 1136 6.98 27.08 -0.32
C TRP A 1136 7.97 28.25 -0.54
N GLY A 1137 9.29 27.97 -0.59
CA GLY A 1137 10.39 28.93 -0.61
C GLY A 1137 10.42 29.94 -1.76
N THR A 1138 9.86 29.60 -2.93
CA THR A 1138 9.70 30.50 -4.09
C THR A 1138 8.40 31.31 -4.07
N TYR A 1139 7.44 30.94 -3.22
CA TYR A 1139 6.14 31.61 -3.08
C TYR A 1139 6.05 32.34 -1.73
N ARG A 1140 7.18 32.80 -1.20
CA ARG A 1140 7.37 33.44 0.13
C ARG A 1140 6.74 34.84 0.27
N GLY A 1141 5.63 35.09 -0.40
CA GLY A 1141 4.84 36.32 -0.27
C GLY A 1141 3.36 36.02 -0.04
N PHE A 1142 2.49 36.59 -0.85
CA PHE A 1142 1.08 36.79 -0.54
C PHE A 1142 0.33 35.49 -0.22
N LEU A 1143 0.55 34.44 -1.03
CA LEU A 1143 -0.09 33.14 -0.81
C LEU A 1143 0.42 32.43 0.45
N TYR A 1144 1.72 32.51 0.71
CA TYR A 1144 2.33 31.91 1.91
C TYR A 1144 1.81 32.56 3.20
N GLU A 1145 1.60 33.89 3.19
CA GLU A 1145 0.93 34.61 4.28
C GLU A 1145 -0.52 34.16 4.49
N GLN A 1146 -1.20 33.67 3.45
CA GLN A 1146 -2.58 33.17 3.54
C GLN A 1146 -2.67 31.68 3.95
N LEU A 1147 -1.61 30.88 3.82
CA LEU A 1147 -1.66 29.43 4.08
C LEU A 1147 -2.28 28.99 5.42
N PRO A 1148 -2.05 29.69 6.56
CA PRO A 1148 -2.67 29.30 7.83
C PRO A 1148 -4.21 29.34 7.82
N LYS A 1149 -4.81 30.01 6.84
CA LYS A 1149 -6.26 30.13 6.64
C LYS A 1149 -6.81 29.17 5.58
N VAL A 1150 -5.95 28.50 4.82
CA VAL A 1150 -6.38 27.64 3.71
C VAL A 1150 -6.93 26.32 4.26
N VAL A 1151 -8.23 26.09 4.04
CA VAL A 1151 -8.92 24.89 4.54
C VAL A 1151 -9.08 23.81 3.47
N ALA A 1152 -8.99 24.18 2.19
CA ALA A 1152 -8.99 23.27 1.05
C ALA A 1152 -8.32 23.91 -0.16
N ALA A 1153 -7.75 23.08 -1.03
CA ALA A 1153 -7.14 23.48 -2.30
C ALA A 1153 -7.71 22.65 -3.46
N ILE A 1154 -7.82 23.28 -4.62
CA ILE A 1154 -8.25 22.67 -5.89
C ILE A 1154 -7.21 23.06 -6.94
N SER A 1155 -6.57 22.10 -7.58
CA SER A 1155 -5.77 22.33 -8.80
C SER A 1155 -6.56 21.87 -10.03
N VAL A 1156 -6.58 22.70 -11.08
CA VAL A 1156 -7.23 22.35 -12.36
C VAL A 1156 -6.24 22.53 -13.50
N GLU A 1157 -5.76 21.41 -14.03
CA GLU A 1157 -4.72 21.37 -15.07
C GLU A 1157 -5.24 20.56 -16.28
N MET A 1158 -4.75 20.92 -17.47
CA MET A 1158 -4.91 20.21 -18.76
C MET A 1158 -6.30 19.67 -19.15
N ILE A 1159 -6.98 20.33 -20.10
CA ILE A 1159 -8.20 19.84 -20.75
C ILE A 1159 -7.87 19.51 -22.22
N GLY A 1160 -7.62 18.22 -22.52
CA GLY A 1160 -7.10 17.78 -23.81
C GLY A 1160 -7.87 16.63 -24.46
N LYS A 1161 -7.80 16.56 -25.80
CA LYS A 1161 -8.14 15.35 -26.56
C LYS A 1161 -7.06 14.29 -26.39
N GLN A 1162 -7.42 13.02 -26.57
CA GLN A 1162 -6.44 11.96 -26.69
C GLN A 1162 -5.86 11.94 -28.11
N PHE A 1163 -4.57 12.17 -28.24
CA PHE A 1163 -3.81 11.79 -29.43
C PHE A 1163 -3.05 10.49 -29.17
N LYS A 1164 -2.68 9.78 -30.25
CA LYS A 1164 -1.72 8.67 -30.22
C LYS A 1164 -0.69 8.81 -31.33
N VAL A 1165 0.52 8.29 -31.12
CA VAL A 1165 1.52 8.20 -32.19
C VAL A 1165 1.24 6.97 -33.05
N ILE A 1166 0.83 7.17 -34.30
CA ILE A 1166 0.54 6.10 -35.26
C ILE A 1166 1.34 6.37 -36.53
N GLU A 1167 2.15 5.40 -36.96
CA GLU A 1167 3.05 5.50 -38.13
C GLU A 1167 4.00 6.72 -38.11
N GLY A 1168 4.28 7.25 -36.90
CA GLY A 1168 5.12 8.43 -36.72
C GLY A 1168 4.36 9.77 -36.78
N GLU A 1169 3.02 9.77 -36.76
CA GLU A 1169 2.20 11.00 -36.71
C GLU A 1169 1.33 11.03 -35.45
N TYR A 1170 1.00 12.24 -34.97
CA TYR A 1170 -0.03 12.42 -33.93
C TYR A 1170 -1.43 12.32 -34.54
N VAL A 1171 -2.18 11.30 -34.14
CA VAL A 1171 -3.56 11.06 -34.58
C VAL A 1171 -4.53 11.40 -33.47
N ASP A 1172 -5.41 12.37 -33.72
CA ASP A 1172 -6.56 12.69 -32.85
C ASP A 1172 -7.50 11.47 -32.80
N MET A 1173 -7.73 10.94 -31.60
CA MET A 1173 -8.59 9.77 -31.39
C MET A 1173 -10.09 10.15 -31.27
N GLY A 1174 -10.44 11.43 -31.39
CA GLY A 1174 -11.82 11.93 -31.37
C GLY A 1174 -12.51 11.80 -30.02
N ARG A 1175 -11.75 11.74 -28.92
CA ARG A 1175 -12.24 11.53 -27.55
C ARG A 1175 -11.30 12.18 -26.52
N ILE A 1176 -11.81 12.46 -25.32
CA ILE A 1176 -11.01 13.10 -24.25
C ILE A 1176 -9.83 12.21 -23.85
N ALA A 1177 -8.72 12.85 -23.49
CA ALA A 1177 -7.57 12.19 -22.85
C ALA A 1177 -7.98 11.43 -21.57
N PRO A 1178 -7.22 10.40 -21.14
CA PRO A 1178 -7.34 9.88 -19.78
C PRO A 1178 -7.19 11.00 -18.75
N VAL A 1179 -8.26 11.27 -18.00
CA VAL A 1179 -8.28 12.27 -16.92
C VAL A 1179 -7.95 11.55 -15.62
N HIS A 1180 -6.86 11.97 -14.98
CA HIS A 1180 -6.55 11.61 -13.61
C HIS A 1180 -7.08 12.70 -12.67
N PHE A 1181 -7.71 12.25 -11.59
CA PHE A 1181 -8.05 13.10 -10.46
C PHE A 1181 -7.30 12.62 -9.22
N GLY A 1182 -6.54 13.52 -8.61
CA GLY A 1182 -5.90 13.26 -7.32
C GLY A 1182 -6.74 13.79 -6.18
N VAL A 1183 -6.88 13.02 -5.09
CA VAL A 1183 -7.59 13.49 -3.88
C VAL A 1183 -6.85 13.13 -2.59
N ARG A 1184 -6.74 14.11 -1.69
CA ARG A 1184 -6.18 13.96 -0.34
C ARG A 1184 -7.04 14.75 0.64
N GLY A 1185 -7.65 14.08 1.62
CA GLY A 1185 -8.57 14.65 2.60
C GLY A 1185 -9.50 13.56 3.13
N GLY A 1186 -10.50 13.95 3.94
CA GLY A 1186 -11.50 13.01 4.46
C GLY A 1186 -12.47 12.49 3.39
N ASP A 1187 -13.20 11.41 3.70
CA ASP A 1187 -14.10 10.71 2.77
C ASP A 1187 -15.14 11.60 2.07
N ARG A 1188 -15.52 12.73 2.69
CA ARG A 1188 -16.41 13.74 2.10
C ARG A 1188 -15.84 14.37 0.83
N LEU A 1189 -14.54 14.64 0.80
CA LEU A 1189 -13.90 15.27 -0.36
C LEU A 1189 -13.90 14.31 -1.57
N LEU A 1190 -13.70 13.01 -1.32
CA LEU A 1190 -13.86 11.95 -2.32
C LEU A 1190 -15.31 11.83 -2.78
N SER A 1191 -16.30 11.95 -1.88
CA SER A 1191 -17.72 11.91 -2.25
C SER A 1191 -18.11 13.09 -3.13
N PHE A 1192 -17.73 14.32 -2.78
CA PHE A 1192 -18.01 15.52 -3.57
C PHE A 1192 -17.45 15.40 -4.99
N LEU A 1193 -16.20 14.95 -5.10
CA LEU A 1193 -15.53 14.73 -6.38
C LEU A 1193 -16.23 13.65 -7.23
N ARG A 1194 -16.54 12.49 -6.63
CA ARG A 1194 -17.26 11.39 -7.28
C ARG A 1194 -18.62 11.85 -7.81
N GLU A 1195 -19.38 12.56 -6.98
CA GLU A 1195 -20.71 13.04 -7.31
C GLU A 1195 -20.69 14.06 -8.46
N ALA A 1196 -19.75 15.00 -8.44
CA ALA A 1196 -19.58 15.96 -9.53
C ALA A 1196 -19.15 15.31 -10.86
N ILE A 1197 -18.26 14.31 -10.83
CA ILE A 1197 -17.87 13.54 -12.03
C ILE A 1197 -19.09 12.85 -12.67
N LEU A 1198 -20.00 12.29 -11.85
CA LEU A 1198 -21.21 11.62 -12.33
C LEU A 1198 -22.28 12.60 -12.85
N ALA A 1199 -22.49 13.71 -12.14
CA ALA A 1199 -23.48 14.74 -12.49
C ALA A 1199 -23.17 15.39 -13.85
N HIS A 1200 -21.89 15.72 -14.10
CA HIS A 1200 -21.44 16.46 -15.29
C HIS A 1200 -20.85 15.57 -16.39
N ASP A 1201 -21.12 14.26 -16.33
CA ASP A 1201 -20.67 13.26 -17.30
C ASP A 1201 -19.18 13.37 -17.68
N LEU A 1202 -18.29 13.54 -16.68
CA LEU A 1202 -16.85 13.69 -16.90
C LEU A 1202 -16.21 12.32 -17.22
N GLN A 1203 -16.50 11.79 -18.40
CA GLN A 1203 -16.06 10.47 -18.86
C GLN A 1203 -14.53 10.35 -18.92
N ARG A 1204 -14.03 9.11 -18.81
CA ARG A 1204 -12.60 8.76 -18.77
C ARG A 1204 -11.87 9.41 -17.59
N SER A 1205 -12.53 9.41 -16.44
CA SER A 1205 -11.98 9.87 -15.16
C SER A 1205 -11.51 8.71 -14.28
N VAL A 1206 -10.30 8.83 -13.72
CA VAL A 1206 -9.75 7.91 -12.70
C VAL A 1206 -9.35 8.72 -11.47
N VAL A 1207 -10.06 8.54 -10.36
CA VAL A 1207 -9.74 9.15 -9.07
C VAL A 1207 -8.78 8.24 -8.30
N THR A 1208 -7.64 8.76 -7.85
CA THR A 1208 -6.66 8.03 -7.04
C THR A 1208 -6.19 8.89 -5.85
N PRO A 1209 -5.53 8.31 -4.82
CA PRO A 1209 -4.94 9.11 -3.75
C PRO A 1209 -3.59 9.75 -4.16
N ARG A 1210 -3.15 9.59 -5.42
CA ARG A 1210 -1.89 10.19 -5.91
C ARG A 1210 -2.17 11.60 -6.46
N LEU A 1211 -1.21 12.50 -6.29
CA LEU A 1211 -1.19 13.84 -6.86
C LEU A 1211 0.09 13.94 -7.70
N PHE A 1212 -0.03 14.40 -8.95
CA PHE A 1212 1.06 14.50 -9.92
C PHE A 1212 1.38 15.96 -10.29
N GLY A 1213 0.41 16.87 -10.17
CA GLY A 1213 0.53 18.30 -10.49
C GLY A 1213 0.82 19.20 -9.29
N GLU A 1214 0.36 20.44 -9.39
CA GLU A 1214 0.61 21.51 -8.41
C GLU A 1214 -0.12 21.29 -7.07
N GLY A 1215 -1.25 20.58 -7.08
CA GLY A 1215 -2.01 20.19 -5.88
C GLY A 1215 -1.18 19.38 -4.88
N GLY A 1216 -0.18 18.62 -5.36
CA GLY A 1216 0.77 17.89 -4.51
C GLY A 1216 1.48 18.76 -3.46
N LYS A 1217 1.65 20.07 -3.67
CA LYS A 1217 2.28 20.98 -2.70
C LYS A 1217 1.37 21.27 -1.50
N TYR A 1218 0.08 21.49 -1.74
CA TYR A 1218 -0.92 21.73 -0.69
C TYR A 1218 -1.13 20.48 0.17
N ALA A 1219 -1.30 19.32 -0.45
CA ALA A 1219 -1.48 18.06 0.27
C ALA A 1219 -0.28 17.68 1.16
N ARG A 1220 0.95 17.94 0.71
CA ARG A 1220 2.17 17.78 1.54
C ARG A 1220 2.22 18.75 2.73
N SER A 1221 1.38 19.77 2.75
CA SER A 1221 1.24 20.77 3.82
C SER A 1221 0.03 20.51 4.71
N GLY A 1222 -0.60 19.33 4.64
CA GLY A 1222 -1.77 18.97 5.46
C GLY A 1222 -3.09 19.63 5.04
N ILE A 1223 -3.13 20.23 3.84
CA ILE A 1223 -4.32 20.88 3.29
C ILE A 1223 -5.12 19.86 2.44
N PRO A 1224 -6.42 19.65 2.71
CA PRO A 1224 -7.30 18.86 1.86
C PRO A 1224 -7.27 19.36 0.41
N THR A 1225 -6.94 18.48 -0.54
CA THR A 1225 -6.68 18.85 -1.94
C THR A 1225 -7.43 17.95 -2.91
N ILE A 1226 -8.07 18.55 -3.92
CA ILE A 1226 -8.45 17.91 -5.18
C ILE A 1226 -7.53 18.43 -6.30
N GLU A 1227 -7.14 17.57 -7.22
CA GLU A 1227 -6.38 17.89 -8.42
C GLU A 1227 -7.02 17.20 -9.61
N ARG A 1228 -6.99 17.84 -10.78
CA ARG A 1228 -7.36 17.26 -12.06
C ARG A 1228 -6.23 17.49 -13.05
N ILE A 1229 -5.78 16.44 -13.73
CA ILE A 1229 -4.77 16.51 -14.78
C ILE A 1229 -5.07 15.47 -15.88
N SER A 1230 -4.92 15.85 -17.15
CA SER A 1230 -5.06 14.93 -18.29
C SER A 1230 -3.70 14.49 -18.81
N HIS A 1231 -3.58 13.24 -19.27
CA HIS A 1231 -2.35 12.75 -19.90
C HIS A 1231 -2.55 12.60 -21.41
N ASN A 1232 -1.99 13.50 -22.22
CA ASN A 1232 -2.15 13.48 -23.68
C ASN A 1232 -0.88 13.88 -24.43
N ALA A 1233 -0.68 13.32 -25.62
CA ALA A 1233 0.12 13.96 -26.66
C ALA A 1233 -0.75 15.02 -27.40
N PRO A 1234 -0.19 15.96 -28.17
CA PRO A 1234 1.22 16.28 -28.36
C PRO A 1234 1.69 17.37 -27.38
N GLN A 1235 1.50 17.13 -26.09
CA GLN A 1235 2.02 17.98 -25.02
C GLN A 1235 3.51 18.28 -25.23
N PHE A 1236 3.93 19.51 -24.88
CA PHE A 1236 5.32 19.99 -24.96
C PHE A 1236 5.91 20.22 -26.37
N THR A 1237 5.13 20.05 -27.45
CA THR A 1237 5.58 20.36 -28.81
C THR A 1237 4.87 21.58 -29.40
N ASN A 1238 5.40 22.08 -30.52
CA ASN A 1238 4.72 23.09 -31.34
C ASN A 1238 3.34 22.65 -31.89
N ASP A 1239 2.99 21.37 -31.74
CA ASP A 1239 1.70 20.83 -32.15
C ASP A 1239 0.62 21.02 -31.05
N ASP A 1240 0.98 21.44 -29.82
CA ASP A 1240 0.02 21.89 -28.79
C ASP A 1240 -0.62 23.23 -29.19
N THR A 1241 -1.61 23.12 -30.06
CA THR A 1241 -2.42 24.21 -30.58
C THR A 1241 -3.84 24.14 -29.99
N PRO A 1242 -4.68 25.19 -30.10
CA PRO A 1242 -6.06 25.14 -29.60
C PRO A 1242 -6.86 23.93 -30.12
N ASP A 1243 -6.54 23.39 -31.29
CA ASP A 1243 -7.19 22.19 -31.86
C ASP A 1243 -6.94 20.90 -31.05
N THR A 1244 -5.97 20.91 -30.13
CA THR A 1244 -5.69 19.78 -29.23
C THR A 1244 -6.61 19.75 -27.98
N VAL A 1245 -7.31 20.86 -27.70
CA VAL A 1245 -8.26 20.97 -26.57
C VAL A 1245 -9.56 20.24 -26.89
N MET A 1246 -10.12 19.57 -25.90
CA MET A 1246 -11.48 19.04 -25.99
C MET A 1246 -12.46 20.12 -25.52
N VAL A 1247 -13.07 20.84 -26.46
CA VAL A 1247 -13.93 22.01 -26.17
C VAL A 1247 -15.21 21.60 -25.44
N GLU A 1248 -15.77 20.47 -25.85
CA GLU A 1248 -17.03 19.90 -25.43
C GLU A 1248 -17.09 19.58 -23.91
N VAL A 1249 -15.94 19.45 -23.26
CA VAL A 1249 -15.83 19.13 -21.82
C VAL A 1249 -15.36 20.31 -20.96
N LEU A 1250 -15.07 21.48 -21.56
CA LEU A 1250 -14.65 22.68 -20.82
C LEU A 1250 -15.73 23.12 -19.83
N ARG A 1251 -16.94 23.37 -20.33
CA ARG A 1251 -18.07 23.80 -19.50
C ARG A 1251 -18.50 22.75 -18.46
N PRO A 1252 -18.69 21.46 -18.80
CA PRO A 1252 -18.94 20.42 -17.79
C PRO A 1252 -17.86 20.32 -16.71
N THR A 1253 -16.59 20.58 -17.04
CA THR A 1253 -15.50 20.63 -16.05
C THR A 1253 -15.67 21.82 -15.09
N VAL A 1254 -16.06 22.99 -15.59
CA VAL A 1254 -16.38 24.18 -14.76
C VAL A 1254 -17.56 23.87 -13.83
N GLU A 1255 -18.66 23.34 -14.37
CA GLU A 1255 -19.89 23.04 -13.62
C GLU A 1255 -19.64 22.00 -12.51
N ALA A 1256 -18.81 20.98 -12.77
CA ALA A 1256 -18.35 20.03 -11.75
C ALA A 1256 -17.54 20.68 -10.61
N PHE A 1257 -16.64 21.61 -10.94
CA PHE A 1257 -15.87 22.32 -9.91
C PHE A 1257 -16.69 23.35 -9.14
N ILE A 1258 -17.72 23.96 -9.74
CA ILE A 1258 -18.72 24.78 -9.03
C ILE A 1258 -19.37 23.96 -7.91
N ASP A 1259 -19.85 22.76 -8.22
CA ASP A 1259 -20.51 21.90 -7.24
C ASP A 1259 -19.55 21.48 -6.12
N ILE A 1260 -18.31 21.10 -6.46
CA ILE A 1260 -17.26 20.77 -5.48
C ILE A 1260 -16.97 21.97 -4.57
N ILE A 1261 -16.79 23.17 -5.11
CA ILE A 1261 -16.51 24.39 -4.34
C ILE A 1261 -17.68 24.74 -3.41
N ASN A 1262 -18.92 24.70 -3.90
CA ASN A 1262 -20.12 24.95 -3.09
C ASN A 1262 -20.26 23.96 -1.92
N ARG A 1263 -19.96 22.67 -2.16
CA ARG A 1263 -20.02 21.63 -1.12
C ARG A 1263 -18.89 21.76 -0.10
N ILE A 1264 -17.71 22.20 -0.53
CA ILE A 1264 -16.60 22.60 0.35
C ILE A 1264 -17.01 23.79 1.22
N ASP A 1265 -17.54 24.86 0.62
CA ASP A 1265 -17.98 26.08 1.31
C ASP A 1265 -19.05 25.80 2.38
N ALA A 1266 -20.02 24.93 2.06
CA ALA A 1266 -21.06 24.49 3.00
C ALA A 1266 -20.57 23.53 4.10
N THR A 1267 -19.35 23.00 4.03
CA THR A 1267 -18.81 22.00 4.97
C THR A 1267 -17.87 22.65 6.01
N PRO A 1268 -18.03 22.38 7.32
CA PRO A 1268 -17.07 22.82 8.34
C PRO A 1268 -15.65 22.32 8.07
N ALA A 1269 -14.63 23.16 8.26
CA ALA A 1269 -13.25 22.87 7.87
C ALA A 1269 -12.67 21.58 8.50
N GLY A 1270 -13.03 21.30 9.76
CA GLY A 1270 -12.66 20.07 10.46
C GLY A 1270 -13.32 18.78 9.95
N LEU A 1271 -14.22 18.86 8.97
CA LEU A 1271 -14.82 17.72 8.26
C LEU A 1271 -14.31 17.57 6.81
N LEU A 1272 -13.42 18.47 6.36
CA LEU A 1272 -12.71 18.37 5.07
C LEU A 1272 -11.37 17.63 5.22
N LYS A 1273 -10.76 17.76 6.40
CA LYS A 1273 -9.59 16.98 6.85
C LYS A 1273 -10.01 15.56 7.26
#